data_AF-A0A1G6BGG0-F1
#
_entry.id   AF-A0A1G6BGG0-F1
#
_cell.length_a   1.000
_cell.length_b   1.000
_cell.length_c   1.000
_cell.angle_alpha   90.00
_cell.angle_beta   90.00
_cell.angle_gamma   90.00
#
_symmetry.space_group_name_H-M   'P 1'
#
loop_
_entity.id
_entity.type
_entity.pdbx_description
1 polymer ?
#
loop_
_entity_poly.entity_id
_entity_poly.type
_entity_poly.pdbx_seq_one_letter_code
_entity_poly.pdbx_strand_id
1 'polypeptide(L)'
;MSRTKGVKVGRVMAAVLAAALTVTGLPAGLVGTTSAGEVTAEAAETTTSCAIAFANARNYGGSYTDAFTKVVNTNDGGYAVIGYTMGDSTDPEWTYTPNGTSHSNNDALLLKYDANGNLEWTKIYGTTGVDVFEDITVLTDGRIAVTGRQSFTSSDSVIKGVSWYTLVVDADNPDSYTEYRIGSTKGDQSYGIEATSDGGFVVGGWSGGESGYITSTTDGETYTDTEQLWEYDTSETEDDGITNKTVAASESFIIKISKDGAVEYTTAYAARTENTIGGSSSGTKRLTGLTVDSNDDVLVTGYETLAKNITNGTVAKISGEDGSVLWSKMIGSAYDEDVTPSDKANYQKVEMFDQTVLLDGTYVVVGTATNDATTEEAWDVLGSQDTIIIHYAADGTLINSESYGTIDDENNRPGAVVADSNGGYYVVGSIDTVVEESSEIEKGYDWGNYGAQDSIIVKYNSLDEVEWTENYGTKNGDWINDMTITTAGDYVAVGESNGSYGEVAWGNNGGIDAIVMTTGSLADATETVDTTTDGDVTWQDGTYTASGDGYVGTGSVELKVVFENQTISSITTTSTTDTEEYYDMVDPDLMDLIISVQSTDVDGISGATYSSNGVKEAVSDAMSQAAAAYVDTLISAIESEDTAQIAADAYAELGSVALSYLTKLEALQTAASTYSITLQTRTEAAVITETQPTVSTETYDYNDTYYNLQNEYYEDINASALANNSLTGEDVKIAVIDSGLSAGHDDIDYSNVLDGYDYTTGAAMYVNPTDDQMAMYDDNGHGTAVVSILQATSNNSKGIAGLLSEAKIVPLKVEADDDSEESSAQIAQAIKDAVDTYGVDVITTSLDVMDTDTLEEAVDYAAEKNVIITAAVGNSSTSSSTGDDALIYPAAYDNVIGVGAVDSDSVVRTNSQKNKSVYVTAPGEEIVVAAPSEGAKMTISSGTSYSSPMVAAVAVAAKQVYADMTVEEFKTLLQETSKDLGSEGYDTSYGYGLINMKAVSKKLVSTVRYDVVGGTLVNSDEEVDVLNETEITLPKIKRSNCTFVGWEINDKWYAAGDTYTITEDTTFTAVWRTQITFDTNGGTMTEADTISAVTGVKITLPSASRSGYTFNGWKIGNKTYKAGASYTVTGPVTAVAQWANKTMTTISGITYKKSGNVAVVTKADKSLTKVTIASSVTINGKKYKVTKINSKVFAKHTKLKSVTIGANVKTIGSQAFFKATSLKKVIFKGKKVKSIGSKAFKKINKKVTYKYPSKKKKTAYQKLLKKAGAPNLS
;
A
#
# COMPACT_ATOMS: atom_id res chain seq x y z
N MET A 1 20.42 54.03 2.59
CA MET A 1 21.70 54.73 2.36
C MET A 1 22.86 53.74 2.54
N SER A 2 23.96 53.91 1.80
CA SER A 2 25.38 53.78 2.21
C SER A 2 25.81 52.78 3.32
N ARG A 3 26.88 51.96 3.18
CA ARG A 3 27.70 51.50 2.02
C ARG A 3 28.70 50.42 2.50
N THR A 4 28.82 49.32 1.75
CA THR A 4 30.07 48.63 1.28
C THR A 4 31.18 48.17 2.26
N LYS A 5 31.83 47.04 1.90
CA LYS A 5 33.10 46.44 2.39
C LYS A 5 32.99 45.66 3.71
N GLY A 6 33.39 44.38 3.82
CA GLY A 6 33.89 43.42 2.79
C GLY A 6 35.41 43.40 2.59
N VAL A 7 36.03 42.25 2.89
CA VAL A 7 37.38 41.76 2.48
C VAL A 7 37.33 40.22 2.44
N LYS A 8 38.20 39.59 1.64
CA LYS A 8 38.16 38.16 1.25
C LYS A 8 39.25 37.30 1.94
N VAL A 9 38.96 36.00 2.04
CA VAL A 9 39.88 34.83 1.93
C VAL A 9 40.94 34.59 3.03
N GLY A 10 41.07 33.31 3.40
CA GLY A 10 42.14 32.78 4.26
C GLY A 10 42.06 31.26 4.49
N ARG A 11 42.10 30.44 3.43
CA ARG A 11 42.27 28.97 3.55
C ARG A 11 43.67 28.67 4.12
N VAL A 12 43.76 27.84 5.17
CA VAL A 12 44.93 27.02 5.51
C VAL A 12 44.42 25.68 6.03
N MET A 13 44.99 24.58 5.53
CA MET A 13 44.64 23.21 5.89
C MET A 13 45.37 22.71 7.16
N ALA A 14 45.04 21.46 7.52
CA ALA A 14 45.93 20.47 8.13
C ALA A 14 45.92 20.28 9.67
N ALA A 15 45.29 19.15 10.04
CA ALA A 15 45.96 17.98 10.64
C ALA A 15 45.84 17.69 12.17
N VAL A 16 45.12 16.58 12.42
CA VAL A 16 45.54 15.42 13.24
C VAL A 16 45.49 15.52 14.78
N LEU A 17 44.59 14.69 15.34
CA LEU A 17 44.61 13.82 16.54
C LEU A 17 45.62 14.08 17.69
N ALA A 18 45.33 13.74 18.95
CA ALA A 18 44.07 13.38 19.64
C ALA A 18 44.32 13.32 21.16
N ALA A 19 43.28 13.41 21.99
CA ALA A 19 43.36 13.09 23.42
C ALA A 19 42.00 12.67 24.00
N ALA A 20 41.95 11.49 24.63
CA ALA A 20 40.80 11.04 25.40
C ALA A 20 40.84 11.57 26.85
N LEU A 21 39.70 11.56 27.54
CA LEU A 21 39.40 10.71 28.72
C LEU A 21 38.47 11.39 29.77
N THR A 22 37.73 10.54 30.49
CA THR A 22 36.98 10.78 31.76
C THR A 22 35.61 11.46 31.73
N VAL A 23 34.59 10.64 31.98
CA VAL A 23 33.23 10.98 32.45
C VAL A 23 33.28 11.48 33.91
N THR A 24 32.45 12.47 34.29
CA THR A 24 31.78 12.51 35.62
C THR A 24 30.72 13.62 35.77
N GLY A 25 29.53 13.27 36.29
CA GLY A 25 28.80 14.08 37.28
C GLY A 25 27.92 15.26 36.84
N LEU A 26 26.60 15.01 36.79
CA LEU A 26 25.50 15.99 37.00
C LEU A 26 25.65 16.77 38.35
N PRO A 27 24.94 17.90 38.64
CA PRO A 27 23.57 18.20 38.14
C PRO A 27 23.11 19.68 37.99
N ALA A 28 21.84 19.80 37.54
CA ALA A 28 20.80 20.75 37.99
C ALA A 28 20.67 22.17 37.38
N GLY A 29 19.73 22.29 36.43
CA GLY A 29 18.47 22.98 36.71
C GLY A 29 18.24 24.36 36.07
N LEU A 30 17.07 24.53 35.43
CA LEU A 30 16.51 25.83 35.07
C LEU A 30 14.98 25.81 35.19
N VAL A 31 14.38 26.96 35.54
CA VAL A 31 12.93 27.20 35.58
C VAL A 31 12.69 28.54 34.89
N GLY A 32 11.73 28.60 33.97
CA GLY A 32 11.37 29.83 33.25
C GLY A 32 9.88 29.83 32.90
N THR A 33 9.18 30.93 33.21
CA THR A 33 7.73 31.10 33.03
C THR A 33 7.43 32.34 32.20
N THR A 34 6.51 32.24 31.25
CA THR A 34 5.87 33.41 30.58
C THR A 34 4.41 33.11 30.27
N SER A 35 3.58 34.14 30.24
CA SER A 35 2.12 34.03 30.10
C SER A 35 1.52 35.21 29.31
N ALA A 36 0.89 34.92 28.17
CA ALA A 36 -0.09 35.75 27.44
C ALA A 36 -0.64 34.88 26.29
N GLY A 37 -1.90 35.00 25.85
CA GLY A 37 -3.03 35.79 26.35
C GLY A 37 -4.34 35.32 25.67
N GLU A 38 -5.49 35.72 26.18
CA GLU A 38 -6.80 35.25 25.67
C GLU A 38 -7.12 35.81 24.28
N VAL A 39 -7.53 34.93 23.36
CA VAL A 39 -8.36 35.27 22.18
C VAL A 39 -9.49 34.25 22.14
N THR A 40 -10.73 34.73 22.03
CA THR A 40 -11.94 33.88 22.06
C THR A 40 -12.36 33.49 20.64
N ALA A 41 -12.36 32.20 20.35
CA ALA A 41 -13.14 31.59 19.28
C ALA A 41 -13.83 30.34 19.87
N GLU A 42 -15.12 30.21 19.64
CA GLU A 42 -15.95 29.09 20.08
C GLU A 42 -16.14 28.17 18.87
N ALA A 43 -15.50 27.00 18.88
CA ALA A 43 -15.51 26.01 17.81
C ALA A 43 -15.76 24.63 18.42
N ALA A 44 -16.40 23.74 17.66
CA ALA A 44 -16.97 22.49 18.17
C ALA A 44 -15.90 21.45 18.55
N GLU A 45 -16.28 20.53 19.43
CA GLU A 45 -15.54 19.30 19.68
C GLU A 45 -15.73 18.35 18.49
N THR A 46 -14.68 18.12 17.70
CA THR A 46 -14.58 16.96 16.81
C THR A 46 -13.41 16.09 17.23
N THR A 47 -13.71 14.86 17.67
CA THR A 47 -12.71 13.81 17.93
C THR A 47 -12.50 13.03 16.65
N THR A 48 -11.52 13.43 15.84
CA THR A 48 -11.17 12.71 14.61
C THR A 48 -10.49 11.39 14.95
N SER A 49 -10.98 10.30 14.34
CA SER A 49 -10.34 8.99 14.31
C SER A 49 -8.98 9.03 13.61
N CYS A 50 -8.25 7.91 13.64
CA CYS A 50 -7.07 7.67 12.80
C CYS A 50 -7.36 6.65 11.68
N ALA A 51 -8.63 6.27 11.49
CA ALA A 51 -9.08 5.41 10.42
C ALA A 51 -8.94 6.05 9.03
N ILE A 52 -9.12 5.21 8.01
CA ILE A 52 -9.26 5.63 6.61
C ILE A 52 -10.42 6.62 6.51
N ALA A 53 -10.23 7.68 5.73
CA ALA A 53 -11.27 8.63 5.39
C ALA A 53 -11.35 8.70 3.86
N PHE A 54 -12.19 7.84 3.28
CA PHE A 54 -12.45 7.87 1.84
C PHE A 54 -12.92 9.27 1.44
N ALA A 55 -12.16 9.90 0.55
CA ALA A 55 -12.35 11.29 0.13
C ALA A 55 -13.31 11.38 -1.05
N ASN A 56 -13.33 10.35 -1.90
CA ASN A 56 -14.15 10.25 -3.09
C ASN A 56 -14.78 8.85 -3.18
N ALA A 57 -15.94 8.76 -3.82
CA ALA A 57 -16.61 7.51 -4.14
C ALA A 57 -17.51 7.68 -5.37
N ARG A 58 -17.76 6.59 -6.11
CA ARG A 58 -18.70 6.55 -7.23
C ARG A 58 -19.53 5.26 -7.16
N ASN A 59 -20.83 5.40 -7.39
CA ASN A 59 -21.79 4.32 -7.51
C ASN A 59 -22.11 4.05 -8.98
N TYR A 60 -22.35 2.79 -9.33
CA TYR A 60 -22.66 2.34 -10.67
C TYR A 60 -23.77 1.28 -10.63
N GLY A 61 -24.81 1.44 -11.46
CA GLY A 61 -25.92 0.49 -11.50
C GLY A 61 -27.16 1.03 -12.21
N GLY A 62 -28.19 0.18 -12.29
CA GLY A 62 -29.40 0.39 -13.08
C GLY A 62 -30.69 0.47 -12.25
N SER A 63 -31.53 -0.57 -12.38
CA SER A 63 -32.81 -0.71 -11.67
C SER A 63 -32.95 -2.06 -10.95
N TYR A 64 -31.82 -2.74 -10.67
CA TYR A 64 -31.75 -4.11 -10.18
C TYR A 64 -30.68 -4.32 -9.09
N THR A 65 -29.67 -5.15 -9.35
CA THR A 65 -28.59 -5.45 -8.40
C THR A 65 -27.29 -5.54 -9.17
N ASP A 66 -26.41 -4.60 -8.90
CA ASP A 66 -25.12 -4.43 -9.53
C ASP A 66 -24.08 -4.42 -8.39
N ALA A 67 -22.97 -5.14 -8.55
CA ALA A 67 -22.00 -5.33 -7.46
C ALA A 67 -20.57 -5.46 -7.98
N PHE A 68 -19.61 -4.82 -7.30
CA PHE A 68 -18.17 -5.08 -7.48
C PHE A 68 -17.68 -6.06 -6.40
N THR A 69 -16.86 -7.02 -6.82
CA THR A 69 -16.51 -8.21 -6.02
C THR A 69 -15.04 -8.26 -5.59
N LYS A 70 -14.11 -7.83 -6.46
CA LYS A 70 -12.66 -7.79 -6.21
C LYS A 70 -11.99 -6.59 -6.90
N VAL A 71 -10.86 -6.14 -6.38
CA VAL A 71 -10.03 -5.05 -6.90
C VAL A 71 -8.53 -5.36 -6.80
N VAL A 72 -7.77 -5.03 -7.85
CA VAL A 72 -6.31 -5.26 -7.91
C VAL A 72 -5.60 -4.04 -8.49
N ASN A 73 -4.36 -3.78 -8.08
CA ASN A 73 -3.53 -2.72 -8.69
C ASN A 73 -3.06 -3.14 -10.10
N THR A 74 -2.98 -2.21 -11.04
CA THR A 74 -2.35 -2.44 -12.36
C THR A 74 -0.91 -1.91 -12.39
N ASN A 75 -0.08 -2.47 -13.27
CA ASN A 75 1.39 -2.22 -13.28
C ASN A 75 1.78 -0.75 -13.61
N ASP A 76 0.86 0.02 -14.17
CA ASP A 76 0.95 1.46 -14.43
C ASP A 76 0.64 2.34 -13.20
N GLY A 77 0.32 1.73 -12.05
CA GLY A 77 -0.08 2.42 -10.82
C GLY A 77 -1.58 2.71 -10.72
N GLY A 78 -2.37 2.31 -11.72
CA GLY A 78 -3.83 2.30 -11.67
C GLY A 78 -4.40 1.12 -10.88
N TYR A 79 -5.68 0.82 -11.12
CA TYR A 79 -6.33 -0.37 -10.56
C TYR A 79 -7.44 -0.91 -11.48
N ALA A 80 -7.71 -2.21 -11.39
CA ALA A 80 -8.77 -2.91 -12.10
C ALA A 80 -9.80 -3.49 -11.13
N VAL A 81 -11.08 -3.48 -11.52
CA VAL A 81 -12.22 -3.91 -10.69
C VAL A 81 -13.09 -4.89 -11.48
N ILE A 82 -13.50 -5.99 -10.84
CA ILE A 82 -14.51 -6.92 -11.40
C ILE A 82 -15.83 -6.88 -10.65
N GLY A 83 -16.88 -7.35 -11.31
CA GLY A 83 -18.21 -7.48 -10.73
C GLY A 83 -19.22 -8.16 -11.65
N TYR A 84 -20.50 -7.90 -11.38
CA TYR A 84 -21.61 -8.32 -12.25
C TYR A 84 -22.76 -7.30 -12.21
N THR A 85 -23.57 -7.29 -13.26
CA THR A 85 -24.79 -6.48 -13.40
C THR A 85 -26.04 -7.34 -13.61
N MET A 86 -27.21 -6.91 -13.13
CA MET A 86 -28.47 -7.66 -13.25
C MET A 86 -29.56 -6.97 -14.08
N GLY A 87 -29.23 -6.30 -15.19
CA GLY A 87 -30.21 -5.95 -16.21
C GLY A 87 -29.84 -4.76 -17.10
N ASP A 88 -30.86 -4.01 -17.52
CA ASP A 88 -30.66 -2.74 -18.23
C ASP A 88 -30.06 -1.71 -17.25
N SER A 89 -28.76 -1.40 -17.39
CA SER A 89 -28.11 -0.31 -16.66
C SER A 89 -28.49 1.07 -17.20
N THR A 90 -28.47 2.07 -16.33
CA THR A 90 -28.68 3.48 -16.68
C THR A 90 -27.38 4.27 -16.86
N ASP A 91 -26.21 3.69 -16.56
CA ASP A 91 -24.91 4.35 -16.75
C ASP A 91 -24.57 4.42 -18.26
N PRO A 92 -24.37 5.62 -18.84
CA PRO A 92 -24.07 5.79 -20.26
C PRO A 92 -22.69 5.27 -20.69
N GLU A 93 -21.82 4.90 -19.75
CA GLU A 93 -20.51 4.28 -20.02
C GLU A 93 -20.63 2.75 -20.14
N TRP A 94 -21.70 2.13 -19.62
CA TRP A 94 -21.93 0.67 -19.61
C TRP A 94 -22.59 0.14 -20.92
N THR A 95 -22.19 0.65 -22.09
CA THR A 95 -22.89 0.33 -23.36
C THR A 95 -22.50 -1.03 -23.99
N TYR A 96 -23.12 -2.12 -23.54
CA TYR A 96 -23.04 -3.43 -24.22
C TYR A 96 -24.04 -3.53 -25.38
N THR A 97 -23.56 -3.74 -26.63
CA THR A 97 -24.44 -3.97 -27.80
C THR A 97 -24.02 -5.09 -28.81
N PRO A 98 -23.46 -6.24 -28.41
CA PRO A 98 -23.57 -7.46 -29.21
C PRO A 98 -25.03 -7.92 -29.39
N ASN A 99 -25.43 -8.20 -30.63
CA ASN A 99 -26.65 -8.92 -31.04
C ASN A 99 -28.05 -8.36 -30.66
N GLY A 100 -28.18 -7.42 -29.72
CA GLY A 100 -29.40 -6.64 -29.50
C GLY A 100 -30.60 -7.43 -28.98
N THR A 101 -30.37 -8.33 -28.03
CA THR A 101 -31.40 -9.07 -27.29
C THR A 101 -31.29 -8.81 -25.80
N SER A 102 -32.43 -8.83 -25.09
CA SER A 102 -32.55 -8.43 -23.68
C SER A 102 -31.57 -9.12 -22.73
N HIS A 103 -31.04 -8.33 -21.78
CA HIS A 103 -30.17 -8.74 -20.67
C HIS A 103 -30.71 -9.93 -19.85
N SER A 104 -29.78 -10.58 -19.16
CA SER A 104 -30.04 -11.82 -18.42
C SER A 104 -30.01 -11.59 -16.91
N ASN A 105 -29.89 -12.68 -16.13
CA ASN A 105 -29.54 -12.60 -14.71
C ASN A 105 -28.02 -12.73 -14.58
N ASN A 106 -27.34 -11.65 -14.17
CA ASN A 106 -25.88 -11.58 -13.98
C ASN A 106 -25.08 -11.70 -15.29
N ASP A 107 -24.62 -10.56 -15.80
CA ASP A 107 -23.61 -10.44 -16.86
C ASP A 107 -22.30 -9.87 -16.24
N ALA A 108 -21.11 -10.33 -16.67
CA ALA A 108 -19.84 -10.08 -15.95
C ALA A 108 -19.17 -8.76 -16.36
N LEU A 109 -18.63 -8.03 -15.37
CA LEU A 109 -17.98 -6.72 -15.54
C LEU A 109 -16.48 -6.77 -15.26
N LEU A 110 -15.70 -6.03 -16.06
CA LEU A 110 -14.31 -5.66 -15.80
C LEU A 110 -14.10 -4.17 -16.16
N LEU A 111 -13.46 -3.42 -15.27
CA LEU A 111 -13.18 -1.99 -15.40
C LEU A 111 -11.70 -1.72 -15.11
N LYS A 112 -11.08 -0.76 -15.81
CA LYS A 112 -9.71 -0.27 -15.54
C LYS A 112 -9.70 1.23 -15.29
N TYR A 113 -8.99 1.63 -14.25
CA TYR A 113 -8.79 3.02 -13.83
C TYR A 113 -7.30 3.38 -13.88
N ASP A 114 -6.99 4.62 -14.23
CA ASP A 114 -5.62 5.13 -14.21
C ASP A 114 -5.13 5.44 -12.78
N ALA A 115 -3.83 5.78 -12.65
CA ALA A 115 -3.22 6.16 -11.38
C ALA A 115 -3.78 7.45 -10.72
N ASN A 116 -4.71 8.15 -11.38
CA ASN A 116 -5.43 9.31 -10.83
C ASN A 116 -6.88 8.97 -10.43
N GLY A 117 -7.33 7.73 -10.62
CA GLY A 117 -8.72 7.31 -10.39
C GLY A 117 -9.69 7.69 -11.50
N ASN A 118 -9.19 7.99 -12.71
CA ASN A 118 -10.02 8.18 -13.90
C ASN A 118 -10.40 6.80 -14.47
N LEU A 119 -11.68 6.56 -14.78
CA LEU A 119 -12.07 5.36 -15.54
C LEU A 119 -11.54 5.47 -16.98
N GLU A 120 -10.70 4.53 -17.41
CA GLU A 120 -10.16 4.51 -18.78
C GLU A 120 -11.07 3.71 -19.71
N TRP A 121 -11.50 2.53 -19.25
CA TRP A 121 -12.47 1.70 -19.95
C TRP A 121 -13.26 0.79 -19.00
N THR A 122 -14.44 0.40 -19.45
CA THR A 122 -15.32 -0.60 -18.83
C THR A 122 -15.78 -1.59 -19.89
N LYS A 123 -15.93 -2.87 -19.54
CA LYS A 123 -16.41 -3.89 -20.47
C LYS A 123 -17.23 -4.98 -19.80
N ILE A 124 -18.29 -5.37 -20.49
CA ILE A 124 -19.11 -6.54 -20.18
C ILE A 124 -18.61 -7.73 -21.01
N TYR A 125 -18.35 -8.84 -20.32
CA TYR A 125 -17.87 -10.10 -20.88
C TYR A 125 -18.87 -11.22 -20.59
N GLY A 126 -19.04 -12.16 -21.53
CA GLY A 126 -20.00 -13.24 -21.42
C GLY A 126 -20.82 -13.46 -22.70
N THR A 127 -22.07 -13.86 -22.52
CA THR A 127 -22.92 -14.42 -23.58
C THR A 127 -24.34 -13.84 -23.55
N THR A 128 -25.36 -14.67 -23.33
CA THR A 128 -26.72 -14.26 -22.93
C THR A 128 -27.16 -15.16 -21.77
N GLY A 129 -26.22 -15.40 -20.86
CA GLY A 129 -26.19 -16.52 -19.91
C GLY A 129 -26.35 -16.08 -18.46
N VAL A 130 -25.61 -16.71 -17.57
CA VAL A 130 -25.38 -16.26 -16.20
C VAL A 130 -23.86 -16.29 -16.10
N ASP A 131 -23.26 -15.13 -16.24
CA ASP A 131 -21.85 -14.94 -16.54
C ASP A 131 -21.29 -14.01 -15.44
N VAL A 132 -20.30 -14.49 -14.66
CA VAL A 132 -19.80 -13.81 -13.45
C VAL A 132 -18.30 -14.07 -13.28
N PHE A 133 -17.53 -13.02 -12.99
CA PHE A 133 -16.18 -13.15 -12.42
C PHE A 133 -16.27 -13.17 -10.90
N GLU A 134 -15.53 -14.09 -10.29
CA GLU A 134 -15.44 -14.30 -8.85
C GLU A 134 -14.07 -13.83 -8.31
N ASP A 135 -13.01 -13.81 -9.13
CA ASP A 135 -11.66 -13.37 -8.72
C ASP A 135 -10.80 -12.78 -9.87
N ILE A 136 -9.78 -11.97 -9.53
CA ILE A 136 -8.91 -11.20 -10.45
C ILE A 136 -7.46 -11.10 -9.94
N THR A 137 -6.49 -11.16 -10.86
CA THR A 137 -5.07 -10.88 -10.63
C THR A 137 -4.45 -10.16 -11.85
N VAL A 138 -3.22 -9.64 -11.72
CA VAL A 138 -2.47 -9.01 -12.82
C VAL A 138 -1.17 -9.79 -13.06
N LEU A 139 -0.95 -10.21 -14.31
CA LEU A 139 0.23 -10.98 -14.69
C LEU A 139 1.50 -10.09 -14.70
N THR A 140 2.67 -10.72 -14.64
CA THR A 140 3.96 -10.01 -14.63
C THR A 140 4.23 -9.18 -15.90
N ASP A 141 3.51 -9.45 -17.00
CA ASP A 141 3.53 -8.67 -18.25
C ASP A 141 2.43 -7.59 -18.34
N GLY A 142 1.66 -7.38 -17.28
CA GLY A 142 0.62 -6.35 -17.18
C GLY A 142 -0.76 -6.76 -17.69
N ARG A 143 -0.92 -7.96 -18.29
CA ARG A 143 -2.24 -8.48 -18.67
C ARG A 143 -3.09 -8.75 -17.43
N ILE A 144 -4.38 -8.45 -17.52
CA ILE A 144 -5.35 -8.67 -16.44
C ILE A 144 -5.94 -10.08 -16.59
N ALA A 145 -5.84 -10.92 -15.56
CA ALA A 145 -6.39 -12.27 -15.55
C ALA A 145 -7.58 -12.38 -14.59
N VAL A 146 -8.73 -12.83 -15.09
CA VAL A 146 -10.00 -12.91 -14.33
C VAL A 146 -10.60 -14.31 -14.44
N THR A 147 -11.26 -14.79 -13.38
CA THR A 147 -11.90 -16.12 -13.39
C THR A 147 -13.28 -16.15 -12.74
N GLY A 148 -14.12 -17.13 -13.12
CA GLY A 148 -15.43 -17.38 -12.52
C GLY A 148 -16.26 -18.42 -13.29
N ARG A 149 -17.48 -18.07 -13.70
CA ARG A 149 -18.39 -18.97 -14.46
C ARG A 149 -19.05 -18.28 -15.64
N GLN A 150 -19.30 -19.05 -16.71
CA GLN A 150 -20.07 -18.64 -17.88
C GLN A 150 -21.10 -19.73 -18.24
N SER A 151 -22.29 -19.33 -18.71
CA SER A 151 -23.42 -20.21 -19.02
C SER A 151 -23.80 -20.21 -20.51
N PHE A 152 -23.21 -21.10 -21.30
CA PHE A 152 -23.23 -21.04 -22.76
C PHE A 152 -23.82 -22.28 -23.47
N THR A 153 -24.36 -22.10 -24.67
CA THR A 153 -24.90 -23.19 -25.51
C THR A 153 -23.90 -23.67 -26.56
N SER A 154 -22.94 -24.51 -26.16
CA SER A 154 -21.94 -25.07 -27.10
C SER A 154 -22.46 -26.24 -27.94
N SER A 155 -21.91 -26.37 -29.16
CA SER A 155 -22.06 -27.57 -29.98
C SER A 155 -21.12 -28.70 -29.55
N ASP A 156 -19.92 -28.37 -29.05
CA ASP A 156 -18.85 -29.30 -28.66
C ASP A 156 -19.28 -30.25 -27.55
N SER A 157 -19.17 -31.57 -27.80
CA SER A 157 -19.52 -32.62 -26.86
C SER A 157 -18.73 -32.65 -25.55
N VAL A 158 -17.62 -31.92 -25.43
CA VAL A 158 -16.67 -32.03 -24.32
C VAL A 158 -16.99 -31.05 -23.18
N ILE A 159 -17.17 -29.76 -23.45
CA ILE A 159 -17.51 -28.75 -22.43
C ILE A 159 -18.86 -28.07 -22.74
N LYS A 160 -19.83 -28.16 -21.81
CA LYS A 160 -21.19 -27.62 -21.99
C LYS A 160 -21.91 -27.20 -20.72
N GLY A 161 -22.61 -26.07 -20.81
CA GLY A 161 -23.64 -25.68 -19.85
C GLY A 161 -23.16 -24.52 -19.01
N VAL A 162 -22.70 -24.80 -17.79
CA VAL A 162 -22.04 -23.83 -16.92
C VAL A 162 -20.66 -24.37 -16.62
N SER A 163 -19.61 -23.64 -17.00
CA SER A 163 -18.22 -24.09 -16.83
C SER A 163 -17.35 -22.93 -16.34
N TRP A 164 -16.10 -23.22 -15.96
CA TRP A 164 -15.16 -22.19 -15.52
C TRP A 164 -14.91 -21.25 -16.69
N TYR A 165 -14.91 -19.96 -16.40
CA TYR A 165 -14.66 -18.90 -17.36
C TYR A 165 -13.43 -18.14 -16.92
N THR A 166 -12.32 -18.24 -17.66
CA THR A 166 -11.10 -17.49 -17.38
C THR A 166 -10.74 -16.66 -18.61
N LEU A 167 -10.51 -15.36 -18.42
CA LEU A 167 -9.94 -14.49 -19.45
C LEU A 167 -8.54 -14.05 -19.04
N VAL A 168 -7.67 -13.88 -20.03
CA VAL A 168 -6.45 -13.06 -19.91
C VAL A 168 -6.57 -11.92 -20.91
N VAL A 169 -6.67 -10.70 -20.42
CA VAL A 169 -7.06 -9.48 -21.14
C VAL A 169 -5.87 -8.53 -21.28
N ASP A 170 -5.67 -7.98 -22.47
CA ASP A 170 -4.75 -6.87 -22.73
C ASP A 170 -5.26 -5.58 -22.05
N ALA A 171 -4.47 -5.03 -21.13
CA ALA A 171 -4.89 -3.91 -20.28
C ALA A 171 -5.07 -2.59 -21.04
N ASP A 172 -4.39 -2.43 -22.20
CA ASP A 172 -4.51 -1.25 -23.05
C ASP A 172 -5.60 -1.42 -24.14
N ASN A 173 -6.05 -2.66 -24.36
CA ASN A 173 -6.99 -3.00 -25.41
C ASN A 173 -7.92 -4.16 -24.99
N PRO A 174 -9.05 -3.88 -24.31
CA PRO A 174 -9.95 -4.93 -23.81
C PRO A 174 -10.71 -5.70 -24.91
N ASP A 175 -10.49 -5.41 -26.21
CA ASP A 175 -10.90 -6.27 -27.34
C ASP A 175 -9.85 -7.35 -27.70
N SER A 176 -8.65 -7.29 -27.12
CA SER A 176 -7.63 -8.34 -27.22
C SER A 176 -7.60 -9.16 -25.93
N TYR A 177 -8.03 -10.42 -26.01
CA TYR A 177 -8.03 -11.34 -24.88
C TYR A 177 -7.94 -12.80 -25.34
N THR A 178 -7.51 -13.66 -24.42
CA THR A 178 -7.63 -15.13 -24.55
C THR A 178 -8.72 -15.62 -23.61
N GLU A 179 -9.75 -16.29 -24.13
CA GLU A 179 -10.76 -16.99 -23.32
C GLU A 179 -10.35 -18.46 -23.15
N TYR A 180 -10.22 -18.91 -21.91
CA TYR A 180 -10.10 -20.31 -21.53
C TYR A 180 -11.41 -20.81 -20.95
N ARG A 181 -11.92 -21.92 -21.49
CA ARG A 181 -13.04 -22.67 -20.92
C ARG A 181 -12.51 -23.95 -20.29
N ILE A 182 -12.70 -24.09 -18.99
CA ILE A 182 -12.25 -25.24 -18.20
C ILE A 182 -13.48 -25.92 -17.58
N GLY A 183 -13.60 -27.23 -17.73
CA GLY A 183 -14.73 -27.97 -17.16
C GLY A 183 -15.16 -29.20 -17.96
N SER A 184 -16.45 -29.47 -17.95
CA SER A 184 -17.05 -30.75 -18.31
C SER A 184 -18.42 -30.61 -18.99
N THR A 185 -19.16 -31.72 -19.09
CA THR A 185 -20.57 -31.74 -19.53
C THR A 185 -21.59 -31.61 -18.38
N LYS A 186 -21.12 -31.24 -17.18
CA LYS A 186 -21.92 -30.93 -16.00
C LYS A 186 -21.65 -29.47 -15.59
N GLY A 187 -22.14 -29.04 -14.43
CA GLY A 187 -21.85 -27.71 -13.90
C GLY A 187 -20.47 -27.65 -13.24
N ASP A 188 -19.67 -26.66 -13.60
CA ASP A 188 -18.33 -26.39 -13.06
C ASP A 188 -18.17 -24.88 -12.79
N GLN A 189 -17.33 -24.48 -11.83
CA GLN A 189 -17.01 -23.08 -11.52
C GLN A 189 -15.64 -22.92 -10.86
N SER A 190 -14.87 -21.88 -11.22
CA SER A 190 -13.70 -21.39 -10.48
C SER A 190 -14.04 -20.33 -9.42
N TYR A 191 -13.13 -20.17 -8.45
CA TYR A 191 -13.28 -19.25 -7.30
C TYR A 191 -12.00 -18.45 -6.98
N GLY A 192 -10.86 -18.77 -7.59
CA GLY A 192 -9.62 -18.05 -7.35
C GLY A 192 -8.64 -18.12 -8.51
N ILE A 193 -7.89 -17.05 -8.74
CA ILE A 193 -6.83 -16.95 -9.77
C ILE A 193 -5.69 -16.07 -9.27
N GLU A 194 -4.45 -16.51 -9.44
CA GLU A 194 -3.27 -15.75 -9.00
C GLU A 194 -2.12 -15.88 -10.01
N ALA A 195 -1.38 -14.79 -10.24
CA ALA A 195 -0.23 -14.77 -11.13
C ALA A 195 0.96 -15.55 -10.54
N THR A 196 1.74 -16.23 -11.39
CA THR A 196 2.99 -16.91 -10.99
C THR A 196 4.23 -16.17 -11.49
N SER A 197 5.36 -16.35 -10.82
CA SER A 197 6.60 -15.60 -11.07
C SER A 197 7.21 -15.80 -12.46
N ASP A 198 6.83 -16.90 -13.13
CA ASP A 198 7.14 -17.22 -14.53
C ASP A 198 6.27 -16.47 -15.57
N GLY A 199 5.31 -15.65 -15.11
CA GLY A 199 4.34 -14.93 -15.95
C GLY A 199 3.11 -15.75 -16.38
N GLY A 200 2.98 -16.97 -15.86
CA GLY A 200 1.75 -17.74 -15.90
C GLY A 200 0.75 -17.35 -14.81
N PHE A 201 -0.20 -18.24 -14.55
CA PHE A 201 -1.14 -18.13 -13.44
C PHE A 201 -1.59 -19.52 -12.94
N VAL A 202 -2.01 -19.57 -11.68
CA VAL A 202 -2.74 -20.69 -11.10
C VAL A 202 -4.22 -20.36 -10.98
N VAL A 203 -5.10 -21.31 -11.33
CA VAL A 203 -6.55 -21.15 -11.24
C VAL A 203 -7.18 -22.32 -10.49
N GLY A 204 -8.08 -22.02 -9.55
CA GLY A 204 -8.69 -22.99 -8.64
C GLY A 204 -10.22 -22.98 -8.69
N GLY A 205 -10.82 -24.16 -8.57
CA GLY A 205 -12.26 -24.32 -8.72
C GLY A 205 -12.82 -25.68 -8.37
N TRP A 206 -14.06 -25.92 -8.78
CA TRP A 206 -14.83 -27.16 -8.56
C TRP A 206 -15.49 -27.63 -9.85
N SER A 207 -15.57 -28.95 -10.02
CA SER A 207 -16.26 -29.59 -11.14
C SER A 207 -17.26 -30.64 -10.67
N GLY A 208 -18.48 -30.60 -11.21
CA GLY A 208 -19.45 -31.69 -11.09
C GLY A 208 -19.07 -32.92 -11.93
N GLY A 209 -18.12 -32.76 -12.85
CA GLY A 209 -17.57 -33.71 -13.81
C GLY A 209 -17.11 -35.05 -13.23
N GLU A 210 -16.89 -36.00 -14.15
CA GLU A 210 -16.10 -37.22 -13.89
C GLU A 210 -14.83 -37.21 -14.75
N SER A 211 -14.90 -36.61 -15.94
CA SER A 211 -13.76 -36.13 -16.71
C SER A 211 -13.94 -34.64 -17.02
N GLY A 212 -12.83 -33.94 -17.25
CA GLY A 212 -12.84 -32.52 -17.60
C GLY A 212 -11.59 -32.09 -18.36
N TYR A 213 -11.71 -30.95 -19.01
CA TYR A 213 -10.90 -30.52 -20.15
C TYR A 213 -10.68 -29.00 -20.11
N ILE A 214 -9.67 -28.54 -20.84
CA ILE A 214 -9.45 -27.13 -21.18
C ILE A 214 -9.61 -26.95 -22.69
N THR A 215 -10.03 -25.77 -23.13
CA THR A 215 -9.96 -25.32 -24.52
C THR A 215 -9.87 -23.80 -24.54
N SER A 216 -9.16 -23.22 -25.50
CA SER A 216 -8.89 -21.78 -25.56
C SER A 216 -9.33 -21.15 -26.88
N THR A 217 -9.48 -19.83 -26.89
CA THR A 217 -9.67 -19.02 -28.11
C THR A 217 -9.10 -17.61 -27.94
N THR A 218 -8.72 -16.97 -29.04
CA THR A 218 -8.35 -15.55 -29.13
C THR A 218 -9.26 -14.74 -30.07
N ASP A 219 -10.33 -15.35 -30.60
CA ASP A 219 -11.34 -14.69 -31.44
C ASP A 219 -12.79 -14.83 -30.90
N GLY A 220 -12.97 -15.55 -29.79
CA GLY A 220 -14.26 -15.77 -29.12
C GLY A 220 -15.17 -16.80 -29.80
N GLU A 221 -14.98 -17.08 -31.10
CA GLU A 221 -15.81 -17.97 -31.92
C GLU A 221 -15.16 -19.36 -32.16
N THR A 222 -13.84 -19.40 -32.32
CA THR A 222 -13.04 -20.55 -32.75
C THR A 222 -12.24 -21.10 -31.58
N TYR A 223 -12.72 -22.22 -31.01
CA TYR A 223 -12.07 -22.90 -29.90
C TYR A 223 -11.06 -23.94 -30.41
N THR A 224 -9.84 -23.91 -29.87
CA THR A 224 -8.75 -24.82 -30.23
C THR A 224 -8.26 -25.60 -29.01
N ASP A 225 -7.37 -26.56 -29.26
CA ASP A 225 -6.50 -27.18 -28.25
C ASP A 225 -7.25 -27.77 -27.03
N THR A 226 -8.20 -28.66 -27.34
CA THR A 226 -8.96 -29.42 -26.34
C THR A 226 -8.07 -30.46 -25.65
N GLU A 227 -7.42 -30.08 -24.56
CA GLU A 227 -6.61 -30.96 -23.70
C GLU A 227 -7.45 -31.52 -22.53
N GLN A 228 -7.14 -32.75 -22.10
CA GLN A 228 -7.84 -33.44 -21.02
C GLN A 228 -7.10 -33.28 -19.69
N LEU A 229 -7.76 -32.65 -18.72
CA LEU A 229 -7.18 -32.31 -17.42
C LEU A 229 -7.41 -33.40 -16.36
N TRP A 230 -8.59 -34.04 -16.33
CA TRP A 230 -8.89 -35.10 -15.36
C TRP A 230 -9.83 -36.17 -15.91
N GLU A 231 -9.78 -37.38 -15.35
CA GLU A 231 -10.79 -38.43 -15.55
C GLU A 231 -10.96 -39.41 -14.37
N TYR A 232 -12.10 -40.11 -14.39
CA TYR A 232 -12.51 -41.11 -13.43
C TYR A 232 -12.01 -42.51 -13.83
N ASP A 233 -10.79 -42.83 -13.41
CA ASP A 233 -10.23 -44.19 -13.52
C ASP A 233 -11.02 -45.21 -12.69
N THR A 234 -11.07 -46.45 -13.19
CA THR A 234 -11.79 -47.59 -12.61
C THR A 234 -10.97 -48.88 -12.56
N SER A 235 -9.65 -48.79 -12.71
CA SER A 235 -8.72 -49.90 -12.95
C SER A 235 -7.43 -49.83 -12.13
N GLU A 236 -7.20 -50.81 -11.24
CA GLU A 236 -5.97 -50.95 -10.44
C GLU A 236 -4.71 -51.36 -11.26
N THR A 237 -4.48 -50.82 -12.47
CA THR A 237 -3.41 -51.29 -13.38
C THR A 237 -2.72 -50.21 -14.21
N GLU A 238 -1.44 -49.98 -13.87
CA GLU A 238 -0.33 -49.40 -14.64
C GLU A 238 -0.50 -47.99 -15.25
N ASP A 239 0.46 -47.12 -14.91
CA ASP A 239 0.66 -45.75 -15.38
C ASP A 239 0.59 -45.63 -16.92
N ASP A 240 -0.30 -44.79 -17.43
CA ASP A 240 -0.46 -44.51 -18.87
C ASP A 240 0.32 -43.28 -19.36
N GLY A 241 0.82 -42.47 -18.43
CA GLY A 241 1.59 -41.25 -18.70
C GLY A 241 0.79 -39.95 -18.65
N ILE A 242 -0.48 -39.97 -18.22
CA ILE A 242 -1.24 -38.75 -17.91
C ILE A 242 -0.99 -38.38 -16.44
N THR A 243 -0.55 -37.14 -16.19
CA THR A 243 -0.09 -36.67 -14.86
C THR A 243 -1.23 -36.36 -13.86
N ASN A 244 -2.39 -37.03 -13.97
CA ASN A 244 -3.59 -36.76 -13.18
C ASN A 244 -4.29 -38.06 -12.75
N LYS A 245 -4.34 -38.36 -11.44
CA LYS A 245 -4.83 -39.67 -10.94
C LYS A 245 -6.09 -39.58 -10.07
N THR A 246 -7.17 -40.13 -10.64
CA THR A 246 -8.28 -40.82 -9.96
C THR A 246 -8.98 -40.07 -8.81
N VAL A 247 -9.96 -39.24 -9.15
CA VAL A 247 -10.92 -38.64 -8.19
C VAL A 247 -12.38 -38.83 -8.61
N ALA A 248 -13.30 -38.80 -7.67
CA ALA A 248 -14.71 -39.11 -7.92
C ALA A 248 -15.53 -37.85 -8.26
N ALA A 249 -16.75 -38.06 -8.74
CA ALA A 249 -17.62 -36.96 -9.16
C ALA A 249 -17.85 -35.90 -8.05
N SER A 250 -17.84 -34.62 -8.42
CA SER A 250 -18.09 -33.45 -7.56
C SER A 250 -16.91 -33.02 -6.65
N GLU A 251 -15.74 -32.80 -7.24
CA GLU A 251 -14.49 -32.52 -6.51
C GLU A 251 -13.79 -31.22 -6.98
N SER A 252 -12.82 -30.72 -6.21
CA SER A 252 -12.12 -29.45 -6.45
C SER A 252 -10.78 -29.66 -7.13
N PHE A 253 -10.35 -28.71 -7.97
CA PHE A 253 -9.15 -28.81 -8.80
C PHE A 253 -8.38 -27.48 -8.77
N ILE A 254 -7.05 -27.57 -8.93
CA ILE A 254 -6.13 -26.45 -9.12
C ILE A 254 -5.28 -26.76 -10.35
N ILE A 255 -5.10 -25.79 -11.23
CA ILE A 255 -4.42 -25.93 -12.52
C ILE A 255 -3.38 -24.80 -12.61
N LYS A 256 -2.14 -25.13 -12.97
CA LYS A 256 -1.13 -24.13 -13.33
C LYS A 256 -1.01 -24.03 -14.85
N ILE A 257 -1.09 -22.80 -15.36
CA ILE A 257 -1.00 -22.48 -16.78
C ILE A 257 0.17 -21.51 -16.96
N SER A 258 1.14 -21.86 -17.80
CA SER A 258 2.31 -21.01 -18.07
C SER A 258 1.92 -19.76 -18.88
N LYS A 259 2.83 -18.77 -18.94
CA LYS A 259 2.63 -17.51 -19.69
C LYS A 259 2.20 -17.69 -21.15
N ASP A 260 2.62 -18.79 -21.77
CA ASP A 260 2.39 -19.18 -23.16
C ASP A 260 1.06 -19.96 -23.34
N GLY A 261 0.29 -20.15 -22.26
CA GLY A 261 -1.01 -20.81 -22.25
C GLY A 261 -0.98 -22.34 -22.13
N ALA A 262 0.17 -22.95 -21.85
CA ALA A 262 0.31 -24.40 -21.69
C ALA A 262 0.02 -24.83 -20.25
N VAL A 263 -0.64 -25.98 -20.07
CA VAL A 263 -0.90 -26.55 -18.74
C VAL A 263 0.37 -27.24 -18.22
N GLU A 264 0.84 -26.84 -17.04
CA GLU A 264 2.03 -27.44 -16.42
C GLU A 264 1.66 -28.60 -15.50
N TYR A 265 0.65 -28.39 -14.64
CA TYR A 265 0.02 -29.44 -13.86
C TYR A 265 -1.47 -29.18 -13.65
N THR A 266 -2.17 -30.24 -13.27
CA THR A 266 -3.44 -30.17 -12.57
C THR A 266 -3.30 -31.01 -11.30
N THR A 267 -3.98 -30.61 -10.23
CA THR A 267 -3.99 -31.36 -8.97
C THR A 267 -5.40 -31.34 -8.36
N ALA A 268 -5.83 -32.48 -7.81
CA ALA A 268 -7.17 -32.64 -7.29
C ALA A 268 -7.19 -32.35 -5.78
N TYR A 269 -7.84 -31.26 -5.38
CA TYR A 269 -7.99 -30.84 -3.99
C TYR A 269 -9.18 -31.53 -3.29
N ALA A 270 -9.31 -32.84 -3.50
CA ALA A 270 -10.22 -33.69 -2.73
C ALA A 270 -9.81 -35.17 -2.81
N ALA A 271 -10.26 -35.91 -1.80
CA ALA A 271 -10.41 -37.35 -1.85
C ALA A 271 -11.54 -37.73 -0.90
N ARG A 272 -12.44 -38.62 -1.30
CA ARG A 272 -13.56 -39.05 -0.45
C ARG A 272 -13.06 -39.85 0.74
N THR A 273 -13.20 -39.30 1.95
CA THR A 273 -13.08 -40.11 3.17
C THR A 273 -14.26 -41.10 3.23
N GLU A 274 -14.01 -42.39 3.48
CA GLU A 274 -15.04 -43.44 3.37
C GLU A 274 -16.17 -43.33 4.43
N ASN A 275 -15.99 -42.49 5.47
CA ASN A 275 -16.87 -42.39 6.64
C ASN A 275 -18.11 -41.48 6.40
N THR A 276 -18.98 -41.84 5.46
CA THR A 276 -20.26 -41.13 5.26
C THR A 276 -21.33 -41.56 6.27
N ILE A 277 -21.65 -40.69 7.23
CA ILE A 277 -22.76 -40.92 8.18
C ILE A 277 -24.12 -40.83 7.45
N GLY A 278 -24.90 -41.91 7.51
CA GLY A 278 -26.37 -41.82 7.42
C GLY A 278 -27.03 -41.84 6.04
N GLY A 279 -26.26 -42.03 4.95
CA GLY A 279 -26.82 -42.51 3.67
C GLY A 279 -27.66 -41.54 2.85
N SER A 280 -27.43 -40.23 2.98
CA SER A 280 -27.97 -39.22 2.06
C SER A 280 -26.93 -38.15 1.72
N SER A 281 -26.66 -37.95 0.42
CA SER A 281 -25.77 -36.95 -0.19
C SER A 281 -24.33 -36.87 0.35
N SER A 282 -23.41 -37.32 -0.52
CA SER A 282 -22.00 -36.91 -0.64
C SER A 282 -21.51 -35.77 0.26
N GLY A 283 -20.44 -36.03 1.01
CA GLY A 283 -19.53 -34.97 1.42
C GLY A 283 -18.69 -34.50 0.23
N THR A 284 -18.34 -33.21 0.22
CA THR A 284 -17.59 -32.53 -0.85
C THR A 284 -16.73 -31.44 -0.24
N LYS A 285 -15.45 -31.37 -0.65
CA LYS A 285 -14.59 -30.19 -0.45
C LYS A 285 -14.84 -29.18 -1.57
N ARG A 286 -14.80 -27.89 -1.21
CA ARG A 286 -14.90 -26.75 -2.13
C ARG A 286 -13.85 -25.72 -1.78
N LEU A 287 -13.16 -25.23 -2.80
CA LEU A 287 -12.32 -24.03 -2.72
C LEU A 287 -13.19 -22.77 -2.65
N THR A 288 -12.65 -21.71 -2.07
CA THR A 288 -13.26 -20.37 -1.98
C THR A 288 -12.30 -19.25 -2.38
N GLY A 289 -11.00 -19.43 -2.18
CA GLY A 289 -9.95 -18.52 -2.63
C GLY A 289 -8.59 -19.23 -2.70
N LEU A 290 -7.64 -18.59 -3.38
CA LEU A 290 -6.23 -18.99 -3.42
C LEU A 290 -5.32 -17.76 -3.53
N THR A 291 -4.05 -17.93 -3.20
CA THR A 291 -2.95 -16.98 -3.50
C THR A 291 -1.63 -17.77 -3.56
N VAL A 292 -0.52 -17.15 -3.98
CA VAL A 292 0.82 -17.77 -4.03
C VAL A 292 1.79 -17.04 -3.10
N ASP A 293 2.84 -17.73 -2.65
CA ASP A 293 3.98 -17.07 -2.01
C ASP A 293 5.17 -16.88 -2.96
N SER A 294 6.28 -16.34 -2.46
CA SER A 294 7.49 -16.03 -3.23
C SER A 294 8.22 -17.23 -3.85
N ASN A 295 7.67 -18.45 -3.74
CA ASN A 295 8.17 -19.68 -4.35
C ASN A 295 7.15 -20.27 -5.36
N ASP A 296 6.11 -19.51 -5.71
CA ASP A 296 4.91 -19.94 -6.46
C ASP A 296 4.08 -21.05 -5.75
N ASP A 297 4.35 -21.33 -4.47
CA ASP A 297 3.56 -22.29 -3.71
C ASP A 297 2.15 -21.72 -3.44
N VAL A 298 1.12 -22.46 -3.84
CA VAL A 298 -0.28 -22.06 -3.75
C VAL A 298 -0.84 -22.32 -2.35
N LEU A 299 -1.23 -21.27 -1.63
CA LEU A 299 -2.10 -21.37 -0.46
C LEU A 299 -3.56 -21.36 -0.92
N VAL A 300 -4.36 -22.32 -0.46
CA VAL A 300 -5.78 -22.43 -0.81
C VAL A 300 -6.70 -22.49 0.41
N THR A 301 -7.85 -21.83 0.32
CA THR A 301 -8.91 -21.81 1.34
C THR A 301 -10.19 -22.48 0.86
N GLY A 302 -11.05 -22.88 1.79
CA GLY A 302 -12.32 -23.52 1.45
C GLY A 302 -13.10 -24.11 2.62
N TYR A 303 -13.97 -25.07 2.31
CA TYR A 303 -14.73 -25.85 3.28
C TYR A 303 -15.04 -27.28 2.82
N GLU A 304 -15.24 -28.19 3.78
CA GLU A 304 -15.72 -29.55 3.56
C GLU A 304 -17.11 -29.75 4.17
N THR A 305 -18.07 -30.19 3.35
CA THR A 305 -19.39 -30.61 3.84
C THR A 305 -19.32 -32.02 4.42
N LEU A 306 -19.45 -32.15 5.74
CA LEU A 306 -19.43 -33.45 6.44
C LEU A 306 -20.83 -34.07 6.55
N ALA A 307 -21.87 -33.24 6.60
CA ALA A 307 -23.28 -33.64 6.53
C ALA A 307 -24.14 -32.43 6.14
N LYS A 308 -25.45 -32.64 5.94
CA LYS A 308 -26.38 -31.52 5.78
C LYS A 308 -26.31 -30.58 7.00
N ASN A 309 -25.98 -29.32 6.74
CA ASN A 309 -25.77 -28.26 7.74
C ASN A 309 -24.60 -28.53 8.72
N ILE A 310 -23.58 -29.29 8.27
CA ILE A 310 -22.31 -29.48 8.98
C ILE A 310 -21.14 -29.25 8.00
N THR A 311 -20.42 -28.14 8.14
CA THR A 311 -19.17 -27.83 7.43
C THR A 311 -18.01 -27.58 8.39
N ASN A 312 -16.81 -28.02 8.00
CA ASN A 312 -15.53 -27.59 8.59
C ASN A 312 -14.76 -26.78 7.53
N GLY A 313 -14.02 -25.75 7.95
CA GLY A 313 -13.14 -24.99 7.06
C GLY A 313 -11.94 -25.82 6.61
N THR A 314 -11.32 -25.43 5.50
CA THR A 314 -10.09 -26.05 4.98
C THR A 314 -9.07 -24.99 4.60
N VAL A 315 -7.82 -25.18 4.98
CA VAL A 315 -6.67 -24.43 4.46
C VAL A 315 -5.59 -25.44 4.10
N ALA A 316 -4.90 -25.24 2.98
CA ALA A 316 -3.75 -26.04 2.60
C ALA A 316 -2.73 -25.23 1.82
N LYS A 317 -1.47 -25.68 1.85
CA LYS A 317 -0.39 -25.19 1.00
C LYS A 317 0.05 -26.29 0.04
N ILE A 318 0.24 -25.94 -1.22
CA ILE A 318 0.49 -26.83 -2.35
C ILE A 318 1.72 -26.34 -3.11
N SER A 319 2.56 -27.27 -3.52
CA SER A 319 3.80 -27.04 -4.27
C SER A 319 3.54 -26.35 -5.61
N GLY A 320 4.22 -25.23 -5.85
CA GLY A 320 4.21 -24.53 -7.14
C GLY A 320 4.98 -25.26 -8.26
N GLU A 321 5.84 -26.22 -7.89
CA GLU A 321 6.67 -27.01 -8.83
C GLU A 321 5.90 -28.23 -9.40
N ASP A 322 5.09 -28.91 -8.57
CA ASP A 322 4.49 -30.21 -8.93
C ASP A 322 3.03 -30.42 -8.49
N GLY A 323 2.38 -29.42 -7.89
CA GLY A 323 1.00 -29.52 -7.42
C GLY A 323 0.79 -30.48 -6.24
N SER A 324 1.86 -30.93 -5.57
CA SER A 324 1.77 -31.80 -4.39
C SER A 324 1.37 -31.03 -3.12
N VAL A 325 0.57 -31.65 -2.24
CA VAL A 325 0.13 -31.01 -0.99
C VAL A 325 1.26 -31.00 0.04
N LEU A 326 1.82 -29.82 0.33
CA LEU A 326 2.88 -29.62 1.32
C LEU A 326 2.34 -29.76 2.76
N TRP A 327 1.21 -29.10 3.05
CA TRP A 327 0.48 -29.27 4.30
C TRP A 327 -1.02 -28.97 4.12
N SER A 328 -1.88 -29.49 5.00
CA SER A 328 -3.31 -29.18 5.02
C SER A 328 -3.91 -29.25 6.42
N LYS A 329 -4.96 -28.47 6.66
CA LYS A 329 -5.67 -28.32 7.93
C LYS A 329 -7.19 -28.40 7.76
N MET A 330 -7.84 -28.98 8.76
CA MET A 330 -9.29 -28.99 8.94
C MET A 330 -9.64 -28.11 10.13
N ILE A 331 -10.53 -27.15 9.93
CA ILE A 331 -10.74 -26.01 10.82
C ILE A 331 -12.18 -26.09 11.38
N GLY A 332 -12.34 -26.13 12.70
CA GLY A 332 -13.64 -26.26 13.37
C GLY A 332 -13.74 -27.46 14.31
N SER A 333 -14.36 -28.56 13.86
CA SER A 333 -14.62 -29.73 14.71
C SER A 333 -13.60 -30.87 14.58
N ALA A 334 -13.17 -31.39 15.73
CA ALA A 334 -12.66 -32.75 15.85
C ALA A 334 -13.84 -33.76 15.82
N TYR A 335 -13.79 -34.72 14.91
CA TYR A 335 -14.85 -35.71 14.68
C TYR A 335 -14.95 -36.75 15.81
N ASP A 336 -16.10 -36.80 16.51
CA ASP A 336 -16.45 -37.84 17.48
C ASP A 336 -17.42 -38.86 16.85
N GLU A 337 -16.97 -40.11 16.74
CA GLU A 337 -17.70 -41.22 16.11
C GLU A 337 -18.82 -41.84 16.97
N ASP A 338 -18.84 -41.59 18.29
CA ASP A 338 -19.80 -42.20 19.22
C ASP A 338 -21.13 -41.40 19.36
N VAL A 339 -21.28 -40.25 18.68
CA VAL A 339 -22.44 -39.34 18.83
C VAL A 339 -23.65 -39.78 17.97
N THR A 340 -24.77 -40.14 18.63
CA THR A 340 -25.99 -40.57 17.93
C THR A 340 -26.67 -39.44 17.11
N PRO A 341 -27.09 -39.69 15.85
CA PRO A 341 -27.71 -38.66 15.00
C PRO A 341 -29.01 -38.03 15.53
N SER A 342 -29.66 -38.64 16.52
CA SER A 342 -30.84 -38.10 17.21
C SER A 342 -30.55 -36.91 18.12
N ASP A 343 -29.29 -36.71 18.48
CA ASP A 343 -28.85 -35.74 19.50
C ASP A 343 -28.14 -34.53 18.86
N LYS A 344 -28.08 -34.49 17.52
CA LYS A 344 -27.56 -33.37 16.71
C LYS A 344 -28.53 -32.18 16.74
N ALA A 345 -28.40 -31.34 17.77
CA ALA A 345 -29.22 -30.14 17.98
C ALA A 345 -28.58 -28.83 17.51
N ASN A 346 -27.27 -28.83 17.20
CA ASN A 346 -26.52 -27.65 16.80
C ASN A 346 -26.27 -27.64 15.29
N TYR A 347 -26.43 -26.48 14.66
CA TYR A 347 -25.88 -26.21 13.33
C TYR A 347 -24.39 -25.92 13.52
N GLN A 348 -23.53 -26.49 12.68
CA GLN A 348 -22.10 -26.19 12.67
C GLN A 348 -21.70 -25.84 11.24
N LYS A 349 -21.37 -24.58 10.99
CA LYS A 349 -20.71 -24.16 9.76
C LYS A 349 -19.41 -23.48 10.13
N VAL A 350 -18.34 -23.88 9.44
CA VAL A 350 -17.06 -23.18 9.44
C VAL A 350 -16.62 -23.15 7.98
N GLU A 351 -16.49 -21.94 7.44
CA GLU A 351 -16.30 -21.69 6.01
C GLU A 351 -15.25 -20.57 5.88
N MET A 352 -14.09 -20.88 5.29
CA MET A 352 -13.09 -19.87 4.94
C MET A 352 -13.56 -19.14 3.67
N PHE A 353 -13.08 -17.92 3.46
CA PHE A 353 -13.42 -17.15 2.25
C PHE A 353 -12.19 -16.61 1.53
N ASP A 354 -11.25 -15.99 2.25
CA ASP A 354 -10.17 -15.21 1.64
C ASP A 354 -8.87 -15.28 2.48
N GLN A 355 -7.74 -14.92 1.88
CA GLN A 355 -6.40 -15.13 2.43
C GLN A 355 -5.35 -14.18 1.83
N THR A 356 -4.34 -13.83 2.63
CA THR A 356 -3.20 -13.00 2.17
C THR A 356 -1.88 -13.48 2.77
N VAL A 357 -0.77 -13.16 2.08
CA VAL A 357 0.61 -13.44 2.52
C VAL A 357 1.21 -12.18 3.14
N LEU A 358 1.75 -12.26 4.35
CA LEU A 358 2.42 -11.13 5.00
C LEU A 358 3.90 -11.02 4.58
N LEU A 359 4.48 -9.83 4.83
CA LEU A 359 5.86 -9.48 4.44
C LEU A 359 6.96 -10.41 5.03
N ASP A 360 6.68 -11.12 6.12
CA ASP A 360 7.59 -12.10 6.72
C ASP A 360 7.33 -13.56 6.28
N GLY A 361 6.43 -13.77 5.31
CA GLY A 361 6.08 -15.08 4.74
C GLY A 361 5.09 -15.90 5.57
N THR A 362 4.37 -15.27 6.52
CA THR A 362 3.22 -15.89 7.18
C THR A 362 1.94 -15.69 6.36
N TYR A 363 0.87 -16.37 6.74
CA TYR A 363 -0.43 -16.30 6.08
C TYR A 363 -1.51 -15.88 7.08
N VAL A 364 -2.39 -14.97 6.67
CA VAL A 364 -3.64 -14.66 7.40
C VAL A 364 -4.81 -15.12 6.55
N VAL A 365 -5.73 -15.86 7.16
CA VAL A 365 -6.94 -16.40 6.54
C VAL A 365 -8.16 -15.88 7.29
N VAL A 366 -9.18 -15.46 6.54
CA VAL A 366 -10.47 -15.01 7.08
C VAL A 366 -11.61 -15.94 6.66
N GLY A 367 -12.59 -16.11 7.56
CA GLY A 367 -13.76 -16.95 7.35
C GLY A 367 -14.89 -16.63 8.31
N THR A 368 -15.87 -17.53 8.40
CA THR A 368 -16.92 -17.46 9.43
C THR A 368 -17.10 -18.78 10.17
N ALA A 369 -17.63 -18.70 11.39
CA ALA A 369 -18.02 -19.84 12.21
C ALA A 369 -19.38 -19.63 12.89
N THR A 370 -20.20 -20.68 12.98
CA THR A 370 -21.48 -20.68 13.72
C THR A 370 -21.38 -21.44 15.06
N ASN A 371 -20.17 -21.78 15.50
CA ASN A 371 -19.88 -22.43 16.77
C ASN A 371 -18.40 -22.36 17.16
N ASP A 372 -18.13 -22.49 18.46
CA ASP A 372 -16.80 -22.64 19.06
C ASP A 372 -15.96 -23.74 18.38
N ALA A 373 -14.64 -23.53 18.28
CA ALA A 373 -13.71 -24.56 17.82
C ALA A 373 -13.59 -25.71 18.83
N THR A 374 -13.38 -26.94 18.34
CA THR A 374 -12.98 -28.09 19.16
C THR A 374 -11.60 -28.65 18.78
N THR A 375 -10.87 -27.92 17.92
CA THR A 375 -9.48 -28.18 17.50
C THR A 375 -8.47 -27.32 18.30
N GLU A 376 -7.26 -27.08 17.79
CA GLU A 376 -6.21 -26.34 18.52
C GLU A 376 -6.35 -24.81 18.35
N GLU A 377 -7.01 -24.39 17.26
CA GLU A 377 -7.36 -23.03 16.82
C GLU A 377 -8.46 -22.35 17.69
N ALA A 378 -8.41 -22.49 19.02
CA ALA A 378 -9.53 -22.22 19.94
C ALA A 378 -10.14 -20.79 19.91
N TRP A 379 -11.12 -20.56 19.02
CA TRP A 379 -12.08 -19.45 19.09
C TRP A 379 -13.40 -19.88 19.77
N ASP A 380 -14.04 -18.93 20.48
CA ASP A 380 -15.43 -19.02 20.93
C ASP A 380 -16.32 -18.25 19.93
N VAL A 381 -17.55 -18.70 19.66
CA VAL A 381 -18.53 -17.95 18.82
C VAL A 381 -19.58 -17.29 19.71
N LEU A 382 -19.82 -16.01 19.46
CA LEU A 382 -20.60 -15.11 20.32
C LEU A 382 -22.02 -14.89 19.79
N GLY A 383 -22.19 -14.75 18.48
CA GLY A 383 -23.46 -14.58 17.79
C GLY A 383 -23.96 -15.86 17.11
N SER A 384 -24.70 -15.71 16.00
CA SER A 384 -25.19 -16.83 15.18
C SER A 384 -24.20 -17.23 14.08
N GLN A 385 -23.47 -16.26 13.53
CA GLN A 385 -22.36 -16.42 12.61
C GLN A 385 -21.34 -15.29 12.85
N ASP A 386 -20.20 -15.64 13.41
CA ASP A 386 -19.09 -14.72 13.68
C ASP A 386 -18.05 -14.79 12.55
N THR A 387 -17.35 -13.68 12.31
CA THR A 387 -16.11 -13.70 11.51
C THR A 387 -14.99 -14.32 12.35
N ILE A 388 -14.13 -15.11 11.72
CA ILE A 388 -12.92 -15.68 12.33
C ILE A 388 -11.69 -15.30 11.50
N ILE A 389 -10.59 -14.98 12.20
CA ILE A 389 -9.28 -14.69 11.62
C ILE A 389 -8.29 -15.71 12.17
N ILE A 390 -7.46 -16.28 11.31
CA ILE A 390 -6.44 -17.27 11.70
C ILE A 390 -5.10 -16.93 11.02
N HIS A 391 -4.06 -16.81 11.83
CA HIS A 391 -2.70 -16.49 11.42
C HIS A 391 -1.83 -17.76 11.50
N TYR A 392 -1.28 -18.20 10.37
CA TYR A 392 -0.41 -19.37 10.24
C TYR A 392 1.01 -18.99 9.81
N ALA A 393 2.02 -19.69 10.33
CA ALA A 393 3.37 -19.65 9.77
C ALA A 393 3.43 -20.38 8.42
N ALA A 394 4.51 -20.15 7.64
CA ALA A 394 4.74 -20.79 6.34
C ALA A 394 4.61 -22.34 6.35
N ASP A 395 4.92 -22.99 7.47
CA ASP A 395 4.82 -24.45 7.66
C ASP A 395 3.44 -24.93 8.16
N GLY A 396 2.45 -24.04 8.24
CA GLY A 396 1.11 -24.31 8.73
C GLY A 396 0.97 -24.30 10.26
N THR A 397 2.03 -24.01 11.01
CA THR A 397 1.95 -23.84 12.47
C THR A 397 1.03 -22.67 12.82
N LEU A 398 0.13 -22.86 13.78
CA LEU A 398 -0.74 -21.78 14.27
C LEU A 398 0.08 -20.73 15.04
N ILE A 399 0.00 -19.48 14.61
CA ILE A 399 0.55 -18.32 15.31
C ILE A 399 -0.53 -17.77 16.26
N ASN A 400 -1.71 -17.47 15.72
CA ASN A 400 -2.82 -16.84 16.44
C ASN A 400 -4.18 -17.15 15.79
N SER A 401 -5.27 -16.97 16.53
CA SER A 401 -6.64 -17.14 16.04
C SER A 401 -7.64 -16.38 16.92
N GLU A 402 -8.59 -15.66 16.31
CA GLU A 402 -9.62 -14.89 17.02
C GLU A 402 -10.96 -14.81 16.24
N SER A 403 -11.98 -14.25 16.90
CA SER A 403 -13.35 -14.14 16.39
C SER A 403 -14.01 -12.79 16.73
N TYR A 404 -14.94 -12.33 15.88
CA TYR A 404 -15.81 -11.19 16.18
C TYR A 404 -17.24 -11.37 15.65
N GLY A 405 -18.23 -11.07 16.52
CA GLY A 405 -19.65 -11.41 16.36
C GLY A 405 -20.60 -10.32 16.88
N THR A 406 -21.89 -10.48 16.62
CA THR A 406 -22.93 -9.48 16.97
C THR A 406 -23.84 -9.91 18.12
N ILE A 407 -24.61 -8.97 18.68
CA ILE A 407 -25.43 -9.17 19.89
C ILE A 407 -26.75 -9.91 19.63
N ASP A 408 -27.38 -9.76 18.46
CA ASP A 408 -28.82 -10.00 18.25
C ASP A 408 -29.17 -11.24 17.39
N ASP A 409 -28.30 -12.26 17.34
CA ASP A 409 -28.43 -13.49 16.52
C ASP A 409 -28.37 -13.28 14.98
N GLU A 410 -27.86 -12.14 14.49
CA GLU A 410 -27.70 -11.84 13.05
C GLU A 410 -26.26 -12.08 12.53
N ASN A 411 -26.07 -12.14 11.21
CA ASN A 411 -24.87 -12.72 10.56
C ASN A 411 -23.78 -11.67 10.24
N ASN A 412 -22.51 -11.97 10.56
CA ASN A 412 -21.36 -11.25 9.99
C ASN A 412 -20.87 -11.89 8.68
N ARG A 413 -20.36 -11.06 7.75
CA ARG A 413 -19.74 -11.51 6.51
C ARG A 413 -18.41 -10.77 6.28
N PRO A 414 -17.24 -11.43 6.38
CA PRO A 414 -16.01 -10.87 5.84
C PRO A 414 -16.09 -10.80 4.31
N GLY A 415 -15.47 -9.77 3.75
CA GLY A 415 -15.18 -9.66 2.32
C GLY A 415 -13.80 -10.27 2.04
N ALA A 416 -12.74 -9.53 2.40
CA ALA A 416 -11.35 -9.88 2.13
C ALA A 416 -10.41 -9.60 3.32
N VAL A 417 -9.17 -10.09 3.23
CA VAL A 417 -8.05 -9.77 4.11
C VAL A 417 -6.85 -9.29 3.30
N VAL A 418 -6.26 -8.16 3.68
CA VAL A 418 -5.28 -7.42 2.85
C VAL A 418 -4.01 -7.19 3.65
N ALA A 419 -2.85 -7.57 3.13
CA ALA A 419 -1.56 -7.32 3.77
C ALA A 419 -1.23 -5.81 3.83
N ASP A 420 -0.54 -5.38 4.88
CA ASP A 420 -0.04 -4.01 5.05
C ASP A 420 1.47 -3.97 4.83
N SER A 421 1.98 -2.90 4.20
CA SER A 421 3.42 -2.73 3.93
C SER A 421 4.30 -2.69 5.19
N ASN A 422 3.71 -2.43 6.37
CA ASN A 422 4.39 -2.48 7.67
C ASN A 422 4.37 -3.89 8.32
N GLY A 423 3.93 -4.93 7.60
CA GLY A 423 3.80 -6.31 8.10
C GLY A 423 2.57 -6.56 8.97
N GLY A 424 1.60 -5.64 8.99
CA GLY A 424 0.27 -5.89 9.56
C GLY A 424 -0.72 -6.35 8.48
N TYR A 425 -2.03 -6.21 8.75
CA TYR A 425 -3.08 -6.49 7.78
C TYR A 425 -4.37 -5.68 8.07
N TYR A 426 -5.28 -5.68 7.10
CA TYR A 426 -6.63 -5.14 7.19
C TYR A 426 -7.63 -6.29 6.97
N VAL A 427 -8.77 -6.26 7.65
CA VAL A 427 -9.90 -7.15 7.36
C VAL A 427 -11.12 -6.29 7.05
N VAL A 428 -11.78 -6.58 5.92
CA VAL A 428 -12.95 -5.85 5.42
C VAL A 428 -14.18 -6.74 5.36
N GLY A 429 -15.38 -6.15 5.30
CA GLY A 429 -16.64 -6.88 5.18
C GLY A 429 -17.84 -6.05 5.64
N SER A 430 -18.89 -6.72 6.14
CA SER A 430 -20.04 -6.08 6.79
C SER A 430 -20.48 -6.77 8.09
N ILE A 431 -21.16 -5.98 8.93
CA ILE A 431 -21.73 -6.39 10.22
C ILE A 431 -23.19 -5.94 10.32
N ASP A 432 -24.09 -6.84 10.75
CA ASP A 432 -25.53 -6.54 10.78
C ASP A 432 -25.90 -5.58 11.93
N THR A 433 -25.26 -5.74 13.09
CA THR A 433 -25.53 -4.95 14.32
C THR A 433 -24.27 -4.76 15.18
N VAL A 434 -24.42 -4.11 16.33
CA VAL A 434 -23.32 -3.78 17.28
C VAL A 434 -22.75 -5.03 18.00
N VAL A 435 -21.48 -4.93 18.40
CA VAL A 435 -20.67 -5.94 19.14
C VAL A 435 -20.65 -5.64 20.68
N GLU A 436 -20.78 -6.61 21.61
CA GLU A 436 -20.44 -6.59 23.08
C GLU A 436 -20.71 -7.98 23.74
N GLU A 437 -19.95 -8.60 24.66
CA GLU A 437 -18.61 -8.36 25.27
C GLU A 437 -17.49 -8.92 24.31
N SER A 438 -16.19 -9.19 24.61
CA SER A 438 -15.45 -9.19 25.88
C SER A 438 -13.97 -8.74 25.87
N SER A 439 -13.26 -8.64 24.73
CA SER A 439 -11.85 -8.16 24.69
C SER A 439 -11.71 -6.74 24.15
N GLU A 440 -12.26 -6.46 22.96
CA GLU A 440 -11.94 -5.23 22.20
C GLU A 440 -12.64 -3.99 22.74
N ILE A 441 -13.85 -4.12 23.29
CA ILE A 441 -14.57 -3.01 23.91
C ILE A 441 -14.00 -2.66 25.31
N GLU A 442 -13.31 -3.60 25.99
CA GLU A 442 -12.46 -3.26 27.14
C GLU A 442 -11.13 -2.57 26.72
N LYS A 443 -10.64 -2.76 25.48
CA LYS A 443 -9.53 -1.98 24.90
C LYS A 443 -9.98 -0.57 24.46
N GLY A 444 -11.21 -0.44 23.94
CA GLY A 444 -11.97 0.81 23.88
C GLY A 444 -12.29 1.39 22.49
N TYR A 445 -12.36 0.54 21.46
CA TYR A 445 -12.83 0.92 20.12
C TYR A 445 -14.36 1.11 20.09
N ASP A 446 -14.86 1.90 19.15
CA ASP A 446 -16.28 2.27 19.04
C ASP A 446 -16.85 1.70 17.73
N TRP A 447 -17.65 0.64 17.83
CA TRP A 447 -18.17 -0.14 16.70
C TRP A 447 -19.56 0.39 16.30
N GLY A 448 -19.62 1.68 15.96
CA GLY A 448 -20.87 2.42 15.79
C GLY A 448 -21.69 1.94 14.59
N ASN A 449 -22.89 1.42 14.86
CA ASN A 449 -23.87 1.06 13.82
C ASN A 449 -24.64 2.30 13.33
N TYR A 450 -24.82 2.42 12.01
CA TYR A 450 -25.49 3.56 11.36
C TYR A 450 -26.77 3.14 10.62
N GLY A 451 -26.81 1.93 10.07
CA GLY A 451 -27.92 1.36 9.30
C GLY A 451 -28.32 -0.05 9.72
N ALA A 452 -28.55 -0.90 8.72
CA ALA A 452 -28.84 -2.32 8.90
C ALA A 452 -28.00 -3.10 7.88
N GLN A 453 -26.96 -3.79 8.37
CA GLN A 453 -25.77 -4.21 7.61
C GLN A 453 -24.90 -3.02 7.19
N ASP A 454 -24.02 -2.57 8.10
CA ASP A 454 -22.97 -1.57 7.82
C ASP A 454 -21.69 -2.26 7.34
N SER A 455 -20.91 -1.61 6.47
CA SER A 455 -19.56 -2.07 6.13
C SER A 455 -18.55 -1.75 7.22
N ILE A 456 -17.49 -2.55 7.34
CA ILE A 456 -16.44 -2.37 8.34
C ILE A 456 -15.04 -2.56 7.74
N ILE A 457 -14.07 -1.80 8.28
CA ILE A 457 -12.64 -2.05 8.13
C ILE A 457 -11.99 -2.14 9.51
N VAL A 458 -11.25 -3.22 9.76
CA VAL A 458 -10.48 -3.49 10.99
C VAL A 458 -8.98 -3.52 10.63
N LYS A 459 -8.17 -2.70 11.30
CA LYS A 459 -6.72 -2.61 11.07
C LYS A 459 -5.92 -3.29 12.18
N TYR A 460 -5.07 -4.25 11.81
CA TYR A 460 -4.10 -4.94 12.66
C TYR A 460 -2.65 -4.51 12.37
N ASN A 461 -1.83 -4.46 13.42
CA ASN A 461 -0.38 -4.36 13.29
C ASN A 461 0.31 -5.74 13.24
N SER A 462 1.63 -5.75 13.03
CA SER A 462 2.49 -6.94 12.96
C SER A 462 2.66 -7.74 14.27
N LEU A 463 1.78 -7.50 15.26
CA LEU A 463 1.69 -8.26 16.52
C LEU A 463 0.27 -8.80 16.76
N ASP A 464 -0.59 -8.79 15.72
CA ASP A 464 -2.02 -9.08 15.78
C ASP A 464 -2.80 -8.19 16.78
N GLU A 465 -2.31 -6.99 17.11
CA GLU A 465 -3.06 -6.02 17.92
C GLU A 465 -3.85 -5.07 16.99
N VAL A 466 -5.18 -5.02 17.18
CA VAL A 466 -6.07 -4.03 16.54
C VAL A 466 -5.59 -2.60 16.85
N GLU A 467 -5.34 -1.80 15.81
CA GLU A 467 -4.95 -0.39 15.95
C GLU A 467 -6.17 0.53 15.94
N TRP A 468 -7.10 0.29 15.02
CA TRP A 468 -8.37 1.00 14.89
C TRP A 468 -9.41 0.15 14.13
N THR A 469 -10.67 0.55 14.26
CA THR A 469 -11.85 -0.02 13.58
C THR A 469 -12.76 1.12 13.18
N GLU A 470 -13.34 1.07 11.99
CA GLU A 470 -14.26 2.12 11.52
C GLU A 470 -15.32 1.51 10.60
N ASN A 471 -16.55 2.02 10.68
CA ASN A 471 -17.69 1.55 9.91
C ASN A 471 -18.07 2.59 8.84
N TYR A 472 -18.48 2.10 7.67
CA TYR A 472 -18.84 2.88 6.49
C TYR A 472 -20.21 2.40 6.00
N GLY A 473 -21.09 3.32 5.61
CA GLY A 473 -22.43 2.94 5.21
C GLY A 473 -23.43 4.08 5.28
N THR A 474 -24.61 3.80 4.75
CA THR A 474 -25.81 4.60 4.86
C THR A 474 -26.65 4.12 6.05
N LYS A 475 -27.94 4.44 6.09
CA LYS A 475 -28.94 3.84 6.99
C LYS A 475 -29.50 2.50 6.50
N ASN A 476 -29.20 2.12 5.26
CA ASN A 476 -29.66 0.90 4.61
C ASN A 476 -28.52 -0.16 4.69
N GLY A 477 -28.53 -1.16 3.81
CA GLY A 477 -27.46 -2.16 3.74
C GLY A 477 -26.33 -1.71 2.82
N ASP A 478 -25.08 -1.83 3.28
CA ASP A 478 -23.87 -1.45 2.56
C ASP A 478 -22.75 -2.47 2.84
N TRP A 479 -22.10 -2.99 1.79
CA TRP A 479 -21.12 -4.07 1.90
C TRP A 479 -19.82 -3.73 1.14
N ILE A 480 -18.68 -3.67 1.84
CA ILE A 480 -17.35 -3.74 1.22
C ILE A 480 -17.03 -5.22 0.99
N ASN A 481 -16.80 -5.58 -0.27
CA ASN A 481 -16.42 -6.93 -0.66
C ASN A 481 -14.89 -7.10 -0.68
N ASP A 482 -14.14 -6.07 -1.10
CA ASP A 482 -12.68 -6.15 -1.24
C ASP A 482 -11.99 -4.77 -1.15
N MET A 483 -10.66 -4.75 -0.97
CA MET A 483 -9.85 -3.54 -0.88
C MET A 483 -8.39 -3.76 -1.31
N THR A 484 -7.82 -2.78 -2.03
CA THR A 484 -6.38 -2.70 -2.33
C THR A 484 -5.77 -1.40 -1.77
N ILE A 485 -4.44 -1.33 -1.75
CA ILE A 485 -3.65 -0.11 -1.49
C ILE A 485 -2.79 0.12 -2.72
N THR A 486 -2.95 1.25 -3.40
CA THR A 486 -2.22 1.58 -4.63
C THR A 486 -0.73 1.85 -4.36
N THR A 487 0.09 1.88 -5.42
CA THR A 487 1.51 2.25 -5.33
C THR A 487 1.73 3.69 -4.84
N ALA A 488 0.73 4.57 -4.98
CA ALA A 488 0.73 5.92 -4.41
C ALA A 488 0.41 5.95 -2.89
N GLY A 489 -0.01 4.82 -2.31
CA GLY A 489 -0.41 4.71 -0.91
C GLY A 489 -1.88 5.08 -0.64
N ASP A 490 -2.71 5.20 -1.67
CA ASP A 490 -4.14 5.43 -1.54
C ASP A 490 -4.91 4.11 -1.38
N TYR A 491 -5.90 4.09 -0.49
CA TYR A 491 -6.76 2.94 -0.25
C TYR A 491 -7.92 2.96 -1.24
N VAL A 492 -8.16 1.86 -1.95
CA VAL A 492 -9.31 1.69 -2.86
C VAL A 492 -10.14 0.50 -2.37
N ALA A 493 -11.40 0.72 -2.03
CA ALA A 493 -12.33 -0.31 -1.58
C ALA A 493 -13.52 -0.44 -2.54
N VAL A 494 -13.99 -1.66 -2.77
CA VAL A 494 -15.09 -1.96 -3.71
C VAL A 494 -16.18 -2.81 -3.07
N GLY A 495 -17.41 -2.69 -3.57
CA GLY A 495 -18.55 -3.34 -2.93
C GLY A 495 -19.91 -3.12 -3.60
N GLU A 496 -20.96 -3.16 -2.78
CA GLU A 496 -22.37 -2.97 -3.15
C GLU A 496 -23.12 -2.11 -2.10
N SER A 497 -24.10 -1.30 -2.51
CA SER A 497 -24.86 -0.37 -1.65
C SER A 497 -26.36 -0.39 -1.97
N ASN A 498 -27.19 -0.48 -0.93
CA ASN A 498 -28.65 -0.41 -0.99
C ASN A 498 -29.16 0.95 -0.47
N GLY A 499 -28.40 2.03 -0.67
CA GLY A 499 -28.69 3.39 -0.19
C GLY A 499 -30.01 3.99 -0.71
N SER A 500 -30.23 5.29 -0.52
CA SER A 500 -31.38 5.99 -1.12
C SER A 500 -31.05 7.45 -1.35
N TYR A 501 -31.42 8.00 -2.50
CA TYR A 501 -31.23 9.42 -2.84
C TYR A 501 -31.62 10.35 -1.67
N GLY A 502 -30.69 11.20 -1.25
CA GLY A 502 -30.93 12.23 -0.25
C GLY A 502 -30.66 11.86 1.21
N GLU A 503 -30.02 10.73 1.53
CA GLU A 503 -29.27 10.58 2.80
C GLU A 503 -27.76 10.48 2.54
N VAL A 504 -26.97 10.97 3.49
CA VAL A 504 -25.61 11.46 3.22
C VAL A 504 -24.59 10.31 3.16
N ALA A 505 -24.35 9.81 1.95
CA ALA A 505 -23.00 9.59 1.43
C ALA A 505 -23.02 9.36 -0.08
N TRP A 506 -23.82 8.37 -0.54
CA TRP A 506 -23.75 7.82 -1.90
C TRP A 506 -25.17 7.55 -2.45
N GLY A 507 -25.44 8.02 -3.68
CA GLY A 507 -26.76 7.97 -4.32
C GLY A 507 -27.09 6.60 -4.94
N ASN A 508 -28.39 6.24 -4.98
CA ASN A 508 -28.86 4.96 -5.50
C ASN A 508 -29.67 5.16 -6.80
N ASN A 509 -29.20 4.59 -7.92
CA ASN A 509 -29.82 4.70 -9.25
C ASN A 509 -31.09 3.85 -9.35
N GLY A 510 -31.09 2.68 -8.71
CA GLY A 510 -32.30 1.89 -8.47
C GLY A 510 -32.03 0.46 -8.02
N GLY A 511 -32.09 0.21 -6.71
CA GLY A 511 -32.02 -1.14 -6.15
C GLY A 511 -30.79 -1.34 -5.28
N ILE A 512 -29.81 -2.12 -5.75
CA ILE A 512 -28.49 -2.23 -5.14
C ILE A 512 -27.46 -1.89 -6.22
N ASP A 513 -26.61 -0.91 -5.97
CA ASP A 513 -25.59 -0.43 -6.92
C ASP A 513 -24.18 -0.84 -6.49
N ALA A 514 -23.29 -1.04 -7.46
CA ALA A 514 -21.87 -1.33 -7.23
C ALA A 514 -21.14 -0.04 -6.79
N ILE A 515 -20.21 -0.14 -5.83
CA ILE A 515 -19.50 1.04 -5.30
C ILE A 515 -17.97 0.91 -5.43
N VAL A 516 -17.30 2.03 -5.72
CA VAL A 516 -15.85 2.23 -5.55
C VAL A 516 -15.64 3.41 -4.62
N MET A 517 -14.77 3.27 -3.63
CA MET A 517 -14.38 4.31 -2.66
C MET A 517 -12.87 4.45 -2.63
N THR A 518 -12.34 5.68 -2.55
CA THR A 518 -10.88 5.92 -2.47
C THR A 518 -10.50 7.10 -1.57
N THR A 519 -9.30 7.05 -1.00
CA THR A 519 -8.65 8.22 -0.36
C THR A 519 -8.02 9.17 -1.38
N GLY A 520 -7.73 8.66 -2.58
CA GLY A 520 -7.15 9.42 -3.68
C GLY A 520 -8.18 10.27 -4.43
N SER A 521 -7.86 10.61 -5.67
CA SER A 521 -8.80 11.29 -6.58
C SER A 521 -9.72 10.28 -7.28
N LEU A 522 -10.89 10.74 -7.73
CA LEU A 522 -11.68 10.13 -8.80
C LEU A 522 -12.13 11.28 -9.72
N ALA A 523 -12.18 11.06 -11.03
CA ALA A 523 -12.89 11.97 -11.92
C ALA A 523 -14.40 11.72 -11.91
N ASP A 524 -15.16 12.81 -11.98
CA ASP A 524 -16.63 12.87 -12.09
C ASP A 524 -17.42 11.98 -11.11
N ALA A 525 -17.26 12.30 -9.82
CA ALA A 525 -18.39 12.29 -8.89
C ALA A 525 -19.11 13.67 -8.93
N THR A 526 -19.86 13.96 -10.00
CA THR A 526 -20.60 15.24 -10.14
C THR A 526 -21.92 15.28 -9.35
N GLU A 527 -21.87 15.01 -8.04
CA GLU A 527 -22.87 15.50 -7.09
C GLU A 527 -22.25 16.57 -6.19
N THR A 528 -22.49 17.84 -6.53
CA THR A 528 -22.21 18.93 -5.59
C THR A 528 -23.21 18.89 -4.44
N VAL A 529 -22.71 18.85 -3.20
CA VAL A 529 -23.53 19.09 -2.00
C VAL A 529 -24.12 20.50 -2.07
N ASP A 530 -25.38 20.60 -2.49
CA ASP A 530 -26.08 21.88 -2.55
C ASP A 530 -26.26 22.47 -1.15
N THR A 531 -25.70 23.66 -0.96
CA THR A 531 -25.94 24.52 0.19
C THR A 531 -26.15 25.99 -0.22
N THR A 532 -26.46 26.25 -1.51
CA THR A 532 -26.55 27.59 -2.10
C THR A 532 -27.73 27.70 -3.08
N THR A 533 -28.88 28.08 -2.51
CA THR A 533 -30.13 28.50 -3.17
C THR A 533 -30.02 28.98 -4.62
N ASP A 534 -30.76 28.32 -5.52
CA ASP A 534 -31.09 28.77 -6.88
C ASP A 534 -31.55 30.24 -6.89
N GLY A 535 -30.78 31.15 -7.54
CA GLY A 535 -31.06 32.58 -7.42
C GLY A 535 -30.14 33.60 -8.14
N ASP A 536 -29.05 33.19 -8.79
CA ASP A 536 -28.13 34.11 -9.51
C ASP A 536 -27.78 33.63 -10.95
N VAL A 537 -28.61 32.79 -11.57
CA VAL A 537 -28.46 32.43 -13.01
C VAL A 537 -28.96 33.58 -13.89
N THR A 538 -28.13 34.06 -14.82
CA THR A 538 -28.48 35.16 -15.73
C THR A 538 -28.94 34.63 -17.09
N TRP A 539 -30.22 34.84 -17.43
CA TRP A 539 -30.80 34.41 -18.70
C TRP A 539 -30.73 35.50 -19.79
N GLN A 540 -30.61 35.09 -21.06
CA GLN A 540 -30.66 35.99 -22.20
C GLN A 540 -32.09 36.48 -22.47
N ASP A 541 -32.27 37.80 -22.56
CA ASP A 541 -33.50 38.43 -23.05
C ASP A 541 -33.86 37.85 -24.43
N GLY A 542 -35.04 37.24 -24.52
CA GLY A 542 -35.37 36.35 -25.63
C GLY A 542 -36.73 35.67 -25.46
N THR A 543 -36.99 34.66 -26.28
CA THR A 543 -38.19 33.84 -26.16
C THR A 543 -37.95 32.45 -26.70
N TYR A 544 -38.21 31.47 -25.85
CA TYR A 544 -37.82 30.07 -26.02
C TYR A 544 -39.08 29.20 -26.03
N THR A 545 -39.01 28.06 -26.71
CA THR A 545 -40.10 27.09 -26.80
C THR A 545 -39.54 25.72 -26.51
N ALA A 546 -40.24 25.01 -25.65
CA ALA A 546 -39.78 23.79 -24.99
C ALA A 546 -40.99 22.90 -24.68
N SER A 547 -40.75 21.62 -24.43
CA SER A 547 -41.80 20.64 -24.13
C SER A 547 -41.42 19.77 -22.94
N GLY A 548 -42.43 19.27 -22.23
CA GLY A 548 -42.28 18.39 -21.08
C GLY A 548 -43.43 17.38 -20.97
N ASP A 549 -43.26 16.45 -20.06
CA ASP A 549 -43.98 15.19 -20.02
C ASP A 549 -45.14 15.25 -19.00
N GLY A 550 -46.31 15.63 -19.53
CA GLY A 550 -47.59 15.48 -18.85
C GLY A 550 -48.05 14.03 -18.73
N TYR A 551 -49.28 13.83 -18.27
CA TYR A 551 -49.88 12.51 -18.03
C TYR A 551 -49.93 11.61 -19.29
N VAL A 552 -50.00 12.20 -20.49
CA VAL A 552 -50.04 11.47 -21.77
C VAL A 552 -48.66 11.01 -22.25
N GLY A 553 -47.58 11.41 -21.59
CA GLY A 553 -46.20 11.02 -21.93
C GLY A 553 -45.50 12.03 -22.82
N THR A 554 -44.55 11.58 -23.66
CA THR A 554 -43.46 12.46 -24.09
C THR A 554 -43.83 13.62 -25.00
N GLY A 555 -43.41 14.82 -24.58
CA GLY A 555 -43.71 16.09 -25.23
C GLY A 555 -45.19 16.47 -25.21
N SER A 556 -45.98 15.93 -24.27
CA SER A 556 -47.43 16.15 -24.22
C SER A 556 -47.85 17.56 -23.79
N VAL A 557 -46.94 18.35 -23.22
CA VAL A 557 -47.10 19.78 -22.90
C VAL A 557 -46.01 20.58 -23.63
N GLU A 558 -46.38 21.60 -24.40
CA GLU A 558 -45.45 22.47 -25.14
C GLU A 558 -45.67 23.93 -24.72
N LEU A 559 -44.66 24.56 -24.14
CA LEU A 559 -44.71 25.91 -23.60
C LEU A 559 -43.84 26.88 -24.36
N LYS A 560 -44.14 28.17 -24.20
CA LYS A 560 -43.36 29.29 -24.67
C LYS A 560 -43.04 30.22 -23.51
N VAL A 561 -41.77 30.44 -23.25
CA VAL A 561 -41.28 31.25 -22.12
C VAL A 561 -40.54 32.47 -22.65
N VAL A 562 -40.90 33.65 -22.16
CA VAL A 562 -40.31 34.94 -22.53
C VAL A 562 -39.43 35.41 -21.38
N PHE A 563 -38.21 35.85 -21.70
CA PHE A 563 -37.29 36.49 -20.76
C PHE A 563 -37.13 37.96 -21.15
N GLU A 564 -37.35 38.88 -20.20
CA GLU A 564 -37.08 40.30 -20.35
C GLU A 564 -36.35 40.82 -19.12
N ASN A 565 -35.31 41.64 -19.32
CA ASN A 565 -34.41 42.14 -18.27
C ASN A 565 -33.84 41.01 -17.38
N GLN A 566 -33.42 39.91 -18.01
CA GLN A 566 -32.83 38.72 -17.37
C GLN A 566 -33.79 38.01 -16.39
N THR A 567 -35.11 38.14 -16.60
CA THR A 567 -36.16 37.51 -15.77
C THR A 567 -37.27 36.90 -16.63
N ILE A 568 -37.86 35.79 -16.19
CA ILE A 568 -39.07 35.19 -16.77
C ILE A 568 -40.20 36.24 -16.69
N SER A 569 -40.64 36.75 -17.84
CA SER A 569 -41.67 37.79 -17.93
C SER A 569 -43.05 37.26 -18.31
N SER A 570 -43.11 36.11 -19.00
CA SER A 570 -44.34 35.36 -19.21
C SER A 570 -44.05 33.91 -19.63
N ILE A 571 -44.96 33.01 -19.24
CA ILE A 571 -45.09 31.64 -19.72
C ILE A 571 -46.42 31.56 -20.48
N THR A 572 -46.52 30.75 -21.54
CA THR A 572 -47.78 30.54 -22.27
C THR A 572 -47.81 29.15 -22.89
N THR A 573 -48.93 28.45 -22.72
CA THR A 573 -49.21 27.17 -23.38
C THR A 573 -49.28 27.32 -24.89
N THR A 574 -48.37 26.66 -25.63
CA THR A 574 -48.31 26.65 -27.10
C THR A 574 -49.18 25.53 -27.66
N SER A 575 -49.02 24.33 -27.10
CA SER A 575 -49.94 23.20 -27.30
C SER A 575 -49.94 22.30 -26.06
N THR A 576 -51.01 21.51 -25.91
CA THR A 576 -51.08 20.45 -24.90
C THR A 576 -51.96 19.32 -25.44
N THR A 577 -51.61 18.09 -25.09
CA THR A 577 -52.39 16.87 -25.35
C THR A 577 -52.87 16.21 -24.06
N ASP A 578 -52.52 16.78 -22.91
CA ASP A 578 -53.00 16.37 -21.61
C ASP A 578 -54.50 16.64 -21.45
N THR A 579 -55.11 16.02 -20.43
CA THR A 579 -56.56 16.11 -20.24
C THR A 579 -56.97 17.50 -19.74
N GLU A 580 -57.72 18.23 -20.58
CA GLU A 580 -58.24 19.60 -20.38
C GLU A 580 -58.68 19.88 -18.92
N GLU A 581 -59.51 19.01 -18.31
CA GLU A 581 -60.01 19.18 -16.93
C GLU A 581 -58.91 19.22 -15.84
N TYR A 582 -57.74 18.59 -16.07
CA TYR A 582 -56.60 18.64 -15.16
C TYR A 582 -55.55 19.68 -15.58
N TYR A 583 -55.42 19.96 -16.88
CA TYR A 583 -54.51 21.01 -17.37
C TYR A 583 -55.02 22.42 -16.99
N ASP A 584 -56.34 22.63 -17.06
CA ASP A 584 -57.05 23.83 -16.58
C ASP A 584 -56.94 24.04 -15.04
N MET A 585 -56.36 23.08 -14.29
CA MET A 585 -56.00 23.27 -12.88
C MET A 585 -54.57 23.81 -12.70
N VAL A 586 -53.73 23.76 -13.74
CA VAL A 586 -52.31 24.14 -13.71
C VAL A 586 -52.10 25.51 -14.35
N ASP A 587 -52.79 25.78 -15.46
CA ASP A 587 -52.79 27.07 -16.18
C ASP A 587 -53.95 27.95 -15.66
N PRO A 588 -53.71 29.15 -15.07
CA PRO A 588 -52.43 29.85 -14.93
C PRO A 588 -51.76 29.69 -13.56
N ASP A 589 -52.42 29.14 -12.54
CA ASP A 589 -52.01 29.28 -11.12
C ASP A 589 -50.57 28.80 -10.82
N LEU A 590 -50.08 27.75 -11.50
CA LEU A 590 -48.69 27.29 -11.37
C LEU A 590 -47.72 28.18 -12.16
N MET A 591 -48.13 28.67 -13.33
CA MET A 591 -47.29 29.49 -14.22
C MET A 591 -47.08 30.89 -13.62
N ASP A 592 -48.14 31.52 -13.11
CA ASP A 592 -48.07 32.78 -12.36
C ASP A 592 -47.18 32.64 -11.11
N LEU A 593 -47.18 31.47 -10.45
CA LEU A 593 -46.31 31.19 -9.31
C LEU A 593 -44.84 31.10 -9.73
N ILE A 594 -44.50 30.34 -10.78
CA ILE A 594 -43.14 30.25 -11.34
C ILE A 594 -42.64 31.62 -11.79
N ILE A 595 -43.46 32.42 -12.50
CA ILE A 595 -43.15 33.81 -12.86
C ILE A 595 -42.90 34.67 -11.61
N SER A 596 -43.63 34.45 -10.51
CA SER A 596 -43.48 35.25 -9.29
C SER A 596 -42.22 34.94 -8.46
N VAL A 597 -41.69 33.71 -8.55
CA VAL A 597 -40.50 33.28 -7.79
C VAL A 597 -39.24 33.12 -8.66
N GLN A 598 -39.38 33.13 -9.99
CA GLN A 598 -38.31 32.98 -10.98
C GLN A 598 -37.62 31.60 -11.00
N SER A 599 -38.25 30.56 -10.43
CA SER A 599 -37.76 29.18 -10.41
C SER A 599 -38.91 28.18 -10.57
N THR A 600 -38.58 26.97 -11.02
CA THR A 600 -39.50 25.83 -11.15
C THR A 600 -39.64 25.02 -9.85
N ASP A 601 -38.83 25.32 -8.81
CA ASP A 601 -39.01 24.81 -7.46
C ASP A 601 -40.20 25.47 -6.75
N VAL A 602 -41.39 24.97 -7.09
CA VAL A 602 -42.68 25.37 -6.53
C VAL A 602 -43.54 24.13 -6.26
N ASP A 603 -44.47 24.18 -5.31
CA ASP A 603 -45.41 23.06 -5.11
C ASP A 603 -46.26 22.81 -6.37
N GLY A 604 -46.29 21.57 -6.85
CA GLY A 604 -47.17 21.16 -7.96
C GLY A 604 -48.64 21.13 -7.55
N ILE A 605 -49.57 21.38 -8.49
CA ILE A 605 -50.99 21.49 -8.16
C ILE A 605 -51.57 20.13 -7.74
N SER A 606 -51.99 20.04 -6.48
CA SER A 606 -52.59 18.84 -5.89
C SER A 606 -53.86 18.41 -6.62
N GLY A 607 -53.73 17.36 -7.44
CA GLY A 607 -54.81 16.82 -8.29
C GLY A 607 -54.46 16.81 -9.78
N ALA A 608 -53.44 17.57 -10.19
CA ALA A 608 -52.94 17.67 -11.56
C ALA A 608 -51.40 17.49 -11.61
N THR A 609 -50.88 16.53 -10.84
CA THR A 609 -49.44 16.36 -10.59
C THR A 609 -48.61 16.15 -11.86
N TYR A 610 -49.02 15.24 -12.75
CA TYR A 610 -48.30 14.98 -14.00
C TYR A 610 -48.27 16.21 -14.92
N SER A 611 -49.43 16.85 -15.13
CA SER A 611 -49.52 18.10 -15.89
C SER A 611 -48.73 19.25 -15.27
N SER A 612 -48.60 19.28 -13.93
CA SER A 612 -47.74 20.23 -13.21
C SER A 612 -46.26 19.97 -13.47
N ASN A 613 -45.84 18.70 -13.54
CA ASN A 613 -44.47 18.32 -13.81
C ASN A 613 -44.07 18.65 -15.25
N GLY A 614 -44.88 18.27 -16.25
CA GLY A 614 -44.62 18.62 -17.65
C GLY A 614 -44.60 20.13 -17.91
N VAL A 615 -45.36 20.93 -17.14
CA VAL A 615 -45.25 22.40 -17.16
C VAL A 615 -43.91 22.89 -16.58
N LYS A 616 -43.48 22.37 -15.41
CA LYS A 616 -42.18 22.72 -14.82
C LYS A 616 -41.00 22.36 -15.72
N GLU A 617 -41.01 21.15 -16.26
CA GLU A 617 -39.97 20.61 -17.14
C GLU A 617 -39.79 21.47 -18.39
N ALA A 618 -40.90 21.79 -19.07
CA ALA A 618 -40.89 22.69 -20.23
C ALA A 618 -40.41 24.11 -19.89
N VAL A 619 -40.64 24.61 -18.66
CA VAL A 619 -40.05 25.91 -18.25
C VAL A 619 -38.56 25.77 -17.93
N SER A 620 -38.13 24.67 -17.31
CA SER A 620 -36.73 24.40 -16.94
C SER A 620 -35.83 24.27 -18.17
N ASP A 621 -36.28 23.55 -19.21
CA ASP A 621 -35.57 23.50 -20.49
C ASP A 621 -35.51 24.90 -21.14
N ALA A 622 -36.62 25.66 -21.14
CA ALA A 622 -36.62 27.02 -21.67
C ALA A 622 -35.68 27.99 -20.92
N MET A 623 -35.53 27.84 -19.59
CA MET A 623 -34.51 28.55 -18.79
C MET A 623 -33.10 28.12 -19.17
N SER A 624 -32.87 26.83 -19.43
CA SER A 624 -31.58 26.28 -19.85
C SER A 624 -31.17 26.78 -21.24
N GLN A 625 -32.11 26.79 -22.21
CA GLN A 625 -31.91 27.39 -23.53
C GLN A 625 -31.58 28.90 -23.43
N ALA A 626 -32.21 29.62 -22.50
CA ALA A 626 -31.96 31.05 -22.29
C ALA A 626 -30.61 31.34 -21.61
N ALA A 627 -30.12 30.46 -20.75
CA ALA A 627 -28.77 30.55 -20.17
C ALA A 627 -27.69 30.29 -21.24
N ALA A 628 -27.84 29.24 -22.06
CA ALA A 628 -26.91 28.95 -23.15
C ALA A 628 -26.78 30.12 -24.16
N ALA A 629 -27.91 30.72 -24.55
CA ALA A 629 -27.93 31.89 -25.43
C ALA A 629 -27.26 33.15 -24.82
N TYR A 630 -27.17 33.24 -23.48
CA TYR A 630 -26.44 34.33 -22.81
C TYR A 630 -24.93 34.13 -22.94
N VAL A 631 -24.45 32.90 -22.75
CA VAL A 631 -23.04 32.52 -22.93
C VAL A 631 -22.59 32.75 -24.38
N ASP A 632 -23.38 32.34 -25.37
CA ASP A 632 -23.10 32.62 -26.80
C ASP A 632 -23.01 34.13 -27.09
N THR A 633 -23.84 34.94 -26.42
CA THR A 633 -23.85 36.41 -26.57
C THR A 633 -22.62 37.05 -25.92
N LEU A 634 -22.14 36.52 -24.78
CA LEU A 634 -20.88 36.93 -24.14
C LEU A 634 -19.66 36.54 -24.99
N ILE A 635 -19.61 35.31 -25.51
CA ILE A 635 -18.56 34.85 -26.43
C ILE A 635 -18.51 35.75 -27.68
N SER A 636 -19.67 36.08 -28.26
CA SER A 636 -19.79 36.99 -29.40
C SER A 636 -19.31 38.42 -29.11
N ALA A 637 -19.27 38.85 -27.84
CA ALA A 637 -18.71 40.14 -27.43
C ALA A 637 -17.17 40.11 -27.29
N ILE A 638 -16.61 38.97 -26.89
CA ILE A 638 -15.15 38.78 -26.67
C ILE A 638 -14.36 38.92 -27.99
N GLU A 639 -14.94 38.58 -29.15
CA GLU A 639 -14.27 38.75 -30.46
C GLU A 639 -14.01 40.22 -30.87
N SER A 640 -14.47 41.22 -30.10
CA SER A 640 -14.61 42.59 -30.60
C SER A 640 -13.49 43.60 -30.28
N GLU A 641 -12.76 43.52 -29.15
CA GLU A 641 -11.51 44.30 -28.97
C GLU A 641 -10.58 43.81 -27.82
N ASP A 642 -9.30 44.12 -27.96
CA ASP A 642 -8.12 43.70 -27.17
C ASP A 642 -8.21 43.86 -25.64
N THR A 643 -8.19 42.75 -24.87
CA THR A 643 -7.42 42.63 -23.61
C THR A 643 -7.40 41.20 -23.04
N ALA A 644 -6.23 40.54 -23.08
CA ALA A 644 -6.04 39.18 -22.52
C ALA A 644 -6.28 39.08 -20.99
N GLN A 645 -6.20 40.19 -20.24
CA GLN A 645 -6.51 40.18 -18.81
C GLN A 645 -8.02 40.10 -18.53
N ILE A 646 -8.87 40.73 -19.35
CA ILE A 646 -10.33 40.60 -19.19
C ILE A 646 -10.76 39.18 -19.58
N ALA A 647 -10.12 38.57 -20.59
CA ALA A 647 -10.32 37.16 -20.91
C ALA A 647 -9.92 36.23 -19.76
N ALA A 648 -8.80 36.47 -19.08
CA ALA A 648 -8.37 35.67 -17.93
C ALA A 648 -9.32 35.82 -16.73
N ASP A 649 -9.73 37.06 -16.42
CA ASP A 649 -10.64 37.34 -15.31
C ASP A 649 -12.04 36.77 -15.59
N ALA A 650 -12.51 36.75 -16.84
CA ALA A 650 -13.77 36.11 -17.26
C ALA A 650 -13.67 34.58 -17.34
N TYR A 651 -12.52 34.01 -17.70
CA TYR A 651 -12.29 32.55 -17.64
C TYR A 651 -12.41 32.01 -16.21
N ALA A 652 -11.99 32.80 -15.21
CA ALA A 652 -12.16 32.47 -13.80
C ALA A 652 -13.64 32.43 -13.35
N GLU A 653 -14.57 32.95 -14.16
CA GLU A 653 -16.02 32.91 -13.93
C GLU A 653 -16.77 31.96 -14.90
N LEU A 654 -16.09 31.25 -15.82
CA LEU A 654 -16.75 30.50 -16.92
C LEU A 654 -16.40 29.00 -17.09
N GLY A 655 -15.52 28.44 -16.27
CA GLY A 655 -15.41 26.98 -16.10
C GLY A 655 -14.98 26.15 -17.32
N SER A 656 -15.43 24.89 -17.38
CA SER A 656 -14.85 23.80 -18.18
C SER A 656 -15.08 23.87 -19.70
N VAL A 657 -16.09 24.61 -20.17
CA VAL A 657 -16.53 24.64 -21.59
C VAL A 657 -15.42 25.06 -22.55
N ALA A 658 -14.49 25.91 -22.09
CA ALA A 658 -13.41 26.48 -22.89
C ALA A 658 -12.47 25.43 -23.52
N LEU A 659 -12.22 24.31 -22.85
CA LEU A 659 -11.27 23.29 -23.32
C LEU A 659 -11.74 22.63 -24.63
N SER A 660 -13.07 22.55 -24.82
CA SER A 660 -13.72 21.97 -26.01
C SER A 660 -13.54 22.78 -27.32
N TYR A 661 -12.92 23.97 -27.25
CA TYR A 661 -12.58 24.78 -28.43
C TYR A 661 -11.11 24.67 -28.84
N LEU A 662 -10.21 24.30 -27.91
CA LEU A 662 -8.79 24.10 -28.23
C LEU A 662 -8.61 22.84 -29.08
N THR A 663 -9.25 21.74 -28.68
CA THR A 663 -9.26 20.46 -29.43
C THR A 663 -9.85 20.58 -30.83
N LYS A 664 -10.73 21.56 -31.09
CA LYS A 664 -11.25 21.84 -32.45
C LYS A 664 -10.22 22.52 -33.37
N LEU A 665 -9.24 23.25 -32.81
CA LEU A 665 -8.13 23.81 -33.59
C LEU A 665 -7.12 22.72 -33.97
N GLU A 666 -6.89 21.76 -33.08
CA GLU A 666 -6.04 20.60 -33.32
C GLU A 666 -6.72 19.62 -34.28
N ALA A 667 -8.01 19.34 -34.12
CA ALA A 667 -8.79 18.55 -35.06
C ALA A 667 -8.79 19.14 -36.49
N LEU A 668 -8.71 20.46 -36.64
CA LEU A 668 -8.53 21.12 -37.95
C LEU A 668 -7.14 20.88 -38.56
N GLN A 669 -6.10 20.71 -37.74
CA GLN A 669 -4.75 20.36 -38.19
C GLN A 669 -4.67 18.86 -38.53
N THR A 670 -5.25 17.99 -37.69
CA THR A 670 -5.36 16.55 -37.94
C THR A 670 -6.19 16.25 -39.19
N ALA A 671 -7.33 16.93 -39.39
CA ALA A 671 -8.13 16.77 -40.61
C ALA A 671 -7.36 17.17 -41.90
N ALA A 672 -6.40 18.09 -41.79
CA ALA A 672 -5.53 18.45 -42.92
C ALA A 672 -4.53 17.33 -43.27
N SER A 673 -4.11 16.50 -42.30
CA SER A 673 -3.28 15.32 -42.57
C SER A 673 -4.10 14.18 -43.19
N THR A 674 -5.34 13.97 -42.73
CA THR A 674 -6.23 12.89 -43.21
C THR A 674 -6.51 12.96 -44.72
N TYR A 675 -6.56 14.16 -45.30
CA TYR A 675 -6.78 14.35 -46.74
C TYR A 675 -5.54 14.22 -47.63
N SER A 676 -4.38 13.83 -47.08
CA SER A 676 -3.17 13.45 -47.84
C SER A 676 -2.62 14.54 -48.80
N ILE A 677 -2.79 15.83 -48.48
CA ILE A 677 -2.23 16.94 -49.28
C ILE A 677 -0.80 17.24 -48.82
N THR A 678 0.17 16.44 -49.29
CA THR A 678 1.60 16.70 -49.07
C THR A 678 2.21 17.46 -50.25
N LEU A 679 2.94 18.55 -49.98
CA LEU A 679 3.69 19.30 -50.99
C LEU A 679 4.94 18.51 -51.44
N GLN A 680 4.78 17.63 -52.44
CA GLN A 680 5.87 16.79 -52.95
C GLN A 680 6.92 17.53 -53.79
N THR A 681 8.19 17.27 -53.47
CA THR A 681 9.22 16.83 -54.44
C THR A 681 10.34 16.05 -53.73
N ARG A 682 11.01 15.01 -54.28
CA ARG A 682 10.63 13.88 -55.14
C ARG A 682 11.92 13.06 -55.45
N THR A 683 11.93 11.74 -55.23
CA THR A 683 12.74 10.69 -55.93
C THR A 683 14.29 10.78 -55.89
N GLU A 684 15.13 9.72 -55.87
CA GLU A 684 14.99 8.23 -55.82
C GLU A 684 16.40 7.59 -55.69
N ALA A 685 16.57 6.42 -55.04
CA ALA A 685 17.43 5.29 -55.48
C ALA A 685 17.41 4.07 -54.51
N ALA A 686 17.50 2.85 -55.07
CA ALA A 686 17.51 1.53 -54.40
C ALA A 686 18.61 1.35 -53.31
N VAL A 687 18.42 0.67 -52.17
CA VAL A 687 17.79 -0.65 -51.82
C VAL A 687 18.72 -1.87 -51.95
N ILE A 688 18.96 -2.53 -50.81
CA ILE A 688 19.03 -3.99 -50.61
C ILE A 688 18.04 -4.32 -49.48
N THR A 689 17.47 -5.52 -49.45
CA THR A 689 16.35 -5.92 -48.56
C THR A 689 16.64 -7.19 -47.78
N GLU A 690 16.34 -7.20 -46.48
CA GLU A 690 15.67 -8.33 -45.82
C GLU A 690 14.81 -7.81 -44.64
N THR A 691 14.18 -8.69 -43.84
CA THR A 691 12.91 -8.41 -43.11
C THR A 691 12.96 -8.51 -41.58
N GLN A 692 11.88 -8.04 -40.92
CA GLN A 692 11.50 -8.17 -39.49
C GLN A 692 12.12 -7.13 -38.52
N PRO A 693 11.57 -6.95 -37.30
CA PRO A 693 10.16 -6.92 -36.89
C PRO A 693 9.79 -5.65 -36.06
N THR A 694 8.58 -5.61 -35.49
CA THR A 694 8.16 -4.65 -34.45
C THR A 694 7.91 -5.37 -33.12
N VAL A 695 8.61 -4.97 -32.05
CA VAL A 695 8.30 -5.27 -30.62
C VAL A 695 8.75 -4.07 -29.78
N SER A 696 8.15 -3.87 -28.61
CA SER A 696 8.46 -2.86 -27.60
C SER A 696 8.33 -3.47 -26.20
N THR A 697 9.14 -3.02 -25.24
CA THR A 697 8.74 -2.67 -23.83
C THR A 697 9.96 -2.23 -23.02
N GLU A 698 9.72 -1.50 -21.93
CA GLU A 698 10.70 -0.60 -21.30
C GLU A 698 11.96 -1.26 -20.75
N THR A 699 13.11 -0.81 -21.26
CA THR A 699 14.31 -0.58 -20.43
C THR A 699 14.70 0.89 -20.56
N TYR A 700 15.99 1.26 -20.51
CA TYR A 700 16.40 2.57 -21.00
C TYR A 700 16.22 2.54 -22.52
N ASP A 701 15.08 3.02 -23.02
CA ASP A 701 14.59 2.74 -24.38
C ASP A 701 15.37 3.56 -25.42
N TYR A 702 16.61 3.12 -25.63
CA TYR A 702 17.60 3.72 -26.50
C TYR A 702 17.09 3.72 -27.94
N ASN A 703 16.50 4.86 -28.34
CA ASN A 703 15.95 5.10 -29.68
C ASN A 703 17.01 5.11 -30.81
N ASP A 704 18.23 4.72 -30.48
CA ASP A 704 19.42 4.60 -31.30
C ASP A 704 19.27 3.44 -32.30
N THR A 705 19.54 3.73 -33.59
CA THR A 705 19.04 2.94 -34.74
C THR A 705 19.46 1.46 -34.75
N TYR A 706 20.53 1.10 -34.04
CA TYR A 706 21.07 -0.25 -33.98
C TYR A 706 21.10 -0.84 -32.56
N TYR A 707 20.49 -0.20 -31.55
CA TYR A 707 20.53 -0.68 -30.15
C TYR A 707 20.02 -2.12 -30.00
N ASN A 708 18.98 -2.52 -30.74
CA ASN A 708 18.45 -3.90 -30.70
C ASN A 708 19.53 -4.96 -30.97
N LEU A 709 20.53 -4.67 -31.80
CA LEU A 709 21.66 -5.56 -32.08
C LEU A 709 22.76 -5.51 -31.01
N GLN A 710 22.82 -4.45 -30.19
CA GLN A 710 23.67 -4.41 -29.00
C GLN A 710 23.03 -5.18 -27.84
N ASN A 711 21.70 -5.09 -27.70
CA ASN A 711 20.97 -5.64 -26.57
C ASN A 711 21.21 -7.16 -26.41
N GLU A 712 21.34 -7.89 -27.52
CA GLU A 712 21.68 -9.32 -27.58
C GLU A 712 22.93 -9.72 -26.76
N TYR A 713 23.90 -8.81 -26.58
CA TYR A 713 25.09 -9.05 -25.75
C TYR A 713 25.26 -8.06 -24.57
N TYR A 714 24.51 -6.96 -24.56
CA TYR A 714 24.45 -6.04 -23.42
C TYR A 714 23.61 -6.59 -22.25
N GLU A 715 22.59 -7.41 -22.51
CA GLU A 715 21.88 -8.13 -21.44
C GLU A 715 22.79 -9.12 -20.71
N ASP A 716 23.63 -9.87 -21.44
CA ASP A 716 24.46 -10.94 -20.88
C ASP A 716 25.52 -10.42 -19.87
N ILE A 717 26.03 -9.20 -20.10
CA ILE A 717 26.88 -8.45 -19.14
C ILE A 717 26.11 -7.49 -18.21
N ASN A 718 24.79 -7.39 -18.36
CA ASN A 718 23.90 -6.47 -17.64
C ASN A 718 24.28 -4.99 -17.79
N ALA A 719 24.62 -4.54 -19.01
CA ALA A 719 25.25 -3.24 -19.30
C ALA A 719 24.48 -2.02 -18.77
N SER A 720 23.15 -2.04 -18.84
CA SER A 720 22.26 -0.96 -18.35
C SER A 720 22.43 -0.68 -16.84
N ALA A 721 23.00 -1.61 -16.08
CA ALA A 721 23.27 -1.42 -14.65
C ALA A 721 24.25 -0.27 -14.36
N LEU A 722 25.12 0.14 -15.30
CA LEU A 722 25.96 1.32 -15.09
C LEU A 722 25.11 2.61 -15.11
N ALA A 723 24.35 2.84 -16.18
CA ALA A 723 23.46 3.99 -16.32
C ALA A 723 22.42 4.05 -15.18
N ASN A 724 21.79 2.92 -14.86
CA ASN A 724 20.78 2.82 -13.80
C ASN A 724 21.32 3.11 -12.38
N ASN A 725 22.65 3.05 -12.18
CA ASN A 725 23.30 3.39 -10.91
C ASN A 725 24.12 4.71 -10.98
N SER A 726 23.88 5.54 -11.99
CA SER A 726 24.63 6.80 -12.25
C SER A 726 26.15 6.63 -12.41
N LEU A 727 26.61 5.46 -12.85
CA LEU A 727 28.02 5.16 -13.13
C LEU A 727 28.41 5.63 -14.54
N THR A 728 28.23 6.93 -14.81
CA THR A 728 28.43 7.59 -16.11
C THR A 728 29.90 7.83 -16.49
N GLY A 729 30.81 7.66 -15.52
CA GLY A 729 32.22 8.04 -15.62
C GLY A 729 32.50 9.52 -15.34
N GLU A 730 31.61 10.24 -14.63
CA GLU A 730 31.84 11.63 -14.21
C GLU A 730 33.23 11.83 -13.58
N ASP A 731 33.92 12.92 -13.97
CA ASP A 731 35.30 13.30 -13.59
C ASP A 731 36.43 12.27 -13.89
N VAL A 732 36.13 11.06 -14.38
CA VAL A 732 37.12 10.04 -14.76
C VAL A 732 37.62 10.24 -16.20
N LYS A 733 38.91 9.96 -16.44
CA LYS A 733 39.51 9.94 -17.77
C LYS A 733 39.98 8.55 -18.19
N ILE A 734 39.82 8.25 -19.47
CA ILE A 734 40.32 7.02 -20.10
C ILE A 734 41.13 7.33 -21.36
N ALA A 735 42.33 6.75 -21.48
CA ALA A 735 43.08 6.75 -22.73
C ALA A 735 42.71 5.54 -23.58
N VAL A 736 42.57 5.76 -24.89
CA VAL A 736 42.39 4.72 -25.90
C VAL A 736 43.67 4.69 -26.74
N ILE A 737 44.52 3.68 -26.52
CA ILE A 737 45.80 3.51 -27.24
C ILE A 737 45.58 2.49 -28.36
N ASP A 738 45.38 3.01 -29.57
CA ASP A 738 44.74 2.28 -30.68
C ASP A 738 45.06 2.95 -32.05
N SER A 739 44.22 2.76 -33.08
CA SER A 739 44.40 3.35 -34.42
C SER A 739 43.98 4.83 -34.56
N GLY A 740 43.39 5.43 -33.52
CA GLY A 740 43.01 6.84 -33.48
C GLY A 740 41.53 7.07 -33.18
N LEU A 741 40.97 8.16 -33.73
CA LEU A 741 39.55 8.48 -33.68
C LEU A 741 39.20 9.39 -34.86
N SER A 742 38.25 9.00 -35.71
CA SER A 742 37.72 9.90 -36.74
C SER A 742 36.98 11.08 -36.12
N ALA A 743 37.17 12.29 -36.65
CA ALA A 743 36.41 13.47 -36.26
C ALA A 743 35.05 13.54 -36.99
N GLY A 744 34.01 14.03 -36.30
CA GLY A 744 32.71 14.32 -36.91
C GLY A 744 31.86 13.10 -37.29
N HIS A 745 32.04 11.97 -36.61
CA HIS A 745 31.06 10.88 -36.65
C HIS A 745 29.79 11.33 -35.92
N ASP A 746 28.61 11.16 -36.52
CA ASP A 746 27.34 11.78 -36.05
C ASP A 746 26.83 11.25 -34.70
N ASP A 747 27.50 10.24 -34.15
CA ASP A 747 27.07 9.39 -33.04
C ASP A 747 28.00 9.48 -31.81
N ILE A 748 29.13 10.18 -31.89
CA ILE A 748 30.13 10.27 -30.80
C ILE A 748 30.12 11.68 -30.21
N ASP A 749 30.05 11.80 -28.87
CA ASP A 749 30.07 13.12 -28.23
C ASP A 749 31.50 13.66 -28.06
N TYR A 750 31.94 14.42 -29.05
CA TYR A 750 33.20 15.16 -29.00
C TYR A 750 33.27 16.26 -27.93
N SER A 751 32.22 16.51 -27.13
CA SER A 751 32.30 17.39 -25.95
C SER A 751 33.11 16.77 -24.80
N ASN A 752 33.15 15.43 -24.74
CA ASN A 752 33.89 14.65 -23.75
C ASN A 752 35.28 14.19 -24.24
N VAL A 753 35.55 14.28 -25.54
CA VAL A 753 36.84 13.92 -26.15
C VAL A 753 37.86 15.04 -25.94
N LEU A 754 39.05 14.69 -25.44
CA LEU A 754 40.19 15.58 -25.23
C LEU A 754 41.21 15.49 -26.38
N ASP A 755 41.97 16.57 -26.62
CA ASP A 755 43.04 16.58 -27.63
C ASP A 755 44.02 15.39 -27.44
N GLY A 756 44.35 14.72 -28.54
CA GLY A 756 45.13 13.48 -28.56
C GLY A 756 46.52 13.62 -29.17
N TYR A 757 47.18 12.48 -29.41
CA TYR A 757 48.51 12.44 -30.04
C TYR A 757 48.66 11.25 -30.98
N ASP A 758 49.32 11.48 -32.11
CA ASP A 758 49.70 10.46 -33.08
C ASP A 758 51.20 10.19 -33.02
N TYR A 759 51.55 9.00 -32.55
CA TYR A 759 52.92 8.50 -32.43
C TYR A 759 53.48 7.97 -33.76
N THR A 760 52.66 7.84 -34.82
CA THR A 760 53.09 7.41 -36.15
C THR A 760 53.71 8.55 -36.95
N THR A 761 53.10 9.75 -36.94
CA THR A 761 53.68 10.97 -37.55
C THR A 761 54.45 11.84 -36.54
N GLY A 762 54.19 11.70 -35.23
CA GLY A 762 54.80 12.52 -34.18
C GLY A 762 54.13 13.89 -34.03
N ALA A 763 52.80 13.93 -34.08
CA ALA A 763 51.99 15.15 -34.08
C ALA A 763 50.82 15.09 -33.08
N ALA A 764 50.40 16.25 -32.57
CA ALA A 764 49.20 16.35 -31.75
C ALA A 764 47.94 16.41 -32.63
N MET A 765 46.90 15.67 -32.24
CA MET A 765 45.60 15.63 -32.91
C MET A 765 44.58 16.45 -32.11
N TYR A 766 43.86 17.35 -32.76
CA TYR A 766 42.95 18.27 -32.07
C TYR A 766 41.49 17.96 -32.37
N VAL A 767 40.64 17.95 -31.34
CA VAL A 767 39.19 17.72 -31.48
C VAL A 767 38.51 18.93 -32.13
N ASN A 768 39.00 20.13 -31.83
CA ASN A 768 38.57 21.41 -32.41
C ASN A 768 39.77 22.13 -33.05
N PRO A 769 40.25 21.67 -34.23
CA PRO A 769 41.45 22.21 -34.89
C PRO A 769 41.22 23.61 -35.48
N THR A 770 42.28 24.41 -35.54
CA THR A 770 42.37 25.57 -36.46
C THR A 770 43.02 25.18 -37.78
N ASP A 771 42.95 26.04 -38.80
CA ASP A 771 43.47 25.81 -40.17
C ASP A 771 44.94 25.28 -40.24
N ASP A 772 45.78 25.57 -39.24
CA ASP A 772 47.19 25.14 -39.15
C ASP A 772 47.41 23.88 -38.26
N GLN A 773 46.34 23.27 -37.72
CA GLN A 773 46.38 22.11 -36.82
C GLN A 773 45.82 20.85 -37.49
N MET A 774 46.34 19.68 -37.08
CA MET A 774 45.78 18.39 -37.50
C MET A 774 44.50 18.09 -36.72
N ALA A 775 43.42 17.81 -37.44
CA ALA A 775 42.21 17.24 -36.86
C ALA A 775 42.48 15.84 -36.28
N MET A 776 41.55 15.31 -35.50
CA MET A 776 41.50 13.87 -35.22
C MET A 776 41.10 13.09 -36.48
N TYR A 777 41.76 11.96 -36.71
CA TYR A 777 41.51 11.05 -37.82
C TYR A 777 41.83 9.61 -37.42
N ASP A 778 41.27 8.67 -38.18
CA ASP A 778 41.48 7.25 -38.01
C ASP A 778 41.41 6.58 -39.39
N ASP A 779 42.58 6.34 -40.00
CA ASP A 779 42.67 5.76 -41.35
C ASP A 779 42.34 4.25 -41.37
N ASN A 780 42.35 3.57 -40.21
CA ASN A 780 41.91 2.18 -40.05
C ASN A 780 40.40 2.14 -39.71
N GLY A 781 40.04 2.76 -38.59
CA GLY A 781 38.68 2.80 -38.02
C GLY A 781 38.49 1.98 -36.75
N HIS A 782 39.46 1.16 -36.38
CA HIS A 782 39.41 0.31 -35.19
C HIS A 782 39.32 1.10 -33.88
N GLY A 783 40.11 2.17 -33.73
CA GLY A 783 40.05 3.07 -32.58
C GLY A 783 38.72 3.82 -32.47
N THR A 784 38.15 4.24 -33.60
CA THR A 784 36.80 4.81 -33.66
C THR A 784 35.73 3.82 -33.21
N ALA A 785 35.85 2.55 -33.61
CA ALA A 785 34.98 1.47 -33.15
C ALA A 785 35.12 1.22 -31.63
N VAL A 786 36.35 1.15 -31.11
CA VAL A 786 36.64 1.01 -29.67
C VAL A 786 36.08 2.17 -28.85
N VAL A 787 36.21 3.42 -29.33
CA VAL A 787 35.61 4.61 -28.70
C VAL A 787 34.08 4.53 -28.70
N SER A 788 33.44 4.02 -29.76
CA SER A 788 31.98 3.95 -29.82
C SER A 788 31.35 3.01 -28.77
N ILE A 789 32.04 1.93 -28.39
CA ILE A 789 31.61 1.05 -27.28
C ILE A 789 31.65 1.80 -25.93
N LEU A 790 32.63 2.69 -25.75
CA LEU A 790 32.74 3.52 -24.55
C LEU A 790 31.72 4.67 -24.55
N GLN A 791 31.60 5.41 -25.65
CA GLN A 791 30.97 6.73 -25.68
C GLN A 791 30.32 7.07 -27.05
N ALA A 792 29.54 6.13 -27.61
CA ALA A 792 28.46 6.53 -28.49
C ALA A 792 27.35 7.26 -27.70
N THR A 793 26.62 8.14 -28.38
CA THR A 793 25.79 9.18 -27.77
C THR A 793 24.36 8.68 -27.64
N SER A 794 24.06 7.95 -26.59
CA SER A 794 22.76 7.29 -26.45
C SER A 794 21.56 8.27 -26.47
N ASN A 795 20.41 7.79 -26.95
CA ASN A 795 19.15 8.51 -27.20
C ASN A 795 19.22 9.62 -28.26
N ASN A 796 20.10 9.52 -29.26
CA ASN A 796 20.28 10.53 -30.32
C ASN A 796 19.48 10.22 -31.62
N SER A 797 18.82 9.07 -31.67
CA SER A 797 18.06 8.53 -32.82
C SER A 797 18.91 8.13 -34.04
N LYS A 798 20.16 7.71 -33.78
CA LYS A 798 21.11 7.16 -34.77
C LYS A 798 21.90 6.03 -34.11
N GLY A 799 22.71 5.32 -34.89
CA GLY A 799 23.83 4.53 -34.35
C GLY A 799 23.55 3.64 -33.14
N ILE A 800 24.34 3.78 -32.08
CA ILE A 800 24.39 2.88 -30.92
C ILE A 800 24.49 3.62 -29.57
N ALA A 801 24.16 2.93 -28.47
CA ALA A 801 24.37 3.41 -27.12
C ALA A 801 25.80 3.08 -26.62
N GLY A 802 26.45 4.06 -25.99
CA GLY A 802 27.75 3.89 -25.33
C GLY A 802 27.61 3.55 -23.83
N LEU A 803 28.63 2.92 -23.25
CA LEU A 803 28.63 2.51 -21.83
C LEU A 803 28.88 3.66 -20.83
N LEU A 804 29.42 4.81 -21.28
CA LEU A 804 29.88 5.92 -20.44
C LEU A 804 29.51 7.28 -21.05
N SER A 805 28.46 7.92 -20.52
CA SER A 805 27.97 9.21 -21.03
C SER A 805 28.84 10.42 -20.65
N GLU A 806 29.74 10.33 -19.68
CA GLU A 806 30.46 11.49 -19.14
C GLU A 806 31.99 11.34 -19.02
N ALA A 807 32.53 10.13 -19.11
CA ALA A 807 33.98 9.88 -19.05
C ALA A 807 34.76 10.68 -20.12
N LYS A 808 35.98 11.14 -19.80
CA LYS A 808 36.78 11.94 -20.74
C LYS A 808 37.77 11.08 -21.53
N ILE A 809 37.55 10.98 -22.84
CA ILE A 809 38.33 10.13 -23.76
C ILE A 809 39.60 10.85 -24.22
N VAL A 810 40.75 10.16 -24.20
CA VAL A 810 42.02 10.62 -24.78
C VAL A 810 42.47 9.66 -25.89
N PRO A 811 42.32 10.00 -27.18
CA PRO A 811 42.73 9.14 -28.29
C PRO A 811 44.23 9.26 -28.56
N LEU A 812 44.94 8.13 -28.49
CA LEU A 812 46.39 8.03 -28.67
C LEU A 812 46.70 7.06 -29.83
N LYS A 813 46.88 7.60 -31.04
CA LYS A 813 47.11 6.84 -32.28
C LYS A 813 48.53 6.28 -32.32
N VAL A 814 48.66 4.96 -32.30
CA VAL A 814 49.95 4.24 -32.36
C VAL A 814 50.07 3.32 -33.59
N GLU A 815 48.95 2.90 -34.16
CA GLU A 815 48.85 2.16 -35.42
C GLU A 815 48.56 3.13 -36.58
N ALA A 816 49.08 2.89 -37.78
CA ALA A 816 48.86 3.75 -38.95
C ALA A 816 47.75 3.22 -39.86
N ASP A 817 47.92 1.98 -40.33
CA ASP A 817 47.06 1.20 -41.22
C ASP A 817 47.25 -0.32 -40.98
N ASP A 818 46.37 -1.14 -41.57
CA ASP A 818 46.36 -2.63 -41.47
C ASP A 818 47.70 -3.33 -41.80
N ASP A 819 48.62 -2.67 -42.53
CA ASP A 819 49.93 -3.20 -42.95
C ASP A 819 51.09 -2.71 -42.04
N SER A 820 50.80 -1.94 -40.97
CA SER A 820 51.81 -1.26 -40.15
C SER A 820 52.32 -2.07 -38.94
N GLU A 821 53.64 -2.22 -38.82
CA GLU A 821 54.27 -2.90 -37.66
C GLU A 821 54.19 -2.02 -36.40
N GLU A 822 53.24 -2.32 -35.51
CA GLU A 822 53.10 -1.73 -34.17
C GLU A 822 54.42 -1.83 -33.36
N SER A 823 54.82 -0.74 -32.70
CA SER A 823 56.03 -0.76 -31.86
C SER A 823 55.72 -0.74 -30.37
N SER A 824 56.21 -1.77 -29.66
CA SER A 824 56.22 -1.82 -28.18
C SER A 824 56.82 -0.55 -27.56
N ALA A 825 57.77 0.11 -28.25
CA ALA A 825 58.38 1.36 -27.79
C ALA A 825 57.50 2.61 -27.98
N GLN A 826 56.61 2.63 -28.99
CA GLN A 826 55.60 3.68 -29.15
C GLN A 826 54.47 3.51 -28.13
N ILE A 827 53.99 2.28 -27.93
CA ILE A 827 52.97 1.96 -26.91
C ILE A 827 53.50 2.27 -25.49
N ALA A 828 54.74 1.89 -25.19
CA ALA A 828 55.38 2.21 -23.91
C ALA A 828 55.49 3.72 -23.65
N GLN A 829 55.69 4.53 -24.70
CA GLN A 829 55.68 5.98 -24.60
C GLN A 829 54.25 6.51 -24.43
N ALA A 830 53.28 5.99 -25.19
CA ALA A 830 51.87 6.37 -25.09
C ALA A 830 51.26 6.09 -23.71
N ILE A 831 51.58 4.96 -23.08
CA ILE A 831 51.19 4.65 -21.69
C ILE A 831 51.79 5.69 -20.72
N LYS A 832 53.08 6.01 -20.88
CA LYS A 832 53.77 7.00 -20.01
C LYS A 832 53.20 8.41 -20.19
N ASP A 833 52.86 8.82 -21.42
CA ASP A 833 52.23 10.12 -21.68
C ASP A 833 50.76 10.17 -21.25
N ALA A 834 49.98 9.08 -21.39
CA ALA A 834 48.64 8.98 -20.82
C ALA A 834 48.64 9.27 -19.31
N VAL A 835 49.63 8.72 -18.58
CA VAL A 835 49.82 8.91 -17.15
C VAL A 835 50.37 10.30 -16.79
N ASP A 836 51.48 10.74 -17.40
CA ASP A 836 52.20 11.96 -16.97
C ASP A 836 51.72 13.26 -17.66
N THR A 837 51.26 13.18 -18.92
CA THR A 837 50.87 14.34 -19.73
C THR A 837 49.36 14.58 -19.68
N TYR A 838 48.54 13.53 -19.81
CA TYR A 838 47.09 13.62 -19.79
C TYR A 838 46.49 13.39 -18.39
N GLY A 839 47.17 12.60 -17.56
CA GLY A 839 46.73 12.24 -16.21
C GLY A 839 45.42 11.48 -16.25
N VAL A 840 45.38 10.34 -16.94
CA VAL A 840 44.23 9.43 -17.02
C VAL A 840 44.21 8.41 -15.89
N ASP A 841 43.03 7.88 -15.59
CA ASP A 841 42.78 6.92 -14.50
C ASP A 841 42.66 5.48 -15.03
N VAL A 842 42.27 5.34 -16.30
CA VAL A 842 42.13 4.07 -17.03
C VAL A 842 42.82 4.17 -18.40
N ILE A 843 43.33 3.05 -18.90
CA ILE A 843 43.84 2.87 -20.27
C ILE A 843 43.20 1.62 -20.85
N THR A 844 42.65 1.69 -22.06
CA THR A 844 42.31 0.50 -22.87
C THR A 844 43.20 0.47 -24.11
N THR A 845 43.61 -0.73 -24.52
CA THR A 845 44.44 -0.94 -25.72
C THR A 845 44.19 -2.32 -26.34
N SER A 846 44.04 -2.37 -27.65
CA SER A 846 43.56 -3.57 -28.35
C SER A 846 44.56 -4.08 -29.39
N LEU A 847 45.82 -4.18 -28.95
CA LEU A 847 47.03 -4.31 -29.78
C LEU A 847 47.82 -5.60 -29.49
N ASP A 848 48.66 -6.05 -30.43
CA ASP A 848 49.44 -7.32 -30.35
C ASP A 848 50.92 -7.06 -30.66
N VAL A 849 51.69 -6.70 -29.61
CA VAL A 849 53.12 -6.41 -29.74
C VAL A 849 54.04 -7.39 -29.02
N MET A 850 55.31 -7.35 -29.44
CA MET A 850 56.41 -8.09 -28.82
C MET A 850 56.69 -7.63 -27.38
N ASP A 851 56.95 -8.61 -26.51
CA ASP A 851 57.55 -8.46 -25.19
C ASP A 851 58.83 -7.59 -25.22
N THR A 852 58.92 -6.59 -24.34
CA THR A 852 60.13 -5.76 -24.15
C THR A 852 60.18 -5.16 -22.74
N ASP A 853 61.38 -5.12 -22.14
CA ASP A 853 61.67 -4.47 -20.85
C ASP A 853 61.05 -3.06 -20.75
N THR A 854 61.05 -2.30 -21.85
CA THR A 854 60.58 -0.89 -21.90
C THR A 854 59.06 -0.75 -21.82
N LEU A 855 58.31 -1.76 -22.29
CA LEU A 855 56.85 -1.82 -22.20
C LEU A 855 56.39 -2.35 -20.85
N GLU A 856 57.07 -3.36 -20.29
CA GLU A 856 56.87 -3.80 -18.91
C GLU A 856 57.12 -2.64 -17.92
N GLU A 857 58.24 -1.92 -18.06
CA GLU A 857 58.52 -0.67 -17.31
C GLU A 857 57.50 0.47 -17.53
N ALA A 858 56.61 0.40 -18.53
CA ALA A 858 55.54 1.38 -18.74
C ALA A 858 54.23 0.96 -18.08
N VAL A 859 53.89 -0.33 -18.19
CA VAL A 859 52.76 -0.96 -17.50
C VAL A 859 52.94 -0.86 -15.98
N ASP A 860 54.11 -1.23 -15.46
CA ASP A 860 54.42 -1.13 -14.02
C ASP A 860 54.36 0.33 -13.53
N TYR A 861 54.80 1.29 -14.36
CA TYR A 861 54.71 2.71 -14.02
C TYR A 861 53.26 3.19 -13.90
N ALA A 862 52.36 2.74 -14.78
CA ALA A 862 50.93 3.04 -14.68
C ALA A 862 50.31 2.42 -13.42
N ALA A 863 50.64 1.17 -13.12
CA ALA A 863 50.19 0.50 -11.90
C ALA A 863 50.71 1.19 -10.62
N GLU A 864 51.95 1.69 -10.59
CA GLU A 864 52.49 2.54 -9.50
C GLU A 864 51.74 3.89 -9.33
N LYS A 865 50.92 4.30 -10.30
CA LYS A 865 50.01 5.47 -10.19
C LYS A 865 48.55 5.09 -9.94
N ASN A 866 48.26 3.81 -9.70
CA ASN A 866 46.92 3.27 -9.61
C ASN A 866 46.11 3.46 -10.91
N VAL A 867 46.77 3.54 -12.07
CA VAL A 867 46.10 3.61 -13.38
C VAL A 867 45.84 2.19 -13.88
N ILE A 868 44.58 1.89 -14.18
CA ILE A 868 44.14 0.54 -14.57
C ILE A 868 44.30 0.37 -16.08
N ILE A 869 44.98 -0.69 -16.52
CA ILE A 869 45.11 -1.03 -17.95
C ILE A 869 44.26 -2.27 -18.27
N THR A 870 43.35 -2.16 -19.24
CA THR A 870 42.70 -3.30 -19.89
C THR A 870 43.32 -3.54 -21.27
N ALA A 871 43.47 -4.81 -21.66
CA ALA A 871 43.98 -5.14 -22.99
C ALA A 871 43.38 -6.43 -23.58
N ALA A 872 43.24 -6.45 -24.90
CA ALA A 872 42.77 -7.62 -25.64
C ALA A 872 43.78 -8.78 -25.62
N VAL A 873 43.33 -10.04 -25.45
CA VAL A 873 44.24 -11.24 -25.45
C VAL A 873 44.57 -11.80 -26.84
N GLY A 874 43.99 -11.26 -27.91
CA GLY A 874 44.30 -11.61 -29.30
C GLY A 874 43.36 -12.61 -29.96
N ASN A 875 43.48 -12.70 -31.28
CA ASN A 875 42.44 -13.24 -32.18
C ASN A 875 42.93 -14.40 -33.08
N SER A 876 43.92 -15.18 -32.62
CA SER A 876 44.79 -16.01 -33.48
C SER A 876 44.66 -17.54 -33.32
N SER A 877 43.74 -18.05 -32.51
CA SER A 877 43.67 -19.48 -32.11
C SER A 877 43.10 -20.43 -33.18
N THR A 878 43.70 -20.45 -34.37
CA THR A 878 43.45 -21.50 -35.36
C THR A 878 43.86 -22.86 -34.81
N SER A 879 43.07 -23.91 -35.07
CA SER A 879 43.30 -25.30 -34.64
C SER A 879 44.47 -26.01 -35.34
N SER A 880 45.47 -25.23 -35.78
CA SER A 880 46.72 -25.68 -36.38
C SER A 880 47.97 -25.10 -35.71
N SER A 881 47.84 -24.29 -34.64
CA SER A 881 48.94 -24.00 -33.71
C SER A 881 49.40 -25.28 -33.00
N THR A 882 50.72 -25.49 -32.87
CA THR A 882 51.26 -26.73 -32.31
C THR A 882 51.51 -26.65 -30.80
N GLY A 883 50.43 -26.47 -30.03
CA GLY A 883 50.37 -26.93 -28.62
C GLY A 883 50.51 -25.89 -27.51
N ASP A 884 50.79 -24.62 -27.82
CA ASP A 884 50.76 -23.50 -26.88
C ASP A 884 50.06 -22.31 -27.57
N ASP A 885 49.02 -21.73 -26.95
CA ASP A 885 48.43 -20.45 -27.37
C ASP A 885 49.36 -19.31 -26.94
N ALA A 886 49.61 -18.36 -27.84
CA ALA A 886 50.70 -17.40 -27.70
C ALA A 886 50.36 -16.28 -26.73
N LEU A 887 51.28 -15.95 -25.81
CA LEU A 887 51.18 -14.74 -24.99
C LEU A 887 51.46 -13.51 -25.85
N ILE A 888 50.53 -12.56 -25.87
CA ILE A 888 50.66 -11.27 -26.53
C ILE A 888 50.72 -10.14 -25.50
N TYR A 889 51.34 -9.03 -25.86
CA TYR A 889 51.59 -7.92 -24.94
C TYR A 889 50.93 -6.64 -25.47
N PRO A 890 50.38 -5.77 -24.60
CA PRO A 890 50.58 -5.75 -23.14
C PRO A 890 49.72 -6.72 -22.31
N ALA A 891 48.72 -7.40 -22.88
CA ALA A 891 47.76 -8.20 -22.11
C ALA A 891 48.35 -9.31 -21.22
N ALA A 892 49.53 -9.86 -21.54
CA ALA A 892 50.18 -10.93 -20.77
C ALA A 892 51.08 -10.47 -19.59
N TYR A 893 51.25 -9.16 -19.37
CA TYR A 893 51.94 -8.65 -18.17
C TYR A 893 51.05 -8.73 -16.93
N ASP A 894 51.64 -9.09 -15.78
CA ASP A 894 50.89 -9.35 -14.55
C ASP A 894 50.09 -8.13 -14.03
N ASN A 895 50.44 -6.91 -14.41
CA ASN A 895 49.76 -5.65 -14.03
C ASN A 895 48.68 -5.18 -15.03
N VAL A 896 48.29 -6.00 -16.01
CA VAL A 896 47.24 -5.70 -17.01
C VAL A 896 46.04 -6.62 -16.82
N ILE A 897 44.83 -6.11 -17.06
CA ILE A 897 43.61 -6.90 -17.14
C ILE A 897 43.45 -7.41 -18.58
N GLY A 898 43.93 -8.63 -18.85
CA GLY A 898 43.74 -9.27 -20.16
C GLY A 898 42.31 -9.75 -20.35
N VAL A 899 41.69 -9.35 -21.47
CA VAL A 899 40.26 -9.59 -21.76
C VAL A 899 40.08 -10.54 -22.95
N GLY A 900 39.40 -11.66 -22.70
CA GLY A 900 38.96 -12.62 -23.71
C GLY A 900 37.58 -12.29 -24.29
N ALA A 901 37.25 -12.90 -25.44
CA ALA A 901 35.98 -12.67 -26.14
C ALA A 901 35.03 -13.87 -26.00
N VAL A 902 33.76 -13.58 -25.70
CA VAL A 902 32.63 -14.52 -25.87
C VAL A 902 31.70 -14.09 -27.02
N ASP A 903 30.89 -15.04 -27.50
CA ASP A 903 29.69 -14.79 -28.30
C ASP A 903 28.45 -14.58 -27.41
N SER A 904 27.28 -14.37 -28.03
CA SER A 904 25.99 -14.15 -27.34
C SER A 904 25.41 -15.39 -26.66
N ASP A 905 25.94 -16.59 -26.93
CA ASP A 905 25.67 -17.81 -26.14
C ASP A 905 26.58 -17.89 -24.88
N SER A 906 27.29 -16.81 -24.54
CA SER A 906 28.30 -16.77 -23.47
C SER A 906 29.51 -17.70 -23.70
N VAL A 907 29.73 -18.23 -24.92
CA VAL A 907 30.80 -19.22 -25.21
C VAL A 907 32.09 -18.52 -25.66
N VAL A 908 33.28 -18.98 -25.21
CA VAL A 908 34.55 -18.37 -25.66
C VAL A 908 34.73 -18.53 -27.17
N ARG A 909 34.65 -17.38 -27.84
CA ARG A 909 34.86 -17.15 -29.27
C ARG A 909 35.92 -18.09 -29.83
N THR A 910 35.63 -18.73 -30.97
CA THR A 910 36.51 -19.76 -31.57
C THR A 910 37.96 -19.26 -31.73
N ASN A 911 38.13 -18.01 -32.21
CA ASN A 911 39.44 -17.39 -32.45
C ASN A 911 40.02 -16.59 -31.27
N SER A 912 39.34 -16.48 -30.12
CA SER A 912 39.96 -15.87 -28.92
C SER A 912 41.07 -16.76 -28.39
N GLN A 913 42.21 -16.17 -28.02
CA GLN A 913 43.30 -16.91 -27.38
C GLN A 913 42.90 -17.43 -26.01
N LYS A 914 43.38 -18.64 -25.66
CA LYS A 914 42.97 -19.41 -24.46
C LYS A 914 44.19 -19.76 -23.60
N ASN A 915 44.85 -18.74 -23.06
CA ASN A 915 46.11 -18.83 -22.32
C ASN A 915 46.07 -18.05 -20.97
N LYS A 916 47.19 -18.03 -20.23
CA LYS A 916 47.29 -17.43 -18.87
C LYS A 916 47.14 -15.90 -18.79
N SER A 917 46.94 -15.18 -19.90
CA SER A 917 46.66 -13.74 -19.89
C SER A 917 45.17 -13.41 -19.78
N VAL A 918 44.27 -14.36 -20.05
CA VAL A 918 42.83 -14.14 -19.81
C VAL A 918 42.60 -13.97 -18.31
N TYR A 919 42.12 -12.79 -17.92
CA TYR A 919 41.72 -12.46 -16.55
C TYR A 919 40.19 -12.50 -16.40
N VAL A 920 39.46 -12.00 -17.39
CA VAL A 920 37.99 -12.08 -17.54
C VAL A 920 37.62 -12.14 -19.03
N THR A 921 36.37 -12.46 -19.34
CA THR A 921 35.79 -12.28 -20.68
C THR A 921 34.74 -11.17 -20.74
N ALA A 922 34.53 -10.64 -21.93
CA ALA A 922 33.39 -9.80 -22.31
C ALA A 922 32.96 -10.16 -23.76
N PRO A 923 31.79 -9.72 -24.24
CA PRO A 923 31.36 -9.95 -25.63
C PRO A 923 32.40 -9.50 -26.65
N GLY A 924 32.57 -10.26 -27.74
CA GLY A 924 33.57 -9.98 -28.76
C GLY A 924 33.38 -10.73 -30.09
N GLU A 925 32.18 -11.26 -30.35
CA GLU A 925 31.74 -11.77 -31.65
C GLU A 925 30.47 -10.99 -32.05
N GLU A 926 30.38 -10.59 -33.32
CA GLU A 926 29.25 -9.85 -33.92
C GLU A 926 28.85 -8.53 -33.20
N ILE A 927 29.83 -7.84 -32.61
CA ILE A 927 29.65 -6.55 -31.93
C ILE A 927 29.39 -5.42 -32.95
N VAL A 928 28.37 -4.60 -32.69
CA VAL A 928 28.04 -3.42 -33.50
C VAL A 928 28.84 -2.21 -33.04
N VAL A 929 29.50 -1.53 -33.98
CA VAL A 929 30.45 -0.44 -33.71
C VAL A 929 30.40 0.65 -34.79
N ALA A 930 30.83 1.87 -34.44
CA ALA A 930 30.95 2.97 -35.40
C ALA A 930 32.02 2.70 -36.49
N ALA A 931 31.68 3.02 -37.74
CA ALA A 931 32.61 2.98 -38.87
C ALA A 931 33.28 4.35 -39.10
N PRO A 932 34.54 4.44 -39.56
CA PRO A 932 35.37 5.66 -39.57
C PRO A 932 34.93 6.84 -40.47
N SER A 933 33.70 6.85 -40.99
CA SER A 933 33.26 7.78 -42.04
C SER A 933 32.15 8.73 -41.58
N GLU A 934 32.17 9.98 -42.06
CA GLU A 934 31.16 11.02 -41.80
C GLU A 934 29.70 10.52 -41.85
N GLY A 935 28.85 10.99 -40.93
CA GLY A 935 27.53 10.43 -40.65
C GLY A 935 27.56 9.36 -39.56
N ALA A 936 26.41 8.72 -39.28
CA ALA A 936 26.26 7.72 -38.23
C ALA A 936 26.21 6.32 -38.85
N LYS A 937 27.35 5.85 -39.38
CA LYS A 937 27.41 4.53 -40.04
C LYS A 937 27.95 3.51 -39.06
N MET A 938 27.20 2.43 -38.86
CA MET A 938 27.63 1.27 -38.09
C MET A 938 28.23 0.18 -38.99
N THR A 939 29.04 -0.68 -38.38
CA THR A 939 29.48 -1.97 -38.92
C THR A 939 29.41 -3.03 -37.83
N ILE A 940 29.36 -4.31 -38.22
CA ILE A 940 29.44 -5.45 -37.31
C ILE A 940 30.88 -5.98 -37.34
N SER A 941 31.46 -6.33 -36.19
CA SER A 941 32.87 -6.76 -36.10
C SER A 941 33.15 -7.64 -34.88
N SER A 942 34.17 -8.49 -34.99
CA SER A 942 34.44 -9.55 -34.03
C SER A 942 35.92 -9.63 -33.64
N GLY A 943 36.21 -9.42 -32.36
CA GLY A 943 37.56 -9.30 -31.81
C GLY A 943 37.56 -9.15 -30.29
N THR A 944 38.58 -9.70 -29.62
CA THR A 944 38.90 -9.39 -28.22
C THR A 944 39.13 -7.88 -28.00
N SER A 945 39.44 -7.17 -29.08
CA SER A 945 39.52 -5.71 -29.18
C SER A 945 38.25 -4.97 -28.75
N TYR A 946 37.08 -5.58 -28.97
CA TYR A 946 35.78 -5.00 -28.62
C TYR A 946 35.34 -5.41 -27.21
N SER A 947 35.88 -6.52 -26.71
CA SER A 947 35.71 -6.98 -25.32
C SER A 947 36.47 -6.08 -24.33
N SER A 948 37.70 -5.66 -24.68
CA SER A 948 38.56 -4.81 -23.83
C SER A 948 37.91 -3.49 -23.36
N PRO A 949 37.29 -2.65 -24.21
CA PRO A 949 36.62 -1.43 -23.77
C PRO A 949 35.42 -1.68 -22.87
N MET A 950 34.72 -2.83 -22.99
CA MET A 950 33.62 -3.15 -22.07
C MET A 950 34.12 -3.34 -20.64
N VAL A 951 35.26 -4.01 -20.45
CA VAL A 951 35.94 -4.11 -19.13
C VAL A 951 36.52 -2.76 -18.70
N ALA A 952 36.96 -1.93 -19.65
CA ALA A 952 37.45 -0.58 -19.35
C ALA A 952 36.34 0.33 -18.80
N ALA A 953 35.10 0.17 -19.27
CA ALA A 953 33.93 0.86 -18.70
C ALA A 953 33.67 0.44 -17.24
N VAL A 954 33.86 -0.84 -16.90
CA VAL A 954 33.81 -1.32 -15.51
C VAL A 954 34.92 -0.69 -14.65
N ALA A 955 36.14 -0.52 -15.21
CA ALA A 955 37.23 0.18 -14.52
C ALA A 955 36.92 1.67 -14.30
N VAL A 956 36.32 2.35 -15.28
CA VAL A 956 35.88 3.74 -15.15
C VAL A 956 34.79 3.89 -14.08
N ALA A 957 33.77 3.03 -14.08
CA ALA A 957 32.73 3.01 -13.06
C ALA A 957 33.30 2.81 -11.64
N ALA A 958 34.25 1.88 -11.48
CA ALA A 958 34.94 1.67 -10.21
C ALA A 958 35.80 2.87 -9.78
N LYS A 959 36.43 3.58 -10.73
CA LYS A 959 37.20 4.81 -10.49
C LYS A 959 36.35 6.02 -10.13
N GLN A 960 35.13 6.14 -10.66
CA GLN A 960 34.20 7.23 -10.33
C GLN A 960 33.86 7.22 -8.83
N VAL A 961 33.68 6.03 -8.25
CA VAL A 961 33.40 5.84 -6.81
C VAL A 961 34.68 5.82 -5.98
N TYR A 962 35.72 5.13 -6.45
CA TYR A 962 36.98 4.94 -5.71
C TYR A 962 38.18 5.41 -6.54
N ALA A 963 38.37 6.73 -6.65
CA ALA A 963 39.44 7.32 -7.47
C ALA A 963 40.85 6.77 -7.17
N ASP A 964 41.17 6.52 -5.89
CA ASP A 964 42.45 5.95 -5.45
C ASP A 964 42.57 4.43 -5.66
N MET A 965 41.55 3.71 -6.15
CA MET A 965 41.54 2.23 -6.29
C MET A 965 42.76 1.70 -7.06
N THR A 966 43.43 0.70 -6.50
CA THR A 966 44.59 0.02 -7.11
C THR A 966 44.18 -1.07 -8.11
N VAL A 967 45.14 -1.49 -8.95
CA VAL A 967 44.95 -2.59 -9.92
C VAL A 967 44.56 -3.90 -9.23
N GLU A 968 45.13 -4.21 -8.06
CA GLU A 968 44.81 -5.44 -7.31
C GLU A 968 43.42 -5.40 -6.66
N GLU A 969 42.95 -4.23 -6.23
CA GLU A 969 41.58 -4.04 -5.74
C GLU A 969 40.57 -4.18 -6.89
N PHE A 970 40.88 -3.64 -8.07
CA PHE A 970 40.03 -3.80 -9.26
C PHE A 970 39.98 -5.26 -9.76
N LYS A 971 41.12 -5.97 -9.75
CA LYS A 971 41.18 -7.42 -9.98
C LYS A 971 40.29 -8.18 -9.01
N THR A 972 40.39 -7.86 -7.71
CA THR A 972 39.57 -8.49 -6.66
C THR A 972 38.07 -8.23 -6.88
N LEU A 973 37.70 -6.99 -7.26
CA LEU A 973 36.34 -6.64 -7.62
C LEU A 973 35.83 -7.52 -8.78
N LEU A 974 36.57 -7.60 -9.90
CA LEU A 974 36.22 -8.46 -11.04
C LEU A 974 36.10 -9.94 -10.66
N GLN A 975 37.02 -10.47 -9.84
CA GLN A 975 36.99 -11.85 -9.34
C GLN A 975 35.77 -12.12 -8.44
N GLU A 976 35.30 -11.13 -7.67
CA GLU A 976 34.11 -11.27 -6.81
C GLU A 976 32.78 -11.07 -7.53
N THR A 977 32.78 -10.57 -8.78
CA THR A 977 31.55 -10.16 -9.49
C THR A 977 31.32 -10.82 -10.84
N SER A 978 32.33 -11.38 -11.49
CA SER A 978 32.16 -12.04 -12.79
C SER A 978 31.32 -13.31 -12.68
N LYS A 979 30.54 -13.59 -13.73
CA LYS A 979 29.79 -14.83 -13.96
C LYS A 979 30.80 -15.91 -14.33
N ASP A 980 31.18 -16.75 -13.35
CA ASP A 980 32.07 -17.90 -13.55
C ASP A 980 31.54 -18.79 -14.68
N LEU A 981 32.43 -19.16 -15.61
CA LEU A 981 32.13 -19.93 -16.82
C LEU A 981 33.29 -20.89 -17.09
N GLY A 982 32.96 -22.09 -17.57
CA GLY A 982 33.96 -23.14 -17.82
C GLY A 982 34.26 -23.97 -16.59
N SER A 983 35.40 -23.73 -15.95
CA SER A 983 35.90 -24.52 -14.81
C SER A 983 35.99 -23.69 -13.53
N GLU A 984 35.22 -24.07 -12.50
CA GLU A 984 35.06 -23.39 -11.19
C GLU A 984 36.33 -22.62 -10.74
N GLY A 985 36.21 -21.30 -10.68
CA GLY A 985 37.26 -20.38 -10.23
C GLY A 985 38.02 -19.69 -11.37
N TYR A 986 39.17 -20.22 -11.75
CA TYR A 986 40.03 -19.64 -12.80
C TYR A 986 40.39 -20.68 -13.86
N ASP A 987 40.06 -20.41 -15.12
CA ASP A 987 40.59 -21.16 -16.26
C ASP A 987 41.13 -20.25 -17.38
N THR A 988 41.96 -20.82 -18.26
CA THR A 988 42.66 -20.05 -19.30
C THR A 988 41.79 -19.69 -20.50
N SER A 989 40.49 -20.00 -20.48
CA SER A 989 39.56 -19.67 -21.56
C SER A 989 38.66 -18.49 -21.16
N TYR A 990 38.11 -18.53 -19.95
CA TYR A 990 37.21 -17.50 -19.42
C TYR A 990 37.89 -16.56 -18.40
N GLY A 991 39.09 -16.88 -17.92
CA GLY A 991 39.69 -16.19 -16.78
C GLY A 991 38.90 -16.51 -15.50
N TYR A 992 38.42 -15.47 -14.82
CA TYR A 992 37.43 -15.55 -13.73
C TYR A 992 35.97 -15.47 -14.21
N GLY A 993 35.72 -15.55 -15.52
CA GLY A 993 34.37 -15.55 -16.10
C GLY A 993 34.00 -14.26 -16.85
N LEU A 994 32.74 -14.20 -17.27
CA LEU A 994 32.15 -13.08 -17.98
C LEU A 994 31.86 -11.91 -17.03
N ILE A 995 32.26 -10.69 -17.39
CA ILE A 995 31.96 -9.51 -16.57
C ILE A 995 30.44 -9.33 -16.35
N ASN A 996 30.07 -8.85 -15.16
CA ASN A 996 28.67 -8.57 -14.82
C ASN A 996 28.56 -7.19 -14.16
N MET A 997 28.07 -6.21 -14.92
CA MET A 997 27.99 -4.81 -14.48
C MET A 997 26.97 -4.59 -13.35
N LYS A 998 25.96 -5.46 -13.22
CA LYS A 998 24.97 -5.47 -12.12
C LYS A 998 25.53 -6.05 -10.82
N ALA A 999 26.47 -6.99 -10.91
CA ALA A 999 27.21 -7.49 -9.76
C ALA A 999 28.27 -6.47 -9.30
N VAL A 1000 28.89 -5.74 -10.24
CA VAL A 1000 29.81 -4.63 -9.93
C VAL A 1000 29.08 -3.44 -9.34
N SER A 1001 27.98 -2.95 -9.93
CA SER A 1001 27.29 -1.77 -9.39
C SER A 1001 26.82 -1.97 -7.95
N LYS A 1002 26.35 -3.18 -7.60
CA LYS A 1002 26.04 -3.61 -6.22
C LYS A 1002 27.22 -3.61 -5.22
N LYS A 1003 28.47 -3.44 -5.68
CA LYS A 1003 29.66 -3.22 -4.83
C LYS A 1003 30.07 -1.74 -4.75
N LEU A 1004 29.50 -0.91 -5.64
CA LEU A 1004 29.79 0.51 -5.82
C LEU A 1004 28.70 1.43 -5.26
N VAL A 1005 27.48 0.92 -5.02
CA VAL A 1005 26.38 1.62 -4.32
C VAL A 1005 26.15 1.08 -2.90
N SER A 1006 25.39 1.82 -2.11
CA SER A 1006 24.71 1.38 -0.88
C SER A 1006 23.32 2.01 -0.81
N THR A 1007 22.35 1.31 -0.21
CA THR A 1007 20.99 1.83 -0.08
C THR A 1007 20.83 2.70 1.17
N VAL A 1008 20.26 3.89 1.01
CA VAL A 1008 19.87 4.80 2.08
C VAL A 1008 18.37 4.68 2.35
N ARG A 1009 17.99 4.42 3.60
CA ARG A 1009 16.60 4.23 4.04
C ARG A 1009 16.22 5.26 5.10
N TYR A 1010 15.05 5.87 4.98
CA TYR A 1010 14.51 6.86 5.91
C TYR A 1010 13.25 6.32 6.59
N ASP A 1011 13.41 5.65 7.73
CA ASP A 1011 12.28 5.29 8.60
C ASP A 1011 11.67 6.59 9.15
N VAL A 1012 10.60 7.06 8.52
CA VAL A 1012 9.88 8.30 8.88
C VAL A 1012 9.11 8.20 10.19
N VAL A 1013 8.98 6.99 10.78
CA VAL A 1013 8.17 6.69 11.97
C VAL A 1013 6.79 7.35 11.88
N GLY A 1014 6.04 7.05 10.80
CA GLY A 1014 4.70 7.59 10.53
C GLY A 1014 4.64 9.10 10.30
N GLY A 1015 5.70 9.69 9.76
CA GLY A 1015 5.68 11.00 9.11
C GLY A 1015 5.68 10.86 7.58
N THR A 1016 6.13 11.90 6.90
CA THR A 1016 6.29 11.93 5.43
C THR A 1016 7.51 12.78 5.08
N LEU A 1017 8.31 12.36 4.11
CA LEU A 1017 9.42 13.16 3.59
C LEU A 1017 8.97 14.44 2.86
N VAL A 1018 9.95 15.30 2.56
CA VAL A 1018 9.74 16.56 1.84
C VAL A 1018 10.87 16.73 0.85
N ASN A 1019 10.59 16.40 -0.41
CA ASN A 1019 11.50 16.47 -1.55
C ASN A 1019 12.66 15.47 -1.49
N SER A 1020 12.36 14.23 -1.10
CA SER A 1020 13.27 13.08 -1.06
C SER A 1020 12.46 11.81 -0.85
N ASP A 1021 12.92 10.68 -1.36
CA ASP A 1021 12.24 9.39 -1.33
C ASP A 1021 12.64 8.58 -0.08
N GLU A 1022 11.81 7.62 0.35
CA GLU A 1022 12.02 6.88 1.60
C GLU A 1022 13.13 5.81 1.49
N GLU A 1023 13.45 5.38 0.27
CA GLU A 1023 14.58 4.52 -0.06
C GLU A 1023 15.28 5.06 -1.33
N VAL A 1024 16.61 5.23 -1.27
CA VAL A 1024 17.43 5.77 -2.36
C VAL A 1024 18.79 5.06 -2.39
N ASP A 1025 19.14 4.42 -3.51
CA ASP A 1025 20.51 3.95 -3.76
C ASP A 1025 21.44 5.12 -4.11
N VAL A 1026 22.64 5.14 -3.50
CA VAL A 1026 23.66 6.16 -3.78
C VAL A 1026 25.03 5.51 -3.98
N LEU A 1027 25.89 6.15 -4.77
CA LEU A 1027 27.30 5.77 -4.89
C LEU A 1027 27.99 5.80 -3.51
N ASN A 1028 28.86 4.83 -3.25
CA ASN A 1028 29.65 4.80 -2.02
C ASN A 1028 30.58 6.03 -1.92
N GLU A 1029 30.94 6.42 -0.70
CA GLU A 1029 31.64 7.67 -0.35
C GLU A 1029 30.86 8.98 -0.65
N THR A 1030 29.60 8.91 -1.11
CA THR A 1030 28.74 10.11 -1.29
C THR A 1030 28.43 10.80 0.03
N GLU A 1031 28.63 12.13 0.11
CA GLU A 1031 28.14 12.98 1.21
C GLU A 1031 26.69 13.43 0.95
N ILE A 1032 25.73 12.77 1.58
CA ILE A 1032 24.31 13.14 1.53
C ILE A 1032 23.99 14.26 2.54
N THR A 1033 22.94 15.04 2.27
CA THR A 1033 22.37 16.02 3.22
C THR A 1033 21.04 15.51 3.76
N LEU A 1034 20.92 15.35 5.07
CA LEU A 1034 19.78 14.64 5.66
C LEU A 1034 18.46 15.45 5.51
N PRO A 1035 17.38 14.84 5.00
CA PRO A 1035 16.16 15.54 4.62
C PRO A 1035 15.32 15.99 5.82
N LYS A 1036 14.22 16.70 5.51
CA LYS A 1036 13.19 17.12 6.48
C LYS A 1036 11.93 16.33 6.26
N ILE A 1037 11.35 15.84 7.35
CA ILE A 1037 10.04 15.18 7.38
C ILE A 1037 8.99 16.06 8.07
N LYS A 1038 7.72 15.82 7.76
CA LYS A 1038 6.54 16.38 8.42
C LYS A 1038 5.76 15.26 9.11
N ARG A 1039 5.06 15.57 10.19
CA ARG A 1039 4.07 14.68 10.83
C ARG A 1039 3.06 15.52 11.60
N SER A 1040 1.78 15.29 11.36
CA SER A 1040 0.70 16.03 12.02
C SER A 1040 0.80 15.94 13.54
N ASN A 1041 0.60 17.06 14.24
CA ASN A 1041 0.68 17.20 15.70
C ASN A 1041 2.03 16.83 16.36
N CYS A 1042 3.09 16.61 15.57
CA CYS A 1042 4.45 16.34 16.03
C CYS A 1042 5.43 17.40 15.51
N THR A 1043 6.58 17.55 16.19
CA THR A 1043 7.69 18.40 15.75
C THR A 1043 8.91 17.53 15.48
N PHE A 1044 9.41 17.52 14.25
CA PHE A 1044 10.63 16.77 13.92
C PHE A 1044 11.83 17.30 14.72
N VAL A 1045 12.68 16.40 15.20
CA VAL A 1045 13.88 16.73 15.97
C VAL A 1045 15.15 16.52 15.15
N GLY A 1046 15.17 15.46 14.35
CA GLY A 1046 16.35 14.96 13.65
C GLY A 1046 16.31 13.44 13.51
N TRP A 1047 17.35 12.89 12.91
CA TRP A 1047 17.52 11.49 12.59
C TRP A 1047 18.40 10.79 13.64
N GLU A 1048 18.08 9.55 13.98
CA GLU A 1048 18.88 8.64 14.81
C GLU A 1048 19.45 7.49 13.96
N ILE A 1049 20.74 7.23 14.10
CA ILE A 1049 21.49 6.18 13.42
C ILE A 1049 22.65 5.75 14.33
N ASN A 1050 22.88 4.44 14.51
CA ASN A 1050 24.02 3.91 15.28
C ASN A 1050 24.23 4.58 16.66
N ASP A 1051 23.15 4.71 17.46
CA ASP A 1051 23.07 5.41 18.76
C ASP A 1051 23.49 6.90 18.73
N LYS A 1052 23.53 7.54 17.55
CA LYS A 1052 23.91 8.95 17.33
C LYS A 1052 22.76 9.74 16.69
N TRP A 1053 22.78 11.04 16.92
CA TRP A 1053 21.74 11.98 16.53
C TRP A 1053 22.27 13.05 15.58
N TYR A 1054 21.53 13.29 14.51
CA TYR A 1054 21.85 14.26 13.46
C TYR A 1054 20.63 15.16 13.21
N ALA A 1055 20.85 16.45 12.94
CA ALA A 1055 19.77 17.37 12.61
C ALA A 1055 19.40 17.30 11.13
N ALA A 1056 18.18 17.75 10.80
CA ALA A 1056 17.76 17.89 9.41
C ALA A 1056 18.58 18.99 8.72
N GLY A 1057 19.36 18.63 7.69
CA GLY A 1057 20.34 19.47 7.03
C GLY A 1057 21.78 19.36 7.58
N ASP A 1058 22.06 18.42 8.49
CA ASP A 1058 23.43 17.93 8.70
C ASP A 1058 23.81 16.99 7.52
N THR A 1059 25.12 16.76 7.31
CA THR A 1059 25.62 15.83 6.28
C THR A 1059 26.11 14.50 6.86
N TYR A 1060 26.11 13.46 6.02
CA TYR A 1060 26.60 12.13 6.35
C TYR A 1060 27.22 11.46 5.11
N THR A 1061 28.35 10.77 5.25
CA THR A 1061 28.99 10.01 4.16
C THR A 1061 28.51 8.57 4.18
N ILE A 1062 27.98 8.08 3.07
CA ILE A 1062 27.48 6.71 2.93
C ILE A 1062 28.62 5.77 2.51
N THR A 1063 28.81 4.68 3.26
CA THR A 1063 29.87 3.68 3.03
C THR A 1063 29.37 2.24 3.19
N GLU A 1064 28.11 2.08 3.57
CA GLU A 1064 27.38 0.82 3.81
C GLU A 1064 25.87 1.14 3.84
N ASP A 1065 25.03 0.13 3.59
CA ASP A 1065 23.57 0.22 3.72
C ASP A 1065 23.15 0.89 5.05
N THR A 1066 22.35 1.94 4.95
CA THR A 1066 22.19 2.91 6.04
C THR A 1066 20.73 3.28 6.26
N THR A 1067 20.18 2.91 7.43
CA THR A 1067 18.85 3.36 7.87
C THR A 1067 18.95 4.53 8.87
N PHE A 1068 18.23 5.61 8.58
CA PHE A 1068 18.00 6.74 9.49
C PHE A 1068 16.58 6.67 10.07
N THR A 1069 16.45 6.56 11.39
CA THR A 1069 15.14 6.56 12.08
C THR A 1069 14.75 7.97 12.52
N ALA A 1070 13.51 8.37 12.23
CA ALA A 1070 12.95 9.68 12.52
C ALA A 1070 12.60 9.88 13.99
N VAL A 1071 13.06 10.99 14.60
CA VAL A 1071 12.73 11.29 16.00
C VAL A 1071 11.85 12.52 16.18
N TRP A 1072 10.78 12.36 16.97
CA TRP A 1072 9.64 13.28 17.07
C TRP A 1072 9.45 13.85 18.48
N ARG A 1073 8.99 15.10 18.57
CA ARG A 1073 8.46 15.72 19.79
C ARG A 1073 6.95 15.88 19.73
N THR A 1074 6.29 15.69 20.87
CA THR A 1074 4.83 15.75 21.01
C THR A 1074 4.39 16.26 22.39
N GLN A 1075 3.08 16.39 22.62
CA GLN A 1075 2.46 17.00 23.82
C GLN A 1075 1.60 16.02 24.61
N ILE A 1076 1.74 16.02 25.94
CA ILE A 1076 0.88 15.32 26.88
C ILE A 1076 0.04 16.37 27.62
N THR A 1077 -1.27 16.36 27.40
CA THR A 1077 -2.26 17.27 28.01
C THR A 1077 -2.88 16.64 29.25
N PHE A 1078 -3.25 17.41 30.27
CA PHE A 1078 -3.78 16.90 31.54
C PHE A 1078 -5.17 17.47 31.88
N ASP A 1079 -6.25 16.83 31.43
CA ASP A 1079 -7.61 17.17 31.92
C ASP A 1079 -7.77 16.76 33.38
N THR A 1080 -7.82 17.75 34.27
CA THR A 1080 -8.08 17.50 35.70
C THR A 1080 -9.51 17.03 36.00
N ASN A 1081 -10.40 16.97 35.00
CA ASN A 1081 -11.80 16.58 35.06
C ASN A 1081 -12.51 17.30 36.21
N GLY A 1082 -12.62 18.64 36.11
CA GLY A 1082 -13.15 19.49 37.18
C GLY A 1082 -12.40 19.35 38.52
N GLY A 1083 -11.08 19.10 38.45
CA GLY A 1083 -10.13 19.03 39.55
C GLY A 1083 -9.24 20.28 39.61
N THR A 1084 -7.99 20.08 40.02
CA THR A 1084 -6.89 21.07 40.05
C THR A 1084 -5.55 20.31 40.13
N MET A 1085 -4.49 20.84 39.54
CA MET A 1085 -3.11 20.34 39.72
C MET A 1085 -2.13 21.48 40.01
N THR A 1086 -0.84 21.16 40.19
CA THR A 1086 0.24 22.11 40.54
C THR A 1086 1.40 22.13 39.54
N GLU A 1087 1.37 21.23 38.57
CA GLU A 1087 2.27 21.18 37.42
C GLU A 1087 1.54 21.80 36.21
N ALA A 1088 2.23 21.98 35.08
CA ALA A 1088 1.60 22.53 33.88
C ALA A 1088 0.55 21.56 33.30
N ASP A 1089 -0.55 22.08 32.79
CA ASP A 1089 -1.64 21.30 32.19
C ASP A 1089 -1.26 20.70 30.81
N THR A 1090 -0.03 20.97 30.32
CA THR A 1090 0.62 20.38 29.14
C THR A 1090 2.12 20.15 29.39
N ILE A 1091 2.67 19.05 28.87
CA ILE A 1091 4.10 18.72 28.93
C ILE A 1091 4.59 18.27 27.55
N SER A 1092 5.65 18.88 27.03
CA SER A 1092 6.30 18.47 25.78
C SER A 1092 7.37 17.41 26.02
N ALA A 1093 7.38 16.34 25.25
CA ALA A 1093 8.35 15.24 25.35
C ALA A 1093 8.74 14.68 23.97
N VAL A 1094 9.78 13.87 23.92
CA VAL A 1094 10.18 13.10 22.73
C VAL A 1094 9.44 11.76 22.74
N THR A 1095 9.06 11.23 21.58
CA THR A 1095 8.48 9.88 21.45
C THR A 1095 9.47 8.81 21.94
N GLY A 1096 8.98 7.67 22.41
CA GLY A 1096 9.78 6.61 23.05
C GLY A 1096 10.30 6.95 24.47
N VAL A 1097 10.36 8.23 24.86
CA VAL A 1097 10.87 8.64 26.17
C VAL A 1097 9.86 8.43 27.29
N LYS A 1098 10.35 8.01 28.47
CA LYS A 1098 9.53 7.74 29.67
C LYS A 1098 9.42 8.97 30.58
N ILE A 1099 8.22 9.54 30.68
CA ILE A 1099 7.89 10.63 31.61
C ILE A 1099 7.30 10.10 32.93
N THR A 1100 7.29 10.92 33.98
CA THR A 1100 6.62 10.64 35.27
C THR A 1100 5.34 11.46 35.38
N LEU A 1101 4.21 10.83 35.73
CA LEU A 1101 2.90 11.47 35.66
C LEU A 1101 2.53 12.30 36.93
N PRO A 1102 1.91 13.49 36.78
CA PRO A 1102 1.55 14.42 37.87
C PRO A 1102 0.58 13.87 38.93
N SER A 1103 0.25 14.71 39.93
CA SER A 1103 -0.86 14.46 40.86
C SER A 1103 -1.93 15.56 40.83
N ALA A 1104 -3.20 15.17 40.79
CA ALA A 1104 -4.35 16.09 40.81
C ALA A 1104 -5.17 16.03 42.11
N SER A 1105 -5.97 17.07 42.40
CA SER A 1105 -6.85 17.15 43.57
C SER A 1105 -8.27 17.67 43.25
N ARG A 1106 -9.31 17.01 43.81
CA ARG A 1106 -10.74 17.40 43.66
C ARG A 1106 -11.51 17.26 44.97
N SER A 1107 -12.24 18.30 45.36
CA SER A 1107 -12.86 18.39 46.69
C SER A 1107 -14.00 17.40 46.89
N GLY A 1108 -13.90 16.54 47.90
CA GLY A 1108 -14.90 15.51 48.20
C GLY A 1108 -14.67 14.15 47.52
N TYR A 1109 -13.67 14.03 46.66
CA TYR A 1109 -13.31 12.82 45.94
C TYR A 1109 -11.98 12.25 46.47
N THR A 1110 -11.44 11.27 45.76
CA THR A 1110 -10.08 10.72 45.87
C THR A 1110 -9.57 10.56 44.45
N PHE A 1111 -8.35 11.04 44.17
CA PHE A 1111 -7.71 10.82 42.88
C PHE A 1111 -7.34 9.33 42.76
N ASN A 1112 -7.76 8.69 41.68
CA ASN A 1112 -7.42 7.29 41.39
C ASN A 1112 -6.17 7.20 40.49
N GLY A 1113 -6.01 8.16 39.58
CA GLY A 1113 -4.99 8.18 38.54
C GLY A 1113 -5.46 8.97 37.31
N TRP A 1114 -4.61 9.03 36.30
CA TRP A 1114 -4.89 9.53 34.96
C TRP A 1114 -5.31 8.37 34.05
N LYS A 1115 -6.46 8.45 33.38
CA LYS A 1115 -6.80 7.60 32.23
C LYS A 1115 -6.01 8.13 31.03
N ILE A 1116 -5.17 7.29 30.42
CA ILE A 1116 -4.40 7.55 29.18
C ILE A 1116 -4.58 6.29 28.33
N GLY A 1117 -5.26 6.40 27.18
CA GLY A 1117 -5.96 5.26 26.59
C GLY A 1117 -6.90 4.61 27.63
N ASN A 1118 -7.16 3.30 27.58
CA ASN A 1118 -7.94 2.64 28.64
C ASN A 1118 -7.18 2.40 29.97
N LYS A 1119 -5.89 2.73 30.06
CA LYS A 1119 -5.04 2.44 31.21
C LYS A 1119 -5.04 3.58 32.24
N THR A 1120 -5.42 3.27 33.50
CA THR A 1120 -5.39 4.24 34.61
C THR A 1120 -4.04 4.22 35.35
N TYR A 1121 -3.19 5.21 35.05
CA TYR A 1121 -1.89 5.40 35.68
C TYR A 1121 -1.98 6.20 36.99
N LYS A 1122 -1.35 5.74 38.07
CA LYS A 1122 -1.32 6.48 39.35
C LYS A 1122 -0.32 7.64 39.28
N ALA A 1123 -0.54 8.68 40.09
CA ALA A 1123 0.45 9.75 40.27
C ALA A 1123 1.83 9.18 40.64
N GLY A 1124 2.88 9.65 39.97
CA GLY A 1124 4.24 9.12 40.11
C GLY A 1124 4.51 7.79 39.40
N ALA A 1125 3.59 7.29 38.57
CA ALA A 1125 3.88 6.22 37.62
C ALA A 1125 4.65 6.76 36.41
N SER A 1126 5.41 5.87 35.76
CA SER A 1126 6.07 6.15 34.48
C SER A 1126 5.12 5.85 33.32
N TYR A 1127 5.18 6.66 32.27
CA TYR A 1127 4.48 6.47 30.99
C TYR A 1127 5.47 6.72 29.84
N THR A 1128 5.54 5.79 28.88
CA THR A 1128 6.28 5.98 27.62
C THR A 1128 5.45 6.85 26.71
N VAL A 1129 6.01 7.93 26.19
CA VAL A 1129 5.30 8.84 25.29
C VAL A 1129 5.30 8.24 23.89
N THR A 1130 4.12 7.90 23.38
CA THR A 1130 3.95 7.30 22.03
C THR A 1130 3.50 8.32 20.99
N GLY A 1131 2.73 9.33 21.40
CA GLY A 1131 2.22 10.39 20.53
C GLY A 1131 1.53 11.50 21.34
N PRO A 1132 0.76 12.39 20.68
CA PRO A 1132 -0.05 13.39 21.38
C PRO A 1132 -1.12 12.69 22.22
N VAL A 1133 -1.28 13.03 23.50
CA VAL A 1133 -2.27 12.33 24.34
C VAL A 1133 -2.85 13.18 25.48
N THR A 1134 -4.15 13.03 25.73
CA THR A 1134 -4.85 13.67 26.86
C THR A 1134 -5.04 12.70 28.02
N ALA A 1135 -4.39 13.02 29.14
CA ALA A 1135 -4.49 12.32 30.41
C ALA A 1135 -5.69 12.85 31.21
N VAL A 1136 -6.74 12.03 31.37
CA VAL A 1136 -8.01 12.43 32.01
C VAL A 1136 -8.08 11.96 33.47
N ALA A 1137 -8.30 12.87 34.41
CA ALA A 1137 -8.25 12.57 35.85
C ALA A 1137 -9.45 11.74 36.37
N GLN A 1138 -9.17 10.60 37.00
CA GLN A 1138 -10.18 9.67 37.51
C GLN A 1138 -10.50 9.85 39.00
N TRP A 1139 -11.80 9.89 39.35
CA TRP A 1139 -12.29 10.43 40.63
C TRP A 1139 -13.22 9.52 41.45
N ALA A 1140 -12.73 8.91 42.53
CA ALA A 1140 -13.56 8.07 43.41
C ALA A 1140 -14.36 8.86 44.48
N ASN A 1141 -15.67 8.59 44.54
CA ASN A 1141 -16.62 9.17 45.51
C ASN A 1141 -16.29 8.76 46.98
N LYS A 1142 -16.02 9.73 47.86
CA LYS A 1142 -15.51 9.48 49.23
C LYS A 1142 -16.53 8.89 50.24
N THR A 1143 -16.80 7.58 50.17
CA THR A 1143 -17.85 6.87 50.96
C THR A 1143 -17.70 6.86 52.50
N MET A 1144 -16.65 7.49 53.04
CA MET A 1144 -16.22 7.45 54.44
C MET A 1144 -15.87 8.85 54.97
N THR A 1145 -16.25 9.15 56.21
CA THR A 1145 -15.76 10.33 56.94
C THR A 1145 -15.23 9.95 58.32
N THR A 1146 -14.17 10.62 58.79
CA THR A 1146 -13.65 10.46 60.15
C THR A 1146 -13.78 11.77 60.91
N ILE A 1147 -14.59 11.78 61.97
CA ILE A 1147 -14.87 12.97 62.79
C ILE A 1147 -14.45 12.66 64.22
N SER A 1148 -13.54 13.47 64.77
CA SER A 1148 -12.97 13.31 66.12
C SER A 1148 -12.43 11.89 66.41
N GLY A 1149 -11.72 11.31 65.44
CA GLY A 1149 -11.12 9.96 65.53
C GLY A 1149 -12.11 8.79 65.41
N ILE A 1150 -13.37 9.06 65.04
CA ILE A 1150 -14.42 8.06 64.79
C ILE A 1150 -14.76 8.02 63.31
N THR A 1151 -14.66 6.85 62.68
CA THR A 1151 -14.95 6.67 61.24
C THR A 1151 -16.37 6.17 61.02
N TYR A 1152 -17.05 6.78 60.05
CA TYR A 1152 -18.43 6.51 59.67
C TYR A 1152 -18.50 6.16 58.17
N LYS A 1153 -19.10 5.01 57.82
CA LYS A 1153 -19.37 4.62 56.42
C LYS A 1153 -20.83 4.92 56.04
N LYS A 1154 -21.07 5.36 54.80
CA LYS A 1154 -22.40 5.32 54.14
C LYS A 1154 -22.88 3.87 54.06
N SER A 1155 -24.16 3.62 54.34
CA SER A 1155 -24.76 2.27 54.33
C SER A 1155 -26.23 2.43 53.95
N GLY A 1156 -26.51 2.47 52.64
CA GLY A 1156 -27.78 2.99 52.12
C GLY A 1156 -28.04 4.42 52.64
N ASN A 1157 -29.29 4.70 53.01
CA ASN A 1157 -29.73 6.03 53.49
C ASN A 1157 -29.36 6.35 54.96
N VAL A 1158 -28.37 5.66 55.54
CA VAL A 1158 -27.87 5.88 56.91
C VAL A 1158 -26.34 5.79 56.99
N ALA A 1159 -25.77 6.29 58.09
CA ALA A 1159 -24.37 6.12 58.44
C ALA A 1159 -24.20 5.07 59.56
N VAL A 1160 -23.06 4.35 59.53
CA VAL A 1160 -22.70 3.35 60.53
C VAL A 1160 -21.26 3.56 61.02
N VAL A 1161 -21.02 3.38 62.33
CA VAL A 1161 -19.67 3.51 62.90
C VAL A 1161 -18.88 2.22 62.63
N THR A 1162 -17.76 2.34 61.94
CA THR A 1162 -16.92 1.22 61.47
C THR A 1162 -15.59 1.10 62.20
N LYS A 1163 -14.89 2.21 62.42
CA LYS A 1163 -13.56 2.27 63.06
C LYS A 1163 -13.55 3.38 64.11
N ALA A 1164 -12.68 3.24 65.11
CA ALA A 1164 -12.43 4.24 66.13
C ALA A 1164 -10.97 4.12 66.56
N ASP A 1165 -10.28 5.26 66.65
CA ASP A 1165 -8.94 5.35 67.23
C ASP A 1165 -8.95 4.83 68.68
N LYS A 1166 -7.89 4.12 69.06
CA LYS A 1166 -7.67 3.50 70.38
C LYS A 1166 -6.95 4.45 71.36
N SER A 1167 -6.57 5.66 70.94
CA SER A 1167 -6.10 6.73 71.83
C SER A 1167 -7.24 7.34 72.67
N LEU A 1168 -8.46 7.39 72.11
CA LEU A 1168 -9.53 8.29 72.53
C LEU A 1168 -10.07 8.00 73.94
N THR A 1169 -9.64 8.81 74.92
CA THR A 1169 -10.10 8.65 76.31
C THR A 1169 -11.57 9.05 76.53
N LYS A 1170 -12.17 9.84 75.61
CA LYS A 1170 -13.60 10.19 75.61
C LYS A 1170 -14.11 10.17 74.17
N VAL A 1171 -15.31 9.65 73.94
CA VAL A 1171 -15.90 9.56 72.60
C VAL A 1171 -17.34 10.06 72.60
N THR A 1172 -17.70 10.85 71.59
CA THR A 1172 -19.11 11.17 71.26
C THR A 1172 -19.41 10.69 69.85
N ILE A 1173 -20.29 9.70 69.74
CA ILE A 1173 -20.80 9.21 68.47
C ILE A 1173 -21.91 10.16 68.01
N ALA A 1174 -21.76 10.73 66.82
CA ALA A 1174 -22.68 11.73 66.29
C ALA A 1174 -24.11 11.17 66.09
N SER A 1175 -25.11 12.04 66.08
CA SER A 1175 -26.49 11.67 65.71
C SER A 1175 -26.70 11.61 64.19
N SER A 1176 -25.87 12.34 63.45
CA SER A 1176 -25.80 12.39 61.99
C SER A 1176 -24.40 12.87 61.61
N VAL A 1177 -23.93 12.50 60.42
CA VAL A 1177 -22.66 12.97 59.83
C VAL A 1177 -22.90 13.40 58.39
N THR A 1178 -22.09 14.32 57.90
CA THR A 1178 -22.08 14.68 56.48
C THR A 1178 -21.05 13.83 55.75
N ILE A 1179 -21.44 13.24 54.62
CA ILE A 1179 -20.57 12.51 53.69
C ILE A 1179 -20.97 13.01 52.30
N ASN A 1180 -20.02 13.53 51.53
CA ASN A 1180 -20.20 14.11 50.18
C ASN A 1180 -21.40 15.09 50.13
N GLY A 1181 -21.32 16.16 50.93
CA GLY A 1181 -22.39 17.16 51.13
C GLY A 1181 -23.64 16.67 51.87
N LYS A 1182 -24.01 15.39 51.74
CA LYS A 1182 -25.31 14.84 52.16
C LYS A 1182 -25.29 14.34 53.62
N LYS A 1183 -26.39 14.62 54.35
CA LYS A 1183 -26.47 14.49 55.81
C LYS A 1183 -27.11 13.17 56.27
N TYR A 1184 -26.28 12.17 56.55
CA TYR A 1184 -26.71 10.82 56.92
C TYR A 1184 -26.96 10.65 58.43
N LYS A 1185 -28.06 10.00 58.81
CA LYS A 1185 -28.40 9.69 60.21
C LYS A 1185 -27.56 8.50 60.70
N VAL A 1186 -26.82 8.63 61.80
CA VAL A 1186 -25.99 7.53 62.35
C VAL A 1186 -26.88 6.55 63.11
N THR A 1187 -26.99 5.31 62.64
CA THR A 1187 -27.97 4.34 63.19
C THR A 1187 -27.38 3.04 63.77
N LYS A 1188 -26.14 2.69 63.46
CA LYS A 1188 -25.50 1.44 63.93
C LYS A 1188 -24.08 1.73 64.41
N ILE A 1189 -23.69 1.08 65.51
CA ILE A 1189 -22.29 0.86 65.88
C ILE A 1189 -21.98 -0.59 65.53
N ASN A 1190 -21.00 -0.85 64.68
CA ASN A 1190 -20.68 -2.21 64.27
C ASN A 1190 -20.08 -3.05 65.43
N SER A 1191 -19.98 -4.35 65.20
CA SER A 1191 -19.33 -5.28 66.13
C SER A 1191 -17.86 -4.90 66.34
N LYS A 1192 -17.31 -5.21 67.52
CA LYS A 1192 -15.88 -5.04 67.89
C LYS A 1192 -15.24 -3.62 67.78
N VAL A 1193 -15.92 -2.56 67.31
CA VAL A 1193 -15.35 -1.21 67.06
C VAL A 1193 -14.47 -0.67 68.21
N PHE A 1194 -14.99 -0.64 69.44
CA PHE A 1194 -14.28 -0.22 70.65
C PHE A 1194 -13.82 -1.43 71.50
N ALA A 1195 -13.73 -2.63 70.92
CA ALA A 1195 -13.14 -3.77 71.60
C ALA A 1195 -11.65 -3.54 71.90
N LYS A 1196 -11.20 -4.11 73.02
CA LYS A 1196 -9.87 -3.91 73.63
C LYS A 1196 -9.49 -2.42 73.86
N HIS A 1197 -10.42 -1.47 73.78
CA HIS A 1197 -10.11 -0.04 73.94
C HIS A 1197 -9.94 0.32 75.42
N THR A 1198 -8.77 -0.02 75.99
CA THR A 1198 -8.44 0.11 77.41
C THR A 1198 -8.32 1.57 77.89
N LYS A 1199 -8.01 2.52 77.00
CA LYS A 1199 -7.90 3.97 77.32
C LYS A 1199 -9.26 4.70 77.42
N LEU A 1200 -10.34 4.15 76.86
CA LEU A 1200 -11.65 4.79 76.79
C LEU A 1200 -12.31 4.90 78.17
N LYS A 1201 -12.49 6.13 78.68
CA LYS A 1201 -13.09 6.43 80.00
C LYS A 1201 -14.60 6.70 79.92
N SER A 1202 -15.08 7.29 78.82
CA SER A 1202 -16.51 7.55 78.62
C SER A 1202 -16.96 7.56 77.15
N VAL A 1203 -18.15 7.03 76.86
CA VAL A 1203 -18.79 7.11 75.54
C VAL A 1203 -20.19 7.74 75.59
N THR A 1204 -20.48 8.61 74.62
CA THR A 1204 -21.82 9.15 74.35
C THR A 1204 -22.35 8.55 73.04
N ILE A 1205 -23.50 7.90 73.12
CA ILE A 1205 -24.19 7.25 72.00
C ILE A 1205 -25.19 8.23 71.38
N GLY A 1206 -25.05 8.47 70.06
CA GLY A 1206 -25.84 9.42 69.29
C GLY A 1206 -27.36 9.13 69.27
N ALA A 1207 -28.17 10.15 69.02
CA ALA A 1207 -29.62 10.08 69.22
C ALA A 1207 -30.36 9.17 68.23
N ASN A 1208 -29.75 8.88 67.07
CA ASN A 1208 -30.32 8.03 66.02
C ASN A 1208 -29.88 6.56 66.07
N VAL A 1209 -28.97 6.19 66.97
CA VAL A 1209 -28.47 4.81 67.08
C VAL A 1209 -29.61 3.86 67.46
N LYS A 1210 -29.89 2.90 66.58
CA LYS A 1210 -30.85 1.79 66.73
C LYS A 1210 -30.16 0.52 67.28
N THR A 1211 -28.92 0.27 66.88
CA THR A 1211 -28.23 -1.02 67.06
C THR A 1211 -26.79 -0.82 67.55
N ILE A 1212 -26.38 -1.59 68.55
CA ILE A 1212 -24.98 -1.70 68.99
C ILE A 1212 -24.53 -3.15 68.76
N GLY A 1213 -23.47 -3.36 67.97
CA GLY A 1213 -23.00 -4.67 67.56
C GLY A 1213 -22.42 -5.54 68.68
N SER A 1214 -22.24 -6.83 68.39
CA SER A 1214 -21.65 -7.80 69.33
C SER A 1214 -20.20 -7.42 69.65
N GLN A 1215 -19.80 -7.61 70.91
CA GLN A 1215 -18.50 -7.20 71.43
C GLN A 1215 -18.11 -5.71 71.23
N ALA A 1216 -19.03 -4.80 70.88
CA ALA A 1216 -18.70 -3.42 70.46
C ALA A 1216 -17.79 -2.64 71.43
N PHE A 1217 -17.90 -2.85 72.75
CA PHE A 1217 -17.04 -2.27 73.81
C PHE A 1217 -16.36 -3.35 74.68
N PHE A 1218 -16.20 -4.57 74.15
CA PHE A 1218 -15.66 -5.72 74.89
C PHE A 1218 -14.21 -5.48 75.35
N LYS A 1219 -13.92 -5.74 76.64
CA LYS A 1219 -12.62 -5.41 77.28
C LYS A 1219 -12.26 -3.90 77.25
N ALA A 1220 -13.22 -2.97 77.13
CA ALA A 1220 -12.97 -1.54 77.38
C ALA A 1220 -12.85 -1.25 78.90
N THR A 1221 -11.72 -1.64 79.50
CA THR A 1221 -11.54 -1.74 80.96
C THR A 1221 -11.65 -0.42 81.73
N SER A 1222 -11.31 0.72 81.11
CA SER A 1222 -11.45 2.05 81.73
C SER A 1222 -12.85 2.67 81.60
N LEU A 1223 -13.79 2.04 80.89
CA LEU A 1223 -15.08 2.65 80.54
C LEU A 1223 -15.98 2.78 81.78
N LYS A 1224 -15.99 3.97 82.39
CA LYS A 1224 -16.72 4.31 83.62
C LYS A 1224 -18.05 5.03 83.38
N LYS A 1225 -18.34 5.50 82.16
CA LYS A 1225 -19.56 6.27 81.85
C LYS A 1225 -20.08 6.00 80.45
N VAL A 1226 -21.35 5.59 80.33
CA VAL A 1226 -22.05 5.40 79.05
C VAL A 1226 -23.29 6.29 79.05
N ILE A 1227 -23.42 7.16 78.04
CA ILE A 1227 -24.52 8.12 77.93
C ILE A 1227 -25.32 7.81 76.67
N PHE A 1228 -26.63 7.56 76.80
CA PHE A 1228 -27.54 7.37 75.67
C PHE A 1228 -28.32 8.66 75.42
N LYS A 1229 -28.02 9.40 74.33
CA LYS A 1229 -28.78 10.62 73.96
C LYS A 1229 -30.16 10.29 73.36
N GLY A 1230 -30.31 9.13 72.70
CA GLY A 1230 -31.52 8.75 71.96
C GLY A 1230 -32.39 7.72 72.68
N LYS A 1231 -33.70 7.76 72.43
CA LYS A 1231 -34.68 6.75 72.87
C LYS A 1231 -34.75 5.53 71.92
N LYS A 1232 -33.95 5.51 70.83
CA LYS A 1232 -34.10 4.65 69.64
C LYS A 1232 -33.36 3.30 69.65
N VAL A 1233 -32.46 3.02 70.61
CA VAL A 1233 -31.77 1.73 70.69
C VAL A 1233 -32.78 0.60 70.90
N LYS A 1234 -32.87 -0.32 69.93
CA LYS A 1234 -33.69 -1.54 69.95
C LYS A 1234 -32.89 -2.78 70.36
N SER A 1235 -31.60 -2.86 69.98
CA SER A 1235 -30.76 -4.03 70.22
C SER A 1235 -29.32 -3.67 70.64
N ILE A 1236 -28.75 -4.51 71.50
CA ILE A 1236 -27.34 -4.49 71.90
C ILE A 1236 -26.84 -5.94 71.82
N GLY A 1237 -25.78 -6.16 71.03
CA GLY A 1237 -25.26 -7.48 70.69
C GLY A 1237 -24.62 -8.24 71.85
N SER A 1238 -24.36 -9.52 71.62
CA SER A 1238 -23.82 -10.40 72.66
C SER A 1238 -22.43 -9.93 73.11
N LYS A 1239 -22.18 -10.02 74.42
CA LYS A 1239 -20.90 -9.63 75.06
C LYS A 1239 -20.49 -8.16 74.82
N ALA A 1240 -21.36 -7.29 74.27
CA ALA A 1240 -20.99 -5.95 73.81
C ALA A 1240 -20.42 -5.03 74.91
N PHE A 1241 -20.81 -5.23 76.16
CA PHE A 1241 -20.27 -4.49 77.32
C PHE A 1241 -19.59 -5.42 78.35
N LYS A 1242 -19.22 -6.65 77.95
CA LYS A 1242 -18.57 -7.63 78.84
C LYS A 1242 -17.09 -7.27 79.08
N LYS A 1243 -16.64 -7.43 80.34
CA LYS A 1243 -15.29 -7.05 80.83
C LYS A 1243 -14.94 -5.54 80.69
N ILE A 1244 -15.93 -4.64 80.82
CA ILE A 1244 -15.68 -3.20 81.06
C ILE A 1244 -15.49 -2.92 82.56
N ASN A 1245 -15.35 -1.65 82.96
CA ASN A 1245 -15.15 -1.26 84.35
C ASN A 1245 -16.34 -1.67 85.26
N LYS A 1246 -16.06 -2.27 86.44
CA LYS A 1246 -17.11 -2.65 87.41
C LYS A 1246 -17.87 -1.44 87.97
N LYS A 1247 -17.24 -0.25 88.05
CA LYS A 1247 -17.83 1.01 88.53
C LYS A 1247 -18.39 1.88 87.38
N VAL A 1248 -18.88 1.26 86.31
CA VAL A 1248 -19.54 1.96 85.20
C VAL A 1248 -20.88 2.58 85.64
N THR A 1249 -21.26 3.70 85.01
CA THR A 1249 -22.53 4.40 85.22
C THR A 1249 -23.25 4.63 83.90
N TYR A 1250 -24.59 4.56 83.91
CA TYR A 1250 -25.43 4.67 82.71
C TYR A 1250 -26.38 5.86 82.77
N LYS A 1251 -26.20 6.85 81.87
CA LYS A 1251 -27.19 7.93 81.70
C LYS A 1251 -28.19 7.54 80.61
N TYR A 1252 -29.38 7.13 81.05
CA TYR A 1252 -30.52 6.73 80.22
C TYR A 1252 -31.26 7.95 79.62
N PRO A 1253 -31.95 7.81 78.47
CA PRO A 1253 -32.57 8.94 77.75
C PRO A 1253 -33.89 9.42 78.37
N SER A 1254 -34.53 8.64 79.24
CA SER A 1254 -35.65 9.07 80.10
C SER A 1254 -35.95 8.02 81.18
N LYS A 1255 -36.66 8.40 82.25
CA LYS A 1255 -37.17 7.46 83.27
C LYS A 1255 -37.94 6.29 82.62
N LYS A 1256 -38.88 6.59 81.69
CA LYS A 1256 -39.70 5.62 80.94
C LYS A 1256 -38.91 4.65 80.03
N LYS A 1257 -37.60 4.85 79.79
CA LYS A 1257 -36.76 3.92 78.99
C LYS A 1257 -35.69 3.18 79.81
N LYS A 1258 -35.52 3.48 81.11
CA LYS A 1258 -34.49 2.85 81.96
C LYS A 1258 -34.57 1.32 81.95
N THR A 1259 -35.72 0.75 82.32
CA THR A 1259 -35.93 -0.71 82.43
C THR A 1259 -35.66 -1.46 81.12
N ALA A 1260 -36.08 -0.90 79.98
CA ALA A 1260 -35.83 -1.49 78.67
C ALA A 1260 -34.33 -1.53 78.32
N TYR A 1261 -33.60 -0.46 78.61
CA TYR A 1261 -32.17 -0.36 78.33
C TYR A 1261 -31.37 -1.24 79.32
N GLN A 1262 -31.79 -1.34 80.58
CA GLN A 1262 -31.25 -2.31 81.55
C GLN A 1262 -31.42 -3.76 81.06
N LYS A 1263 -32.58 -4.14 80.51
CA LYS A 1263 -32.82 -5.50 79.96
C LYS A 1263 -31.86 -5.82 78.79
N LEU A 1264 -31.61 -4.86 77.90
CA LEU A 1264 -30.64 -5.01 76.81
C LEU A 1264 -29.18 -5.07 77.33
N LEU A 1265 -28.80 -4.17 78.25
CA LEU A 1265 -27.47 -4.13 78.83
C LEU A 1265 -27.13 -5.41 79.63
N LYS A 1266 -28.10 -5.98 80.37
CA LYS A 1266 -27.95 -7.27 81.07
C LYS A 1266 -27.61 -8.39 80.09
N LYS A 1267 -28.35 -8.51 78.97
CA LYS A 1267 -28.04 -9.47 77.89
C LYS A 1267 -26.66 -9.21 77.24
N ALA A 1268 -26.24 -7.95 77.14
CA ALA A 1268 -24.92 -7.57 76.60
C ALA A 1268 -23.74 -7.80 77.56
N GLY A 1269 -23.99 -8.26 78.79
CA GLY A 1269 -22.96 -8.54 79.80
C GLY A 1269 -22.40 -7.31 80.52
N ALA A 1270 -23.15 -6.22 80.58
CA ALA A 1270 -22.79 -5.01 81.32
C ALA A 1270 -22.88 -5.19 82.86
N PRO A 1271 -21.87 -4.76 83.63
CA PRO A 1271 -21.95 -4.66 85.08
C PRO A 1271 -22.70 -3.38 85.51
N ASN A 1272 -23.06 -3.28 86.80
CA ASN A 1272 -23.64 -2.12 87.48
C ASN A 1272 -24.70 -1.33 86.66
N LEU A 1273 -25.91 -1.89 86.55
CA LEU A 1273 -27.02 -1.34 85.75
C LEU A 1273 -27.83 -0.24 86.48
N SER A 1274 -27.25 0.41 87.49
CA SER A 1274 -27.89 1.41 88.35
C SER A 1274 -28.24 2.70 87.61
#